data_AF-A0A3R7BB98-F1
#
_entry.id   AF-A0A3R7BB98-F1
#
_cell.length_a   1.000
_cell.length_b   1.000
_cell.length_c   1.000
_cell.angle_alpha   90.00
_cell.angle_beta   90.00
_cell.angle_gamma   90.00
#
_symmetry.space_group_name_H-M   'P 1'
#
loop_
_entity.id
_entity.type
_entity.pdbx_description
1 polymer ?
#
loop_
_entity_poly.entity_id
_entity_poly.type
_entity_poly.pdbx_seq_one_letter_code
_entity_poly.pdbx_strand_id
1 'polypeptide(L)'
;MTLTHAEILAKPYVRGETDLFEYLTALMSTKILIFDGGMGTMIQKHKFSEEEYRGDRFKDWPHLVKGNNDLLSITQRDVIKDIHKEYMTIGGAQLIGTNTFSGTTIAQADYHMEDLVYEINFESAALAREACDELTALDPLMPRFVAGSIGPTNRTLSISPNVEDPGFRNVTFDELVQAYYEQIEALMDGGSDILLVETIFDTLNAKAAVFAVNKYQDDKNKKIPLFISGTIVDMSGRTLSGQTTEAFYVSLRHSKPFCIGLNCALGANQMKPFLRRLANVAECFVSVYANAGLPNAMGGYDDDPLLMAKYCGEFCEEGLLNMIGGCCGTTPLHIKAIADEAHKSPPRPQYVPKEPYMWLSGLEDMVVTKERFAFLNVGERCNISGSIRFKKLIIKGDYGTAMEIARAQVEEGAMVVDVNVDDGMLDGVAAMERFLKIAVTEPDVSKVPFMIDSSKFHVVEAGLKCVQGKCIVNSISLKVGEDEFVRHAKIVKSHGAAVVVMAFDEYGQAATEAEKVRICKRSYDILVGPRVGFPPEDIVFDPNILTIATGMEEHNNYGVDFINACKVIKEQNPYCKISGGVSNLSFGFRGVNVIREAIHSVFLYHAVQAGMDMGIVNAGMLQIYDDIPKDLLQIVEDVVLNRNPEASEALLERSLLEREKADAAKKGGTGVVVAQQEWRTKPVGERLTHALVKGISDYIDSDVEEMRLLCDRPLHVIEGPLMDGMNVVGDLFGAGKMFLPQVIKSARVMKKAVAYLLPFMEEEKLAQQAKDRADGIVSEDMDEDSMYAGKVLLATVKGDVHDIGKNIVGVVLGCNNYKIIDAGVMVPCEEILRLAKEHNVDIIGLSGLITPSLDEMVFVAKEMAKAGMTMPLMVGGATTSKMHAAVKIAPQYSTIDHPVIHVLDASRSVVVVGNLLKPEEKADFAEEILEEYEEMRDDYYASIDDIKMIPYEKICAKSFKINWATNPPFGKTNQLGNRVIDDVPLDDIVPFIDWNPFFQTWELRGRYPNRGYPKIFDDENVGAEAKKLFDDAQTMLHEIIANKSMQVRGVCGIYRAARKDQDVVLYDPEHRDRELASFCMLRQQAEKETDEPYMSLCDFIAPVETGLEDHLGMFAVGCFGVEELAAAYDAKHDDYSKIMAQAIGDRFVEAFAEYIHREMRTKLWGYAQDESLVQEDLLKVKYDGIRPAPGYPSQPDHTEKKIMWDLLQAEALGLKLSENFVMMPASSVSALCFAHPESQYFAVGKVGKDQITAYAERKQQSVEFTEKWLSPILNYDRD
;
A
#
# COMPACT_ATOMS: atom_id res chain seq x y z
N MET A 1 -55.36 11.51 4.19
CA MET A 1 -54.50 12.44 4.96
C MET A 1 -53.32 11.61 5.41
N THR A 2 -52.11 11.90 4.93
CA THR A 2 -50.89 11.24 5.38
C THR A 2 -50.66 11.67 6.83
N LEU A 3 -50.49 10.72 7.74
CA LEU A 3 -50.20 11.02 9.14
C LEU A 3 -48.83 11.72 9.22
N THR A 4 -48.70 12.70 10.08
CA THR A 4 -47.40 13.31 10.40
C THR A 4 -46.49 12.31 11.11
N HIS A 5 -45.17 12.47 11.05
CA HIS A 5 -44.23 11.59 11.78
C HIS A 5 -44.56 11.52 13.29
N ALA A 6 -45.01 12.63 13.88
CA ALA A 6 -45.44 12.67 15.28
C ALA A 6 -46.70 11.81 15.53
N GLU A 7 -47.67 11.81 14.61
CA GLU A 7 -48.87 10.98 14.72
C GLU A 7 -48.59 9.49 14.51
N ILE A 8 -47.61 9.14 13.68
CA ILE A 8 -47.14 7.77 13.49
C ILE A 8 -46.48 7.26 14.78
N LEU A 9 -45.55 8.03 15.34
CA LEU A 9 -44.78 7.64 16.54
C LEU A 9 -45.59 7.73 17.84
N ALA A 10 -46.73 8.43 17.85
CA ALA A 10 -47.64 8.46 19.00
C ALA A 10 -48.39 7.14 19.23
N LYS A 11 -48.37 6.22 18.26
CA LYS A 11 -48.98 4.89 18.36
C LYS A 11 -47.89 3.84 18.60
N PRO A 12 -48.14 2.82 19.45
CA PRO A 12 -47.25 1.68 19.58
C PRO A 12 -47.07 0.97 18.24
N TYR A 13 -45.84 0.56 17.93
CA TYR A 13 -45.58 -0.31 16.78
C TYR A 13 -46.09 -1.72 17.09
N VAL A 14 -47.00 -2.22 16.23
CA VAL A 14 -47.50 -3.60 16.29
C VAL A 14 -47.01 -4.35 15.07
N ARG A 15 -46.13 -5.33 15.30
CA ARG A 15 -45.51 -6.13 14.23
C ARG A 15 -46.58 -6.85 13.40
N GLY A 16 -46.47 -6.76 12.08
CA GLY A 16 -47.43 -7.34 11.13
C GLY A 16 -48.70 -6.50 10.88
N GLU A 17 -48.98 -5.50 11.72
CA GLU A 17 -50.11 -4.56 11.52
C GLU A 17 -49.63 -3.16 11.12
N THR A 18 -48.52 -2.70 11.70
CA THR A 18 -47.94 -1.37 11.41
C THR A 18 -46.97 -1.49 10.23
N ASP A 19 -47.03 -0.55 9.29
CA ASP A 19 -46.07 -0.49 8.19
C ASP A 19 -44.66 -0.16 8.74
N LEU A 20 -43.75 -1.13 8.62
CA LEU A 20 -42.40 -1.01 9.16
C LEU A 20 -41.60 0.11 8.48
N PHE A 21 -41.76 0.32 7.17
CA PHE A 21 -41.03 1.36 6.44
C PHE A 21 -41.48 2.75 6.87
N GLU A 22 -42.80 2.97 6.96
CA GLU A 22 -43.38 4.24 7.41
C GLU A 22 -42.97 4.53 8.86
N TYR A 23 -43.01 3.53 9.74
CA TYR A 23 -42.62 3.69 11.14
C TYR A 23 -41.12 3.99 11.29
N LEU A 24 -40.23 3.23 10.65
CA LEU A 24 -38.78 3.47 10.70
C LEU A 24 -38.41 4.82 10.08
N THR A 25 -39.09 5.22 9.01
CA THR A 25 -38.85 6.53 8.38
C THR A 25 -39.25 7.65 9.32
N ALA A 26 -40.41 7.56 9.97
CA ALA A 26 -40.80 8.53 10.99
C ALA A 26 -39.80 8.56 12.16
N LEU A 27 -39.31 7.39 12.59
CA LEU A 27 -38.36 7.25 13.68
C LEU A 27 -37.01 7.93 13.37
N MET A 28 -36.38 7.54 12.26
CA MET A 28 -35.05 8.05 11.85
C MET A 28 -35.07 9.49 11.32
N SER A 29 -36.25 10.02 10.99
CA SER A 29 -36.43 11.44 10.63
C SER A 29 -36.67 12.35 11.83
N THR A 30 -37.00 11.80 13.00
CA THR A 30 -37.32 12.59 14.21
C THR A 30 -36.25 12.46 15.29
N LYS A 31 -35.56 11.34 15.36
CA LYS A 31 -34.44 11.10 16.28
C LYS A 31 -33.38 10.20 15.66
N ILE A 32 -32.17 10.28 16.20
CA ILE A 32 -31.08 9.37 15.85
C ILE A 32 -31.39 7.99 16.46
N LEU A 33 -31.42 6.95 15.63
CA LEU A 33 -31.66 5.58 16.06
C LEU A 33 -30.40 4.98 16.70
N ILE A 34 -30.56 4.27 17.81
CA ILE A 34 -29.44 3.63 18.51
C ILE A 34 -29.36 2.14 18.15
N PHE A 35 -28.25 1.75 17.54
CA PHE A 35 -27.84 0.37 17.28
C PHE A 35 -26.98 -0.16 18.44
N ASP A 36 -26.84 -1.48 18.56
CA ASP A 36 -26.05 -2.11 19.61
C ASP A 36 -24.54 -2.01 19.36
N GLY A 37 -23.78 -2.78 20.14
CA GLY A 37 -22.32 -2.84 20.11
C GLY A 37 -21.79 -4.21 19.67
N GLY A 38 -20.49 -4.44 19.88
CA GLY A 38 -19.81 -5.66 19.44
C GLY A 38 -20.21 -6.91 20.21
N MET A 39 -21.05 -7.77 19.61
CA MET A 39 -21.41 -9.10 20.13
C MET A 39 -20.17 -9.96 20.44
N GLY A 40 -19.20 -10.02 19.52
CA GLY A 40 -17.97 -10.82 19.69
C GLY A 40 -17.17 -10.41 20.92
N THR A 41 -17.03 -9.11 21.20
CA THR A 41 -16.30 -8.60 22.38
C THR A 41 -17.02 -8.97 23.68
N MET A 42 -18.36 -9.00 23.67
CA MET A 42 -19.13 -9.44 24.85
C MET A 42 -18.99 -10.94 25.09
N ILE A 43 -19.07 -11.77 24.05
CA ILE A 43 -18.83 -13.22 24.13
C ILE A 43 -17.43 -13.53 24.68
N GLN A 44 -16.40 -12.81 24.22
CA GLN A 44 -15.01 -13.01 24.67
C GLN A 44 -14.82 -12.84 26.20
N LYS A 45 -15.65 -12.04 26.88
CA LYS A 45 -15.59 -11.87 28.35
C LYS A 45 -15.95 -13.13 29.12
N HIS A 46 -16.76 -14.01 28.53
CA HIS A 46 -17.15 -15.28 29.15
C HIS A 46 -16.06 -16.35 29.08
N LYS A 47 -15.06 -16.19 28.21
CA LYS A 47 -13.90 -17.08 28.05
C LYS A 47 -14.27 -18.57 27.84
N PHE A 48 -15.30 -18.83 27.05
CA PHE A 48 -15.77 -20.19 26.76
C PHE A 48 -14.64 -21.13 26.29
N SER A 49 -14.67 -22.34 26.83
CA SER A 49 -13.85 -23.48 26.44
C SER A 49 -14.38 -24.15 25.17
N GLU A 50 -13.56 -25.00 24.54
CA GLU A 50 -13.98 -25.80 23.38
C GLU A 50 -15.21 -26.69 23.71
N GLU A 51 -15.28 -27.24 24.92
CA GLU A 51 -16.41 -28.06 25.37
C GLU A 51 -17.71 -27.25 25.43
N GLU A 52 -17.64 -26.00 25.89
CA GLU A 52 -18.79 -25.10 25.96
C GLU A 52 -19.25 -24.62 24.58
N TYR A 53 -18.33 -24.40 23.63
CA TYR A 53 -18.71 -24.11 22.24
C TYR A 53 -19.46 -25.28 21.60
N ARG A 54 -19.02 -26.51 21.86
CA ARG A 54 -19.66 -27.74 21.35
C ARG A 54 -21.03 -28.00 21.98
N GLY A 55 -21.18 -27.69 23.26
CA GLY A 55 -22.33 -28.12 24.05
C GLY A 55 -22.52 -29.64 24.00
N ASP A 56 -23.71 -30.11 24.37
CA ASP A 56 -24.01 -31.55 24.37
C ASP A 56 -24.13 -32.13 22.96
N ARG A 57 -24.63 -31.34 21.99
CA ARG A 57 -24.93 -31.82 20.62
C ARG A 57 -23.69 -32.07 19.77
N PHE A 58 -22.65 -31.23 19.90
CA PHE A 58 -21.46 -31.29 19.05
C PHE A 58 -20.23 -31.82 19.80
N LYS A 59 -20.43 -32.51 20.93
CA LYS A 59 -19.35 -33.04 21.76
C LYS A 59 -18.34 -33.88 20.97
N ASP A 60 -18.85 -34.75 20.09
CA ASP A 60 -18.05 -35.66 19.27
C ASP A 60 -17.70 -35.07 17.87
N TRP A 61 -17.82 -33.75 17.68
CA TRP A 61 -17.50 -33.13 16.39
C TRP A 61 -16.00 -33.26 16.07
N PRO A 62 -15.62 -33.69 14.85
CA PRO A 62 -14.24 -34.03 14.53
C PRO A 62 -13.28 -32.83 14.45
N HIS A 63 -13.81 -31.61 14.27
CA HIS A 63 -13.02 -30.38 14.15
C HIS A 63 -13.20 -29.46 15.35
N LEU A 64 -12.23 -28.58 15.60
CA LEU A 64 -12.37 -27.55 16.63
C LEU A 64 -13.41 -26.52 16.20
N VAL A 65 -14.29 -26.13 17.13
CA VAL A 65 -15.38 -25.18 16.86
C VAL A 65 -15.26 -23.91 17.70
N LYS A 66 -14.32 -23.85 18.64
CA LYS A 66 -14.01 -22.62 19.39
C LYS A 66 -13.65 -21.48 18.44
N GLY A 67 -14.32 -20.35 18.64
CA GLY A 67 -14.24 -19.16 17.80
C GLY A 67 -15.42 -19.02 16.83
N ASN A 68 -16.21 -20.08 16.61
CA ASN A 68 -17.46 -19.99 15.87
C ASN A 68 -18.55 -19.37 16.76
N ASN A 69 -18.54 -18.04 16.89
CA ASN A 69 -19.47 -17.32 17.77
C ASN A 69 -20.94 -17.55 17.39
N ASP A 70 -21.23 -17.68 16.10
CA ASP A 70 -22.57 -17.92 15.56
C ASP A 70 -23.20 -19.22 16.13
N LEU A 71 -22.39 -20.26 16.35
CA LEU A 71 -22.83 -21.54 16.95
C LEU A 71 -23.36 -21.38 18.38
N LEU A 72 -22.90 -20.37 19.12
CA LEU A 72 -23.33 -20.12 20.50
C LEU A 72 -24.81 -19.76 20.60
N SER A 73 -25.44 -19.32 19.51
CA SER A 73 -26.90 -19.16 19.44
C SER A 73 -27.66 -20.50 19.58
N ILE A 74 -26.99 -21.64 19.42
CA ILE A 74 -27.54 -22.98 19.66
C ILE A 74 -27.06 -23.53 21.01
N THR A 75 -25.75 -23.42 21.28
CA THR A 75 -25.12 -24.13 22.41
C THR A 75 -25.11 -23.33 23.72
N GLN A 76 -25.16 -22.00 23.65
CA GLN A 76 -25.12 -21.07 24.80
C GLN A 76 -26.24 -20.02 24.72
N ARG A 77 -27.45 -20.47 24.40
CA ARG A 77 -28.64 -19.62 24.12
C ARG A 77 -28.88 -18.52 25.16
N ASP A 78 -28.82 -18.88 26.45
CA ASP A 78 -29.14 -17.96 27.54
C ASP A 78 -28.14 -16.78 27.59
N VAL A 79 -26.84 -17.05 27.38
CA VAL A 79 -25.80 -16.02 27.39
C VAL A 79 -25.97 -15.05 26.21
N ILE A 80 -26.24 -15.56 25.01
CA ILE A 80 -26.47 -14.70 23.83
C ILE A 80 -27.71 -13.84 24.02
N LYS A 81 -28.81 -14.41 24.54
CA LYS A 81 -30.04 -13.68 24.85
C LYS A 81 -29.81 -12.60 25.91
N ASP A 82 -29.01 -12.89 26.93
CA ASP A 82 -28.67 -11.93 27.99
C ASP A 82 -27.84 -10.77 27.44
N ILE A 83 -26.87 -11.01 26.55
CA ILE A 83 -26.10 -9.94 25.88
C ILE A 83 -27.03 -9.01 25.09
N HIS A 84 -27.98 -9.55 24.32
CA HIS A 84 -28.98 -8.73 23.62
C HIS A 84 -29.80 -7.87 24.59
N LYS A 85 -30.23 -8.44 25.72
CA LYS A 85 -30.96 -7.72 26.76
C LYS A 85 -30.12 -6.63 27.41
N GLU A 86 -28.84 -6.84 27.65
CA GLU A 86 -27.94 -5.84 28.21
C GLU A 86 -27.81 -4.63 27.29
N TYR A 87 -27.61 -4.82 25.98
CA TYR A 87 -27.56 -3.70 25.03
C TYR A 87 -28.86 -2.90 24.97
N MET A 88 -30.02 -3.54 25.08
CA MET A 88 -31.32 -2.85 25.11
C MET A 88 -31.61 -2.17 26.45
N THR A 89 -31.30 -2.81 27.58
CA THR A 89 -31.68 -2.32 28.92
C THR A 89 -30.66 -1.36 29.52
N ILE A 90 -29.37 -1.66 29.40
CA ILE A 90 -28.28 -0.81 29.89
C ILE A 90 -27.90 0.21 28.81
N GLY A 91 -27.68 -0.25 27.58
CA GLY A 91 -27.27 0.61 26.46
C GLY A 91 -28.37 1.50 25.90
N GLY A 92 -29.63 1.07 26.00
CA GLY A 92 -30.76 1.78 25.40
C GLY A 92 -30.87 1.58 23.88
N ALA A 93 -30.24 0.53 23.33
CA ALA A 93 -30.34 0.20 21.91
C ALA A 93 -31.80 -0.14 21.52
N GLN A 94 -32.21 0.34 20.36
CA GLN A 94 -33.54 0.11 19.77
C GLN A 94 -33.47 -0.88 18.59
N LEU A 95 -32.29 -1.03 17.98
CA LEU A 95 -32.02 -1.99 16.92
C LEU A 95 -30.89 -2.91 17.39
N ILE A 96 -31.09 -4.22 17.30
CA ILE A 96 -30.14 -5.24 17.75
C ILE A 96 -29.73 -6.12 16.58
N GLY A 97 -28.42 -6.31 16.40
CA GLY A 97 -27.87 -7.24 15.40
C GLY A 97 -28.01 -8.69 15.86
N THR A 98 -28.42 -9.59 14.96
CA THR A 98 -28.38 -11.04 15.24
C THR A 98 -26.93 -11.53 15.33
N ASN A 99 -26.67 -12.56 16.13
CA ASN A 99 -25.37 -13.22 16.19
C ASN A 99 -25.19 -14.16 14.98
N THR A 100 -25.03 -13.59 13.79
CA THR A 100 -25.04 -14.30 12.49
C THR A 100 -24.00 -13.78 11.49
N PHE A 101 -22.96 -13.09 11.99
CA PHE A 101 -21.94 -12.48 11.15
C PHE A 101 -21.26 -13.48 10.20
N SER A 102 -21.06 -14.72 10.65
CA SER A 102 -20.42 -15.81 9.89
C SER A 102 -21.43 -16.91 9.51
N GLY A 103 -22.73 -16.62 9.54
CA GLY A 103 -23.82 -17.56 9.27
C GLY A 103 -24.01 -17.89 7.78
N THR A 104 -22.94 -18.15 7.04
CA THR A 104 -23.01 -18.54 5.62
C THR A 104 -22.33 -19.89 5.40
N THR A 105 -22.72 -20.63 4.36
CA THR A 105 -22.07 -21.91 4.00
C THR A 105 -20.57 -21.76 3.76
N ILE A 106 -20.15 -20.61 3.21
CA ILE A 106 -18.75 -20.30 2.95
C ILE A 106 -17.93 -20.16 4.24
N ALA A 107 -18.44 -19.42 5.24
CA ALA A 107 -17.72 -19.21 6.49
C ALA A 107 -17.83 -20.43 7.43
N GLN A 108 -18.99 -21.11 7.46
CA GLN A 108 -19.18 -22.31 8.27
C GLN A 108 -18.39 -23.53 7.75
N ALA A 109 -17.92 -23.51 6.50
CA ALA A 109 -17.03 -24.53 5.96
C ALA A 109 -15.69 -24.63 6.72
N ASP A 110 -15.18 -23.54 7.30
CA ASP A 110 -13.96 -23.56 8.14
C ASP A 110 -14.14 -24.42 9.41
N TYR A 111 -15.40 -24.65 9.83
CA TYR A 111 -15.78 -25.51 10.96
C TYR A 111 -16.44 -26.82 10.52
N HIS A 112 -16.55 -27.06 9.20
CA HIS A 112 -17.26 -28.16 8.56
C HIS A 112 -18.77 -28.24 8.87
N MET A 113 -19.40 -27.10 9.18
CA MET A 113 -20.79 -26.98 9.66
C MET A 113 -21.75 -26.38 8.63
N GLU A 114 -21.48 -26.55 7.32
CA GLU A 114 -22.27 -25.98 6.24
C GLU A 114 -23.76 -26.35 6.32
N ASP A 115 -24.07 -27.60 6.69
CA ASP A 115 -25.45 -28.11 6.82
C ASP A 115 -26.25 -27.46 7.97
N LEU A 116 -25.59 -26.72 8.86
CA LEU A 116 -26.23 -26.06 10.01
C LEU A 116 -26.55 -24.58 9.75
N VAL A 117 -26.20 -24.03 8.58
CA VAL A 117 -26.34 -22.60 8.28
C VAL A 117 -27.78 -22.12 8.48
N TYR A 118 -28.78 -22.81 7.95
CA TYR A 118 -30.17 -22.42 8.16
C TYR A 118 -30.54 -22.40 9.66
N GLU A 119 -30.19 -23.45 10.40
CA GLU A 119 -30.52 -23.57 11.83
C GLU A 119 -29.85 -22.49 12.67
N ILE A 120 -28.55 -22.25 12.46
CA ILE A 120 -27.78 -21.23 13.19
C ILE A 120 -28.42 -19.85 13.02
N ASN A 121 -28.75 -19.47 11.78
CA ASN A 121 -29.35 -18.16 11.51
C ASN A 121 -30.77 -18.05 12.05
N PHE A 122 -31.59 -19.08 11.87
CA PHE A 122 -32.96 -19.11 12.37
C PHE A 122 -32.99 -18.97 13.90
N GLU A 123 -32.21 -19.76 14.62
CA GLU A 123 -32.18 -19.74 16.09
C GLU A 123 -31.60 -18.42 16.63
N SER A 124 -30.58 -17.88 15.96
CA SER A 124 -29.99 -16.58 16.33
C SER A 124 -30.97 -15.43 16.14
N ALA A 125 -31.72 -15.40 15.02
CA ALA A 125 -32.78 -14.41 14.79
C ALA A 125 -33.95 -14.58 15.77
N ALA A 126 -34.36 -15.82 16.05
CA ALA A 126 -35.44 -16.11 16.99
C ALA A 126 -35.09 -15.67 18.41
N LEU A 127 -33.85 -15.88 18.87
CA LEU A 127 -33.37 -15.42 20.18
C LEU A 127 -33.36 -13.90 20.30
N ALA A 128 -32.83 -13.20 19.30
CA ALA A 128 -32.86 -11.74 19.27
C ALA A 128 -34.31 -11.22 19.29
N ARG A 129 -35.20 -11.84 18.50
CA ARG A 129 -36.62 -11.50 18.44
C ARG A 129 -37.33 -11.70 19.78
N GLU A 130 -37.09 -12.83 20.43
CA GLU A 130 -37.64 -13.13 21.76
C GLU A 130 -37.23 -12.06 22.78
N ALA A 131 -35.95 -11.69 22.81
CA ALA A 131 -35.46 -10.62 23.69
C ALA A 131 -36.09 -9.25 23.37
N CYS A 132 -36.23 -8.90 22.09
CA CYS A 132 -36.87 -7.66 21.67
C CYS A 132 -38.37 -7.62 22.01
N ASP A 133 -39.10 -8.73 21.85
CA ASP A 133 -40.52 -8.85 22.17
C ASP A 133 -40.78 -8.73 23.68
N GLU A 134 -39.97 -9.42 24.49
CA GLU A 134 -40.05 -9.33 25.96
C GLU A 134 -39.91 -7.88 26.45
N LEU A 135 -38.90 -7.15 25.96
CA LEU A 135 -38.66 -5.78 26.38
C LEU A 135 -39.65 -4.77 25.77
N THR A 136 -40.08 -5.00 24.52
CA THR A 136 -41.11 -4.16 23.88
C THR A 136 -42.46 -4.30 24.60
N ALA A 137 -42.79 -5.48 25.11
CA ALA A 137 -44.00 -5.67 25.91
C ALA A 137 -43.96 -4.89 27.24
N LEU A 138 -42.78 -4.68 27.82
CA LEU A 138 -42.59 -3.87 29.04
C LEU A 138 -42.67 -2.36 28.77
N ASP A 139 -42.21 -1.91 27.61
CA ASP A 139 -42.30 -0.52 27.16
C ASP A 139 -42.74 -0.42 25.68
N PRO A 140 -44.07 -0.43 25.42
CA PRO A 140 -44.61 -0.43 24.06
C PRO A 140 -44.37 0.86 23.26
N LEU A 141 -43.96 1.96 23.92
CA LEU A 141 -43.64 3.23 23.25
C LEU A 141 -42.21 3.26 22.71
N MET A 142 -41.37 2.30 23.11
CA MET A 142 -40.03 2.10 22.58
C MET A 142 -39.93 0.72 21.93
N PRO A 143 -40.43 0.52 20.70
CA PRO A 143 -40.28 -0.76 20.03
C PRO A 143 -38.81 -1.09 19.77
N ARG A 144 -38.45 -2.37 19.90
CA ARG A 144 -37.14 -2.92 19.54
C ARG A 144 -37.23 -3.79 18.30
N PHE A 145 -36.28 -3.57 17.40
CA PHE A 145 -36.21 -4.19 16.08
C PHE A 145 -35.01 -5.12 15.98
N VAL A 146 -35.15 -6.19 15.21
CA VAL A 146 -34.07 -7.14 14.93
C VAL A 146 -33.48 -6.87 13.56
N ALA A 147 -32.17 -6.61 13.51
CA ALA A 147 -31.37 -6.56 12.29
C ALA A 147 -30.71 -7.92 12.06
N GLY A 148 -31.14 -8.63 11.00
CA GLY A 148 -30.46 -9.82 10.52
C GLY A 148 -29.07 -9.46 9.97
N SER A 149 -28.03 -9.66 10.77
CA SER A 149 -26.64 -9.39 10.43
C SER A 149 -26.12 -10.37 9.38
N ILE A 150 -25.57 -9.84 8.30
CA ILE A 150 -24.98 -10.56 7.18
C ILE A 150 -23.57 -10.03 6.99
N GLY A 151 -22.57 -10.82 7.39
CA GLY A 151 -21.17 -10.47 7.22
C GLY A 151 -20.64 -10.72 5.79
N PRO A 152 -19.39 -10.30 5.51
CA PRO A 152 -18.81 -10.32 4.16
C PRO A 152 -18.25 -11.69 3.72
N THR A 153 -18.33 -12.72 4.58
CA THR A 153 -17.60 -14.01 4.47
C THR A 153 -16.07 -13.87 4.59
N ASN A 154 -15.33 -14.98 4.52
CA ASN A 154 -13.86 -15.03 4.51
C ASN A 154 -13.25 -15.06 3.08
N ARG A 155 -14.06 -14.92 2.02
CA ARG A 155 -13.63 -14.97 0.61
C ARG A 155 -13.88 -13.64 -0.10
N THR A 156 -13.09 -13.34 -1.13
CA THR A 156 -13.15 -12.10 -1.91
C THR A 156 -13.50 -12.40 -3.37
N LEU A 157 -14.36 -11.57 -3.99
CA LEU A 157 -14.67 -11.62 -5.42
C LEU A 157 -13.86 -10.61 -6.23
N SER A 158 -13.45 -9.49 -5.65
CA SER A 158 -12.68 -8.46 -6.37
C SER A 158 -11.17 -8.68 -6.29
N ILE A 159 -10.67 -9.31 -5.24
CA ILE A 159 -9.23 -9.52 -5.00
C ILE A 159 -8.86 -10.99 -5.19
N SER A 160 -7.70 -11.26 -5.82
CA SER A 160 -7.16 -12.61 -5.91
C SER A 160 -6.49 -13.03 -4.60
N PRO A 161 -6.76 -14.24 -4.10
CA PRO A 161 -6.05 -14.83 -2.96
C PRO A 161 -4.69 -15.43 -3.36
N ASN A 162 -4.39 -15.53 -4.67
CA ASN A 162 -3.14 -16.05 -5.19
C ASN A 162 -2.35 -14.91 -5.86
N VAL A 163 -1.20 -14.57 -5.28
CA VAL A 163 -0.34 -13.46 -5.75
C VAL A 163 0.17 -13.71 -7.17
N GLU A 164 0.45 -14.97 -7.52
CA GLU A 164 0.98 -15.35 -8.85
C GLU A 164 -0.10 -15.37 -9.94
N ASP A 165 -1.38 -15.39 -9.55
CA ASP A 165 -2.51 -15.39 -10.48
C ASP A 165 -3.53 -14.31 -10.13
N PRO A 166 -3.40 -13.07 -10.67
CA PRO A 166 -4.32 -11.98 -10.37
C PRO A 166 -5.76 -12.23 -10.86
N GLY A 167 -5.97 -13.15 -11.81
CA GLY A 167 -7.30 -13.49 -12.31
C GLY A 167 -7.99 -14.65 -11.56
N PHE A 168 -7.35 -15.25 -10.56
CA PHE A 168 -7.92 -16.36 -9.78
C PHE A 168 -8.87 -15.86 -8.69
N ARG A 169 -9.94 -16.61 -8.40
CA ARG A 169 -10.88 -16.35 -7.28
C ARG A 169 -11.24 -17.67 -6.60
N ASN A 170 -11.32 -17.65 -5.27
CA ASN A 170 -11.69 -18.83 -4.46
C ASN A 170 -13.19 -19.13 -4.47
N VAL A 171 -14.01 -18.18 -4.90
CA VAL A 171 -15.46 -18.26 -4.92
C VAL A 171 -15.99 -17.47 -6.12
N THR A 172 -17.17 -17.83 -6.59
CA THR A 172 -17.88 -17.15 -7.67
C THR A 172 -19.04 -16.29 -7.15
N PHE A 173 -19.48 -15.35 -7.98
CA PHE A 173 -20.61 -14.47 -7.64
C PHE A 173 -21.88 -15.29 -7.33
N ASP A 174 -22.16 -16.33 -8.12
CA ASP A 174 -23.35 -17.17 -7.96
C ASP A 174 -23.30 -18.02 -6.69
N GLU A 175 -22.13 -18.53 -6.30
CA GLU A 175 -21.95 -19.24 -5.02
C GLU A 175 -22.22 -18.33 -3.82
N LEU A 176 -21.73 -17.08 -3.86
CA LEU A 176 -22.03 -16.09 -2.82
C LEU A 176 -23.50 -15.70 -2.78
N VAL A 177 -24.15 -15.50 -3.94
CA VAL A 177 -25.59 -15.24 -4.01
C VAL A 177 -26.37 -16.38 -3.35
N GLN A 178 -26.00 -17.64 -3.62
CA GLN A 178 -26.68 -18.79 -3.04
C GLN A 178 -26.46 -18.88 -1.52
N ALA A 179 -25.22 -18.68 -1.04
CA ALA A 179 -24.90 -18.69 0.38
C ALA A 179 -25.66 -17.58 1.14
N TYR A 180 -25.73 -16.37 0.57
CA TYR A 180 -26.51 -15.28 1.16
C TYR A 180 -28.01 -15.54 1.10
N TYR A 181 -28.54 -16.11 0.02
CA TYR A 181 -29.97 -16.39 -0.09
C TYR A 181 -30.45 -17.36 1.01
N GLU A 182 -29.68 -18.42 1.28
CA GLU A 182 -29.98 -19.37 2.35
C GLU A 182 -29.96 -18.72 3.73
N GLN A 183 -28.94 -17.90 4.00
CA GLN A 183 -28.87 -17.11 5.23
C GLN A 183 -30.07 -16.16 5.38
N ILE A 184 -30.41 -15.41 4.32
CA ILE A 184 -31.53 -14.46 4.32
C ILE A 184 -32.86 -15.17 4.60
N GLU A 185 -33.11 -16.31 3.97
CA GLU A 185 -34.33 -17.08 4.21
C GLU A 185 -34.44 -17.48 5.69
N ALA A 186 -33.37 -18.00 6.28
CA ALA A 186 -33.33 -18.37 7.69
C ALA A 186 -33.51 -17.19 8.65
N LEU A 187 -32.85 -16.06 8.40
CA LEU A 187 -32.98 -14.83 9.22
C LEU A 187 -34.42 -14.31 9.20
N MET A 188 -35.05 -14.28 8.02
CA MET A 188 -36.41 -13.78 7.86
C MET A 188 -37.44 -14.73 8.48
N ASP A 189 -37.24 -16.04 8.37
CA ASP A 189 -38.10 -17.05 9.01
C ASP A 189 -37.94 -17.03 10.55
N GLY A 190 -36.72 -16.78 11.05
CA GLY A 190 -36.41 -16.61 12.48
C GLY A 190 -36.94 -15.29 13.06
N GLY A 191 -37.35 -14.35 12.20
CA GLY A 191 -38.10 -13.17 12.60
C GLY A 191 -37.30 -11.86 12.66
N SER A 192 -36.25 -11.73 11.86
CA SER A 192 -35.62 -10.42 11.58
C SER A 192 -36.63 -9.43 10.97
N ASP A 193 -36.52 -8.16 11.34
CA ASP A 193 -37.34 -7.07 10.80
C ASP A 193 -36.61 -6.33 9.66
N ILE A 194 -35.28 -6.29 9.74
CA ILE A 194 -34.37 -5.59 8.83
C ILE A 194 -33.26 -6.56 8.40
N LEU A 195 -32.74 -6.42 7.19
CA LEU A 195 -31.52 -7.12 6.77
C LEU A 195 -30.36 -6.12 6.77
N LEU A 196 -29.25 -6.47 7.42
CA LEU A 196 -28.06 -5.64 7.57
C LEU A 196 -26.87 -6.34 6.93
N VAL A 197 -26.45 -5.87 5.75
CA VAL A 197 -25.18 -6.30 5.12
C VAL A 197 -24.08 -5.40 5.66
N GLU A 198 -23.22 -5.93 6.53
CA GLU A 198 -22.26 -5.13 7.29
C GLU A 198 -20.80 -5.57 7.11
N THR A 199 -19.90 -4.70 7.55
CA THR A 199 -18.45 -4.90 7.50
C THR A 199 -17.96 -5.22 6.08
N ILE A 200 -18.52 -4.51 5.09
CA ILE A 200 -18.20 -4.77 3.69
C ILE A 200 -16.78 -4.28 3.41
N PHE A 201 -15.85 -5.23 3.28
CA PHE A 201 -14.50 -4.97 2.79
C PHE A 201 -14.40 -5.08 1.25
N ASP A 202 -15.30 -5.84 0.62
CA ASP A 202 -15.36 -6.09 -0.83
C ASP A 202 -16.77 -5.77 -1.36
N THR A 203 -16.89 -4.70 -2.15
CA THR A 203 -18.17 -4.25 -2.69
C THR A 203 -18.81 -5.26 -3.65
N LEU A 204 -18.02 -6.11 -4.31
CA LEU A 204 -18.59 -7.14 -5.19
C LEU A 204 -19.31 -8.24 -4.39
N ASN A 205 -18.81 -8.58 -3.20
CA ASN A 205 -19.52 -9.45 -2.25
C ASN A 205 -20.84 -8.80 -1.81
N ALA A 206 -20.82 -7.51 -1.49
CA ALA A 206 -22.03 -6.79 -1.14
C ALA A 206 -23.05 -6.73 -2.28
N LYS A 207 -22.60 -6.59 -3.54
CA LYS A 207 -23.48 -6.70 -4.70
C LYS A 207 -24.10 -8.10 -4.81
N ALA A 208 -23.37 -9.16 -4.49
CA ALA A 208 -23.92 -10.52 -4.42
C ALA A 208 -24.97 -10.66 -3.31
N ALA A 209 -24.71 -10.11 -2.11
CA ALA A 209 -25.68 -10.09 -1.02
C ALA A 209 -26.94 -9.29 -1.38
N VAL A 210 -26.79 -8.09 -1.95
CA VAL A 210 -27.90 -7.27 -2.46
C VAL A 210 -28.70 -8.01 -3.52
N PHE A 211 -28.03 -8.71 -4.43
CA PHE A 211 -28.69 -9.50 -5.47
C PHE A 211 -29.52 -10.63 -4.84
N ALA A 212 -28.99 -11.32 -3.83
CA ALA A 212 -29.71 -12.33 -3.06
C ALA A 212 -30.92 -11.75 -2.32
N VAL A 213 -30.79 -10.56 -1.70
CA VAL A 213 -31.89 -9.85 -1.05
C VAL A 213 -32.99 -9.50 -2.05
N ASN A 214 -32.63 -8.92 -3.20
CA ASN A 214 -33.61 -8.58 -4.25
C ASN A 214 -34.32 -9.84 -4.77
N LYS A 215 -33.57 -10.92 -5.01
CA LYS A 215 -34.12 -12.20 -5.40
C LYS A 215 -35.11 -12.74 -4.36
N TYR A 216 -34.76 -12.70 -3.07
CA TYR A 216 -35.64 -13.13 -1.99
C TYR A 216 -36.92 -12.29 -1.90
N GLN A 217 -36.79 -10.97 -2.02
CA GLN A 217 -37.93 -10.04 -2.04
C GLN A 217 -38.89 -10.33 -3.21
N ASP A 218 -38.36 -10.62 -4.39
CA ASP A 218 -39.14 -11.00 -5.57
C ASP A 218 -39.80 -12.38 -5.40
N ASP A 219 -39.04 -13.39 -4.97
CA ASP A 219 -39.52 -14.77 -4.80
C ASP A 219 -40.63 -14.87 -3.74
N LYS A 220 -40.51 -14.12 -2.63
CA LYS A 220 -41.49 -14.10 -1.53
C LYS A 220 -42.53 -12.98 -1.65
N ASN A 221 -42.39 -12.08 -2.64
CA ASN A 221 -43.19 -10.87 -2.81
C ASN A 221 -43.31 -10.04 -1.51
N LYS A 222 -42.16 -9.80 -0.86
CA LYS A 222 -42.05 -9.03 0.40
C LYS A 222 -41.02 -7.93 0.22
N LYS A 223 -41.31 -6.74 0.77
CA LYS A 223 -40.34 -5.65 0.85
C LYS A 223 -39.71 -5.63 2.23
N ILE A 224 -38.39 -5.49 2.29
CA ILE A 224 -37.62 -5.56 3.53
C ILE A 224 -36.69 -4.35 3.60
N PRO A 225 -36.64 -3.60 4.72
CA PRO A 225 -35.65 -2.55 4.88
C PRO A 225 -34.24 -3.14 4.80
N LEU A 226 -33.45 -2.64 3.86
CA LEU A 226 -32.07 -3.08 3.65
C LEU A 226 -31.11 -2.03 4.19
N PHE A 227 -30.27 -2.44 5.13
CA PHE A 227 -29.22 -1.63 5.70
C PHE A 227 -27.89 -2.14 5.15
N ILE A 228 -27.00 -1.22 4.80
CA ILE A 228 -25.71 -1.57 4.20
C ILE A 228 -24.61 -0.78 4.90
N SER A 229 -23.54 -1.44 5.33
CA SER A 229 -22.41 -0.78 5.99
C SER A 229 -21.06 -1.24 5.45
N GLY A 230 -20.28 -0.27 4.98
CA GLY A 230 -18.93 -0.48 4.47
C GLY A 230 -17.87 -0.36 5.55
N THR A 231 -16.69 -0.93 5.29
CA THR A 231 -15.53 -0.77 6.18
C THR A 231 -14.38 -0.12 5.42
N ILE A 232 -13.94 1.03 5.93
CA ILE A 232 -12.74 1.74 5.46
C ILE A 232 -11.56 1.26 6.29
N VAL A 233 -10.52 0.73 5.64
CA VAL A 233 -9.44 0.01 6.33
C VAL A 233 -8.35 0.91 6.91
N ASP A 234 -8.18 2.11 6.36
CA ASP A 234 -7.14 3.05 6.77
C ASP A 234 -7.50 4.52 6.44
N MET A 235 -6.57 5.43 6.72
CA MET A 235 -6.75 6.87 6.48
C MET A 235 -6.72 7.27 4.99
N SER A 236 -6.47 6.34 4.05
CA SER A 236 -6.64 6.62 2.62
C SER A 236 -8.11 6.80 2.22
N GLY A 237 -9.04 6.34 3.07
CA GLY A 237 -10.48 6.46 2.82
C GLY A 237 -11.03 5.43 1.85
N ARG A 238 -10.37 4.27 1.73
CA ARG A 238 -10.77 3.19 0.82
C ARG A 238 -11.18 1.91 1.53
N THR A 239 -12.06 1.13 0.90
CA THR A 239 -12.33 -0.26 1.29
C THR A 239 -11.10 -1.13 1.04
N LEU A 240 -11.09 -2.38 1.54
CA LEU A 240 -10.03 -3.34 1.21
C LEU A 240 -9.93 -3.59 -0.30
N SER A 241 -11.08 -3.58 -1.01
CA SER A 241 -11.15 -3.67 -2.47
C SER A 241 -10.77 -2.38 -3.21
N GLY A 242 -10.31 -1.34 -2.50
CA GLY A 242 -9.77 -0.11 -3.06
C GLY A 242 -10.78 0.99 -3.39
N GLN A 243 -12.08 0.80 -3.11
CA GLN A 243 -13.12 1.79 -3.46
C GLN A 243 -13.18 2.96 -2.48
N THR A 244 -13.36 4.18 -2.99
CA THR A 244 -13.71 5.35 -2.17
C THR A 244 -15.13 5.24 -1.60
N THR A 245 -15.43 6.02 -0.57
CA THR A 245 -16.74 6.05 0.08
C THR A 245 -17.89 6.38 -0.88
N GLU A 246 -17.69 7.34 -1.79
CA GLU A 246 -18.67 7.69 -2.81
C GLU A 246 -18.83 6.57 -3.84
N ALA A 247 -17.72 5.97 -4.30
CA ALA A 247 -17.77 4.86 -5.26
C ALA A 247 -18.50 3.64 -4.68
N PHE A 248 -18.30 3.35 -3.40
CA PHE A 248 -19.03 2.34 -2.65
C PHE A 248 -20.54 2.60 -2.66
N TYR A 249 -20.96 3.83 -2.31
CA TYR A 249 -22.38 4.20 -2.33
C TYR A 249 -22.99 4.04 -3.73
N VAL A 250 -22.32 4.54 -4.77
CA VAL A 250 -22.81 4.45 -6.16
C VAL A 250 -23.01 3.02 -6.63
N SER A 251 -22.07 2.15 -6.28
CA SER A 251 -22.10 0.73 -6.65
C SER A 251 -23.33 0.01 -6.07
N LEU A 252 -23.85 0.50 -4.93
CA LEU A 252 -24.94 -0.12 -4.19
C LEU A 252 -26.25 0.69 -4.23
N ARG A 253 -26.23 1.93 -4.75
CA ARG A 253 -27.37 2.85 -4.88
C ARG A 253 -28.59 2.20 -5.53
N HIS A 254 -28.36 1.32 -6.52
CA HIS A 254 -29.41 0.61 -7.26
C HIS A 254 -30.31 -0.25 -6.37
N SER A 255 -29.80 -0.73 -5.22
CA SER A 255 -30.55 -1.50 -4.24
C SER A 255 -31.58 -0.67 -3.48
N LYS A 256 -31.51 0.66 -3.57
CA LYS A 256 -32.31 1.62 -2.80
C LYS A 256 -32.26 1.28 -1.30
N PRO A 257 -31.05 1.26 -0.70
CA PRO A 257 -30.92 0.90 0.70
C PRO A 257 -31.73 1.86 1.55
N PHE A 258 -32.34 1.36 2.61
CA PHE A 258 -33.04 2.18 3.58
C PHE A 258 -32.02 3.02 4.37
N CYS A 259 -30.88 2.43 4.70
CA CYS A 259 -29.76 3.10 5.35
C CYS A 259 -28.42 2.61 4.79
N ILE A 260 -27.48 3.53 4.59
CA ILE A 260 -26.09 3.23 4.23
C ILE A 260 -25.14 3.79 5.30
N GLY A 261 -24.04 3.11 5.60
CA GLY A 261 -23.15 3.55 6.67
C GLY A 261 -21.74 3.01 6.60
N LEU A 262 -20.99 3.28 7.67
CA LEU A 262 -19.63 2.78 7.86
C LEU A 262 -19.48 2.14 9.25
N ASN A 263 -18.71 1.06 9.32
CA ASN A 263 -18.43 0.39 10.58
C ASN A 263 -17.06 -0.30 10.64
N CYS A 264 -16.61 -0.58 11.86
CA CYS A 264 -15.38 -1.29 12.17
C CYS A 264 -14.10 -0.60 11.63
N ALA A 265 -12.97 -1.30 11.74
CA ALA A 265 -11.59 -0.92 11.38
C ALA A 265 -11.03 0.34 12.05
N LEU A 266 -11.74 1.46 11.97
CA LEU A 266 -11.35 2.76 12.51
C LEU A 266 -12.11 3.08 13.80
N GLY A 267 -11.45 3.83 14.68
CA GLY A 267 -12.09 4.49 15.81
C GLY A 267 -12.98 5.66 15.37
N ALA A 268 -13.78 6.20 16.30
CA ALA A 268 -14.70 7.30 15.99
C ALA A 268 -13.96 8.52 15.41
N ASN A 269 -12.86 8.96 16.05
CA ASN A 269 -12.11 10.13 15.59
C ASN A 269 -11.66 10.02 14.12
N GLN A 270 -11.15 8.85 13.72
CA GLN A 270 -10.67 8.60 12.35
C GLN A 270 -11.80 8.46 11.32
N MET A 271 -13.00 8.02 11.73
CA MET A 271 -14.12 7.76 10.82
C MET A 271 -14.80 9.06 10.32
N LYS A 272 -14.68 10.16 11.07
CA LYS A 272 -15.33 11.45 10.81
C LYS A 272 -15.24 11.95 9.36
N PRO A 273 -14.05 12.07 8.73
CA PRO A 273 -13.94 12.58 7.35
C PRO A 273 -14.69 11.72 6.35
N PHE A 274 -14.69 10.40 6.51
CA PHE A 274 -15.33 9.47 5.60
C PHE A 274 -16.84 9.44 5.77
N LEU A 275 -17.31 9.54 7.02
CA LEU A 275 -18.73 9.71 7.31
C LEU A 275 -19.27 11.01 6.68
N ARG A 276 -18.52 12.11 6.76
CA ARG A 276 -18.91 13.39 6.14
C ARG A 276 -19.03 13.26 4.61
N ARG A 277 -18.09 12.57 3.96
CA ARG A 277 -18.15 12.28 2.52
C ARG A 277 -19.38 11.46 2.16
N LEU A 278 -19.67 10.39 2.90
CA LEU A 278 -20.87 9.57 2.68
C LEU A 278 -22.15 10.40 2.88
N ALA A 279 -22.22 11.17 3.95
CA ALA A 279 -23.38 12.00 4.31
C ALA A 279 -23.70 13.06 3.25
N ASN A 280 -22.70 13.55 2.51
CA ASN A 280 -22.91 14.52 1.45
C ASN A 280 -23.56 13.92 0.20
N VAL A 281 -23.46 12.61 0.01
CA VAL A 281 -23.87 11.96 -1.25
C VAL A 281 -24.99 10.94 -1.10
N ALA A 282 -25.22 10.42 0.10
CA ALA A 282 -26.23 9.40 0.37
C ALA A 282 -27.66 9.96 0.28
N GLU A 283 -28.49 9.40 -0.61
CA GLU A 283 -29.91 9.76 -0.79
C GLU A 283 -30.82 9.05 0.23
N CYS A 284 -30.27 8.12 1.01
CA CYS A 284 -30.95 7.40 2.08
C CYS A 284 -30.49 7.87 3.46
N PHE A 285 -30.93 7.19 4.51
CA PHE A 285 -30.46 7.44 5.87
C PHE A 285 -29.00 7.02 6.03
N VAL A 286 -28.26 7.69 6.92
CA VAL A 286 -26.83 7.43 7.14
C VAL A 286 -26.59 6.81 8.51
N SER A 287 -25.73 5.78 8.59
CA SER A 287 -25.34 5.16 9.85
C SER A 287 -23.83 5.14 10.07
N VAL A 288 -23.43 5.07 11.35
CA VAL A 288 -22.04 4.80 11.72
C VAL A 288 -21.99 4.01 13.03
N TYR A 289 -21.12 3.01 13.10
CA TYR A 289 -20.82 2.30 14.35
C TYR A 289 -19.35 1.92 14.39
N ALA A 290 -18.56 2.82 14.98
CA ALA A 290 -17.09 2.74 15.01
C ALA A 290 -16.58 1.79 16.11
N ASN A 291 -15.29 1.47 16.08
CA ASN A 291 -14.63 0.76 17.17
C ASN A 291 -14.40 1.69 18.37
N ALA A 292 -14.21 1.10 19.56
CA ALA A 292 -13.74 1.81 20.75
C ALA A 292 -12.23 2.09 20.68
N GLY A 293 -11.82 2.87 19.67
CA GLY A 293 -10.43 3.15 19.35
C GLY A 293 -9.81 2.12 18.40
N LEU A 294 -8.52 2.28 18.11
CA LEU A 294 -7.75 1.28 17.37
C LEU A 294 -7.35 0.13 18.30
N PRO A 295 -7.23 -1.11 17.78
CA PRO A 295 -6.79 -2.22 18.60
C PRO A 295 -5.37 -1.98 19.12
N ASN A 296 -5.15 -2.17 20.41
CA ASN A 296 -3.85 -2.05 21.04
C ASN A 296 -2.99 -3.31 20.81
N ALA A 297 -1.74 -3.30 21.25
CA ALA A 297 -0.79 -4.41 21.05
C ALA A 297 -1.24 -5.75 21.67
N MET A 298 -2.18 -5.71 22.62
CA MET A 298 -2.76 -6.88 23.29
C MET A 298 -4.11 -7.30 22.69
N GLY A 299 -4.54 -6.67 21.58
CA GLY A 299 -5.84 -6.92 20.94
C GLY A 299 -7.04 -6.37 21.71
N GLY A 300 -6.81 -5.48 22.68
CA GLY A 300 -7.83 -4.72 23.41
C GLY A 300 -8.18 -3.40 22.74
N TYR A 301 -9.14 -2.68 23.34
CA TYR A 301 -9.65 -1.39 22.87
C TYR A 301 -9.62 -0.39 24.03
N ASP A 302 -9.01 0.77 23.80
CA ASP A 302 -8.63 1.71 24.87
C ASP A 302 -9.60 2.89 25.03
N ASP A 303 -10.45 3.18 24.05
CA ASP A 303 -11.41 4.29 24.18
C ASP A 303 -12.48 3.91 25.20
N ASP A 304 -12.59 4.68 26.29
CA ASP A 304 -13.64 4.50 27.28
C ASP A 304 -15.01 5.05 26.80
N PRO A 305 -16.13 4.72 27.48
CA PRO A 305 -17.46 5.18 27.10
C PRO A 305 -17.62 6.69 26.91
N LEU A 306 -16.98 7.51 27.76
CA LEU A 306 -17.09 8.96 27.69
C LEU A 306 -16.28 9.53 26.52
N LEU A 307 -15.08 8.99 26.31
CA LEU A 307 -14.23 9.41 25.19
C LEU A 307 -14.89 9.07 23.85
N MET A 308 -15.39 7.84 23.70
CA MET A 308 -16.09 7.42 22.50
C MET A 308 -17.37 8.25 22.26
N ALA A 309 -18.17 8.48 23.31
CA ALA A 309 -19.37 9.31 23.21
C ALA A 309 -19.05 10.75 22.80
N LYS A 310 -17.95 11.34 23.29
CA LYS A 310 -17.49 12.67 22.87
C LYS A 310 -17.25 12.73 21.36
N TYR A 311 -16.48 11.80 20.81
CA TYR A 311 -16.20 11.77 19.37
C TYR A 311 -17.45 11.49 18.53
N CYS A 312 -18.30 10.56 18.98
CA CYS A 312 -19.60 10.28 18.36
C CYS A 312 -20.55 11.49 18.41
N GLY A 313 -20.48 12.29 19.47
CA GLY A 313 -21.23 13.52 19.63
C GLY A 313 -20.96 14.53 18.53
N GLU A 314 -19.69 14.65 18.10
CA GLU A 314 -19.32 15.55 17.00
C GLU A 314 -20.03 15.21 15.69
N PHE A 315 -20.27 13.92 15.40
CA PHE A 315 -21.03 13.52 14.20
C PHE A 315 -22.50 13.97 14.29
N CYS A 316 -23.05 13.92 15.49
CA CYS A 316 -24.44 14.26 15.77
C CYS A 316 -24.62 15.78 15.70
N GLU A 317 -23.71 16.55 16.30
CA GLU A 317 -23.69 18.02 16.25
C GLU A 317 -23.57 18.56 14.82
N GLU A 318 -22.76 17.91 13.99
CA GLU A 318 -22.62 18.26 12.57
C GLU A 318 -23.78 17.76 11.68
N GLY A 319 -24.72 17.00 12.24
CA GLY A 319 -25.89 16.48 11.51
C GLY A 319 -25.52 15.48 10.41
N LEU A 320 -24.53 14.60 10.65
CA LEU A 320 -23.99 13.69 9.64
C LEU A 320 -24.75 12.35 9.53
N LEU A 321 -25.54 11.95 10.53
CA LEU A 321 -26.09 10.60 10.63
C LEU A 321 -27.56 10.57 11.11
N ASN A 322 -28.16 9.40 10.94
CA ASN A 322 -29.53 9.06 11.34
C ASN A 322 -29.58 7.84 12.27
N MET A 323 -28.52 7.02 12.28
CA MET A 323 -28.33 5.89 13.19
C MET A 323 -26.89 5.86 13.70
N ILE A 324 -26.70 5.53 14.97
CA ILE A 324 -25.38 5.39 15.58
C ILE A 324 -25.32 4.15 16.47
N GLY A 325 -24.16 3.50 16.54
CA GLY A 325 -23.92 2.34 17.42
C GLY A 325 -22.44 2.13 17.68
N GLY A 326 -22.07 0.91 18.03
CA GLY A 326 -20.68 0.51 18.27
C GLY A 326 -20.30 -0.79 17.54
N CYS A 327 -19.01 -0.97 17.28
CA CYS A 327 -18.48 -2.23 16.74
C CYS A 327 -17.50 -2.87 17.74
N CYS A 328 -16.30 -3.26 17.33
CA CYS A 328 -15.36 -3.96 18.20
C CYS A 328 -14.92 -3.09 19.39
N GLY A 329 -14.84 -3.70 20.57
CA GLY A 329 -14.50 -3.01 21.83
C GLY A 329 -15.69 -2.39 22.56
N THR A 330 -16.82 -2.19 21.87
CA THR A 330 -17.96 -1.46 22.44
C THR A 330 -18.83 -2.33 23.35
N THR A 331 -19.22 -1.78 24.49
CA THR A 331 -20.01 -2.45 25.53
C THR A 331 -21.35 -1.74 25.73
N PRO A 332 -22.32 -2.33 26.47
CA PRO A 332 -23.57 -1.63 26.79
C PRO A 332 -23.38 -0.25 27.44
N LEU A 333 -22.30 -0.04 28.20
CA LEU A 333 -21.98 1.28 28.77
C LEU A 333 -21.53 2.29 27.71
N HIS A 334 -20.82 1.84 26.67
CA HIS A 334 -20.49 2.71 25.53
C HIS A 334 -21.75 3.13 24.79
N ILE A 335 -22.64 2.17 24.49
CA ILE A 335 -23.90 2.45 23.80
C ILE A 335 -24.77 3.41 24.61
N LYS A 336 -24.80 3.27 25.94
CA LYS A 336 -25.50 4.21 26.82
C LYS A 336 -24.97 5.64 26.70
N ALA A 337 -23.65 5.81 26.77
CA ALA A 337 -23.01 7.11 26.67
C ALA A 337 -23.22 7.74 25.29
N ILE A 338 -23.11 6.94 24.22
CA ILE A 338 -23.39 7.36 22.83
C ILE A 338 -24.85 7.79 22.68
N ALA A 339 -25.80 7.02 23.22
CA ALA A 339 -27.23 7.35 23.15
C ALA A 339 -27.54 8.67 23.87
N ASP A 340 -26.95 8.91 25.03
CA ASP A 340 -27.13 10.15 25.79
C ASP A 340 -26.61 11.37 25.04
N GLU A 341 -25.54 11.23 24.28
CA GLU A 341 -25.01 12.29 23.42
C GLU A 341 -25.86 12.49 22.16
N ALA A 342 -26.19 11.40 21.46
CA ALA A 342 -26.95 11.42 20.22
C ALA A 342 -28.34 12.04 20.39
N HIS A 343 -29.02 11.81 21.51
CA HIS A 343 -30.35 12.37 21.78
C HIS A 343 -30.37 13.90 21.94
N LYS A 344 -29.22 14.57 22.04
CA LYS A 344 -29.13 16.03 22.13
C LYS A 344 -29.25 16.72 20.77
N SER A 345 -29.01 15.99 19.68
CA SER A 345 -28.94 16.54 18.33
C SER A 345 -30.06 16.00 17.43
N PRO A 346 -30.55 16.80 16.47
CA PRO A 346 -31.50 16.31 15.49
C PRO A 346 -30.81 15.35 14.50
N PRO A 347 -31.54 14.40 13.89
CA PRO A 347 -30.99 13.53 12.86
C PRO A 347 -30.68 14.31 11.58
N ARG A 348 -29.76 13.76 10.77
CA ARG A 348 -29.40 14.29 9.45
C ARG A 348 -30.63 14.47 8.54
N PRO A 349 -30.82 15.63 7.89
CA PRO A 349 -31.81 15.76 6.82
C PRO A 349 -31.38 14.93 5.61
N GLN A 350 -32.32 14.19 5.01
CA GLN A 350 -32.02 13.41 3.80
C GLN A 350 -31.60 14.33 2.64
N TYR A 351 -30.53 13.94 1.94
CA TYR A 351 -30.12 14.58 0.71
C TYR A 351 -31.09 14.21 -0.41
N VAL A 352 -31.60 15.23 -1.11
CA VAL A 352 -32.42 15.05 -2.31
C VAL A 352 -31.68 15.69 -3.48
N PRO A 353 -31.23 14.91 -4.48
CA PRO A 353 -30.58 15.48 -5.65
C PRO A 353 -31.56 16.39 -6.40
N LYS A 354 -31.05 17.51 -6.92
CA LYS A 354 -31.87 18.50 -7.63
C LYS A 354 -32.51 17.92 -8.89
N GLU A 355 -31.77 17.08 -9.59
CA GLU A 355 -32.23 16.37 -10.79
C GLU A 355 -31.52 15.01 -10.92
N PRO A 356 -32.11 14.04 -11.64
CA PRO A 356 -31.46 12.78 -11.96
C PRO A 356 -30.23 12.98 -12.86
N TYR A 357 -29.12 12.33 -12.51
CA TYR A 357 -27.89 12.32 -13.30
C TYR A 357 -27.28 10.92 -13.34
N MET A 358 -26.55 10.62 -14.40
CA MET A 358 -25.82 9.36 -14.51
C MET A 358 -24.64 9.40 -13.54
N TRP A 359 -24.51 8.35 -12.75
CA TRP A 359 -23.42 8.22 -11.78
C TRP A 359 -22.85 6.81 -11.89
N LEU A 360 -21.59 6.74 -12.28
CA LEU A 360 -20.85 5.50 -12.52
C LEU A 360 -19.73 5.36 -11.48
N SER A 361 -19.14 4.17 -11.39
CA SER A 361 -17.97 3.96 -10.52
C SER A 361 -17.04 2.86 -11.04
N GLY A 362 -15.74 3.11 -10.87
CA GLY A 362 -14.70 2.08 -10.80
C GLY A 362 -14.32 1.87 -9.32
N LEU A 363 -13.06 2.13 -8.98
CA LEU A 363 -12.61 2.38 -7.60
C LEU A 363 -12.97 3.80 -7.13
N GLU A 364 -13.17 4.72 -8.08
CA GLU A 364 -13.59 6.10 -7.82
C GLU A 364 -14.95 6.36 -8.46
N ASP A 365 -15.68 7.36 -7.95
CA ASP A 365 -16.98 7.72 -8.45
C ASP A 365 -16.87 8.71 -9.62
N MET A 366 -17.81 8.64 -10.56
CA MET A 366 -17.86 9.53 -11.71
C MET A 366 -19.28 10.03 -11.95
N VAL A 367 -19.52 11.28 -11.55
CA VAL A 367 -20.78 12.00 -11.76
C VAL A 367 -20.80 12.59 -13.17
N VAL A 368 -21.68 12.07 -14.04
CA VAL A 368 -21.79 12.50 -15.44
C VAL A 368 -22.85 13.59 -15.57
N THR A 369 -22.41 14.84 -15.45
CA THR A 369 -23.22 16.05 -15.69
C THR A 369 -22.52 16.99 -16.66
N LYS A 370 -23.29 17.91 -17.26
CA LYS A 370 -22.77 18.87 -18.25
C LYS A 370 -21.76 19.86 -17.64
N GLU A 371 -21.86 20.12 -16.34
CA GLU A 371 -20.94 21.01 -15.61
C GLU A 371 -19.58 20.35 -15.39
N ARG A 372 -19.54 19.02 -15.21
CA ARG A 372 -18.29 18.27 -15.01
C ARG A 372 -17.66 17.83 -16.32
N PHE A 373 -18.47 17.38 -17.27
CA PHE A 373 -17.99 16.83 -18.53
C PHE A 373 -18.82 17.38 -19.70
N ALA A 374 -18.14 17.99 -20.68
CA ALA A 374 -18.78 18.36 -21.94
C ALA A 374 -19.05 17.13 -22.82
N PHE A 375 -18.17 16.13 -22.75
CA PHE A 375 -18.25 14.87 -23.48
C PHE A 375 -17.44 13.79 -22.74
N LEU A 376 -17.96 12.57 -22.65
CA LEU A 376 -17.29 11.44 -21.99
C LEU A 376 -16.65 10.50 -23.02
N ASN A 377 -15.32 10.38 -22.95
CA ASN A 377 -14.53 9.51 -23.81
C ASN A 377 -14.54 8.07 -23.30
N VAL A 378 -15.11 7.14 -24.09
CA VAL A 378 -15.04 5.70 -23.83
C VAL A 378 -13.95 5.11 -24.71
N GLY A 379 -12.91 4.52 -24.11
CA GLY A 379 -11.74 3.99 -24.84
C GLY A 379 -12.07 2.71 -25.62
N GLU A 380 -11.86 2.73 -26.94
CA GLU A 380 -12.24 1.66 -27.88
C GLU A 380 -11.22 0.52 -28.09
N ARG A 381 -9.99 0.63 -27.56
CA ARG A 381 -8.85 -0.22 -27.97
C ARG A 381 -8.82 -1.59 -27.29
N CYS A 382 -9.57 -1.80 -26.22
CA CYS A 382 -9.75 -3.10 -25.55
C CYS A 382 -10.84 -3.94 -26.25
N ASN A 383 -10.81 -3.94 -27.58
CA ASN A 383 -11.82 -4.54 -28.44
C ASN A 383 -11.16 -5.46 -29.47
N ILE A 384 -11.54 -6.74 -29.49
CA ILE A 384 -10.96 -7.73 -30.40
C ILE A 384 -11.25 -7.40 -31.88
N SER A 385 -12.43 -6.86 -32.17
CA SER A 385 -12.83 -6.47 -33.53
C SER A 385 -12.18 -5.16 -33.98
N GLY A 386 -11.94 -4.24 -33.04
CA GLY A 386 -11.36 -2.91 -33.31
C GLY A 386 -9.83 -2.84 -33.27
N SER A 387 -9.17 -3.72 -32.49
CA SER A 387 -7.73 -3.63 -32.20
C SER A 387 -7.00 -4.94 -32.51
N ILE A 388 -6.21 -4.92 -33.60
CA ILE A 388 -5.40 -6.08 -34.03
C ILE A 388 -4.39 -6.48 -32.93
N ARG A 389 -3.84 -5.50 -32.19
CA ARG A 389 -2.90 -5.77 -31.09
C ARG A 389 -3.61 -6.49 -29.95
N PHE A 390 -4.76 -5.98 -29.51
CA PHE A 390 -5.55 -6.58 -28.42
C PHE A 390 -6.00 -8.00 -28.78
N LYS A 391 -6.54 -8.19 -29.99
CA LYS A 391 -6.91 -9.51 -30.53
C LYS A 391 -5.79 -10.54 -30.41
N LYS A 392 -4.58 -10.17 -30.83
CA LYS A 392 -3.42 -11.08 -30.80
C LYS A 392 -3.03 -11.46 -29.38
N LEU A 393 -3.15 -10.55 -28.42
CA LEU A 393 -2.79 -10.80 -27.02
C LEU A 393 -3.82 -11.71 -26.34
N ILE A 394 -5.11 -11.41 -26.48
CA ILE A 394 -6.17 -12.23 -25.88
C ILE A 394 -6.17 -13.66 -26.45
N ILE A 395 -6.02 -13.82 -27.78
CA ILE A 395 -5.93 -15.16 -28.39
C ILE A 395 -4.72 -15.96 -27.90
N LYS A 396 -3.61 -15.28 -27.56
CA LYS A 396 -2.42 -15.93 -27.01
C LYS A 396 -2.50 -16.20 -25.51
N GLY A 397 -3.53 -15.71 -24.82
CA GLY A 397 -3.61 -15.75 -23.36
C GLY A 397 -2.66 -14.78 -22.64
N ASP A 398 -2.11 -13.79 -23.35
CA ASP A 398 -1.20 -12.79 -22.80
C ASP A 398 -2.00 -11.61 -22.22
N TYR A 399 -2.71 -11.88 -21.13
CA TYR A 399 -3.56 -10.88 -20.47
C TYR A 399 -2.76 -9.77 -19.79
N GLY A 400 -1.52 -10.04 -19.36
CA GLY A 400 -0.63 -9.05 -18.74
C GLY A 400 -0.29 -7.91 -19.70
N THR A 401 0.20 -8.21 -20.90
CA THR A 401 0.43 -7.18 -21.92
C THR A 401 -0.87 -6.60 -22.47
N ALA A 402 -2.00 -7.32 -22.41
CA ALA A 402 -3.31 -6.75 -22.75
C ALA A 402 -3.76 -5.67 -21.76
N MET A 403 -3.37 -5.75 -20.47
CA MET A 403 -3.64 -4.71 -19.47
C MET A 403 -2.92 -3.40 -19.79
N GLU A 404 -1.72 -3.44 -20.39
CA GLU A 404 -1.02 -2.22 -20.84
C GLU A 404 -1.88 -1.40 -21.81
N ILE A 405 -2.72 -2.04 -22.63
CA ILE A 405 -3.63 -1.35 -23.56
C ILE A 405 -4.76 -0.66 -22.79
N ALA A 406 -5.27 -1.29 -21.73
CA ALA A 406 -6.28 -0.67 -20.88
C ALA A 406 -5.68 0.53 -20.12
N ARG A 407 -4.50 0.36 -19.52
CA ARG A 407 -3.78 1.41 -18.77
C ARG A 407 -3.46 2.62 -19.66
N ALA A 408 -2.89 2.37 -20.84
CA ALA A 408 -2.56 3.42 -21.79
C ALA A 408 -3.79 4.24 -22.21
N GLN A 409 -4.96 3.61 -22.38
CA GLN A 409 -6.17 4.36 -22.73
C GLN A 409 -6.61 5.32 -21.63
N VAL A 410 -6.52 4.90 -20.36
CA VAL A 410 -6.86 5.76 -19.22
C VAL A 410 -5.88 6.93 -19.12
N GLU A 411 -4.58 6.69 -19.33
CA GLU A 411 -3.54 7.73 -19.39
C GLU A 411 -3.75 8.69 -20.58
N GLU A 412 -4.20 8.18 -21.72
CA GLU A 412 -4.55 8.94 -22.93
C GLU A 412 -5.92 9.68 -22.81
N GLY A 413 -6.58 9.64 -21.64
CA GLY A 413 -7.79 10.41 -21.35
C GLY A 413 -9.12 9.67 -21.54
N ALA A 414 -9.12 8.33 -21.63
CA ALA A 414 -10.34 7.54 -21.55
C ALA A 414 -10.91 7.57 -20.12
N MET A 415 -12.18 7.96 -20.00
CA MET A 415 -12.90 8.03 -18.72
C MET A 415 -13.69 6.76 -18.42
N VAL A 416 -13.88 5.90 -19.42
CA VAL A 416 -14.47 4.55 -19.32
C VAL A 416 -13.70 3.66 -20.30
N VAL A 417 -13.47 2.39 -19.94
CA VAL A 417 -12.80 1.43 -20.82
C VAL A 417 -13.83 0.46 -21.41
N ASP A 418 -13.98 0.45 -22.74
CA ASP A 418 -14.80 -0.54 -23.47
C ASP A 418 -14.05 -1.85 -23.61
N VAL A 419 -14.65 -2.95 -23.15
CA VAL A 419 -14.06 -4.28 -23.15
C VAL A 419 -14.91 -5.21 -24.00
N ASN A 420 -14.39 -5.57 -25.18
CA ASN A 420 -15.03 -6.50 -26.11
C ASN A 420 -14.11 -7.68 -26.43
N VAL A 421 -14.59 -8.89 -26.13
CA VAL A 421 -13.88 -10.15 -26.37
C VAL A 421 -14.57 -11.06 -27.40
N ASP A 422 -15.47 -10.51 -28.21
CA ASP A 422 -16.23 -11.30 -29.18
C ASP A 422 -15.34 -11.72 -30.37
N ASP A 423 -15.08 -13.02 -30.47
CA ASP A 423 -14.48 -13.66 -31.64
C ASP A 423 -15.02 -15.10 -31.79
N GLY A 424 -15.12 -15.58 -33.02
CA GLY A 424 -15.60 -16.94 -33.30
C GLY A 424 -14.68 -18.05 -32.77
N MET A 425 -13.41 -17.73 -32.48
CA MET A 425 -12.39 -18.68 -32.04
C MET A 425 -12.15 -18.68 -30.52
N LEU A 426 -12.85 -17.83 -29.76
CA LEU A 426 -12.66 -17.66 -28.32
C LEU A 426 -13.90 -18.10 -27.52
N ASP A 427 -13.65 -18.63 -26.33
CA ASP A 427 -14.67 -18.68 -25.29
C ASP A 427 -14.84 -17.27 -24.70
N GLY A 428 -15.88 -16.57 -25.13
CA GLY A 428 -16.16 -15.20 -24.71
C GLY A 428 -16.40 -15.07 -23.21
N VAL A 429 -17.01 -16.07 -22.56
CA VAL A 429 -17.26 -16.04 -21.11
C VAL A 429 -15.94 -16.10 -20.38
N ALA A 430 -15.13 -17.12 -20.66
CA ALA A 430 -13.83 -17.30 -20.02
C ALA A 430 -12.90 -16.11 -20.27
N ALA A 431 -12.88 -15.58 -21.50
CA ALA A 431 -12.04 -14.44 -21.85
C ALA A 431 -12.48 -13.14 -21.15
N MET A 432 -13.79 -12.87 -21.08
CA MET A 432 -14.34 -11.68 -20.42
C MET A 432 -14.06 -11.73 -18.92
N GLU A 433 -14.38 -12.86 -18.28
CA GLU A 433 -14.10 -13.04 -16.86
C GLU A 433 -12.63 -12.89 -16.54
N ARG A 434 -11.76 -13.56 -17.31
CA ARG A 434 -10.32 -13.53 -17.07
C ARG A 434 -9.76 -12.12 -17.22
N PHE A 435 -10.15 -11.40 -18.27
CA PHE A 435 -9.70 -10.03 -18.49
C PHE A 435 -10.17 -9.10 -17.38
N LEU A 436 -11.46 -9.13 -17.04
CA LEU A 436 -12.02 -8.24 -16.00
C LEU A 436 -11.50 -8.58 -14.61
N LYS A 437 -11.35 -9.86 -14.23
CA LYS A 437 -10.77 -10.25 -12.94
C LYS A 437 -9.34 -9.75 -12.74
N ILE A 438 -8.57 -9.59 -13.83
CA ILE A 438 -7.24 -8.95 -13.79
C ILE A 438 -7.37 -7.43 -13.82
N ALA A 439 -8.25 -6.87 -14.65
CA ALA A 439 -8.42 -5.42 -14.76
C ALA A 439 -8.90 -4.78 -13.45
N VAL A 440 -9.75 -5.47 -12.67
CA VAL A 440 -10.22 -4.97 -11.36
C VAL A 440 -9.15 -5.00 -10.27
N THR A 441 -8.06 -5.75 -10.44
CA THR A 441 -6.92 -5.76 -9.51
C THR A 441 -5.86 -4.74 -9.87
N GLU A 442 -5.98 -4.07 -11.02
CA GLU A 442 -5.06 -3.04 -11.49
C GLU A 442 -5.61 -1.65 -11.14
N PRO A 443 -5.06 -0.93 -10.14
CA PRO A 443 -5.66 0.31 -9.64
C PRO A 443 -5.79 1.41 -10.70
N ASP A 444 -4.81 1.54 -11.60
CA ASP A 444 -4.83 2.57 -12.65
C ASP A 444 -5.88 2.34 -13.73
N VAL A 445 -6.27 1.10 -13.96
CA VAL A 445 -7.32 0.75 -14.91
C VAL A 445 -8.68 0.78 -14.21
N SER A 446 -8.75 0.19 -13.02
CA SER A 446 -10.00 0.04 -12.26
C SER A 446 -10.49 1.33 -11.60
N LYS A 447 -9.68 2.40 -11.52
CA LYS A 447 -10.16 3.72 -11.05
C LYS A 447 -11.32 4.26 -11.88
N VAL A 448 -11.35 3.99 -13.18
CA VAL A 448 -12.45 4.34 -14.08
C VAL A 448 -13.46 3.20 -14.24
N PRO A 449 -14.74 3.46 -14.60
CA PRO A 449 -15.71 2.42 -14.88
C PRO A 449 -15.38 1.61 -16.15
N PHE A 450 -15.91 0.41 -16.23
CA PHE A 450 -15.86 -0.44 -17.43
C PHE A 450 -17.15 -0.34 -18.25
N MET A 451 -17.04 -0.43 -19.57
CA MET A 451 -18.13 -0.71 -20.48
C MET A 451 -18.00 -2.15 -20.98
N ILE A 452 -18.91 -3.02 -20.56
CA ILE A 452 -18.88 -4.46 -20.86
C ILE A 452 -19.55 -4.66 -22.21
N ASP A 453 -18.75 -4.94 -23.23
CA ASP A 453 -19.21 -5.03 -24.62
C ASP A 453 -19.26 -6.47 -25.14
N SER A 454 -20.45 -6.94 -25.49
CA SER A 454 -20.64 -8.19 -26.23
C SER A 454 -22.01 -8.25 -26.92
N SER A 455 -22.02 -8.88 -28.08
CA SER A 455 -23.24 -9.28 -28.80
C SER A 455 -23.98 -10.45 -28.15
N LYS A 456 -23.34 -11.16 -27.22
CA LYS A 456 -23.87 -12.33 -26.52
C LYS A 456 -24.16 -11.98 -25.06
N PHE A 457 -25.45 -11.95 -24.69
CA PHE A 457 -25.85 -11.50 -23.35
C PHE A 457 -25.26 -12.33 -22.19
N HIS A 458 -25.03 -13.63 -22.37
CA HIS A 458 -24.39 -14.45 -21.33
C HIS A 458 -22.92 -14.06 -21.07
N VAL A 459 -22.22 -13.47 -22.04
CA VAL A 459 -20.88 -12.90 -21.85
C VAL A 459 -20.96 -11.59 -21.08
N VAL A 460 -21.96 -10.76 -21.38
CA VAL A 460 -22.26 -9.54 -20.61
C VAL A 460 -22.53 -9.87 -19.14
N GLU A 461 -23.37 -10.87 -18.88
CA GLU A 461 -23.71 -11.31 -17.54
C GLU A 461 -22.48 -11.83 -16.77
N ALA A 462 -21.60 -12.58 -17.43
CA ALA A 462 -20.33 -13.02 -16.84
C ALA A 462 -19.44 -11.83 -16.45
N GLY A 463 -19.37 -10.79 -17.31
CA GLY A 463 -18.65 -9.57 -17.00
C GLY A 463 -19.24 -8.79 -15.81
N LEU A 464 -20.57 -8.69 -15.74
CA LEU A 464 -21.28 -8.00 -14.64
C LEU A 464 -20.97 -8.63 -13.27
N LYS A 465 -20.75 -9.95 -13.25
CA LYS A 465 -20.36 -10.71 -12.06
C LYS A 465 -18.89 -10.52 -11.64
N CYS A 466 -18.08 -9.84 -12.45
CA CYS A 466 -16.65 -9.62 -12.19
C CYS A 466 -16.29 -8.19 -11.76
N VAL A 467 -17.22 -7.22 -11.83
CA VAL A 467 -16.93 -5.80 -11.59
C VAL A 467 -17.61 -5.26 -10.33
N GLN A 468 -16.81 -4.72 -9.41
CA GLN A 468 -17.29 -4.16 -8.14
C GLN A 468 -18.03 -2.82 -8.32
N GLY A 469 -17.58 -1.98 -9.26
CA GLY A 469 -18.18 -0.68 -9.56
C GLY A 469 -19.50 -0.76 -10.35
N LYS A 470 -20.12 0.41 -10.55
CA LYS A 470 -21.25 0.60 -11.46
C LYS A 470 -20.72 0.85 -12.87
N CYS A 471 -20.79 -0.20 -13.68
CA CYS A 471 -20.37 -0.25 -15.08
C CYS A 471 -21.49 0.13 -16.06
N ILE A 472 -21.15 0.15 -17.36
CA ILE A 472 -22.09 0.30 -18.47
C ILE A 472 -22.16 -1.03 -19.24
N VAL A 473 -23.36 -1.51 -19.55
CA VAL A 473 -23.57 -2.66 -20.44
C VAL A 473 -23.69 -2.18 -21.88
N ASN A 474 -22.88 -2.73 -22.78
CA ASN A 474 -22.93 -2.50 -24.22
C ASN A 474 -23.16 -3.84 -24.95
N SER A 475 -24.34 -4.14 -25.47
CA SER A 475 -25.59 -3.40 -25.44
C SER A 475 -26.78 -4.36 -25.42
N ILE A 476 -27.98 -3.83 -25.24
CA ILE A 476 -29.24 -4.54 -25.47
C ILE A 476 -30.02 -3.88 -26.61
N SER A 477 -30.94 -4.61 -27.24
CA SER A 477 -31.79 -4.06 -28.32
C SER A 477 -33.09 -4.83 -28.48
N LEU A 478 -34.05 -4.26 -29.21
CA LEU A 478 -35.34 -4.88 -29.52
C LEU A 478 -35.24 -5.95 -30.62
N LYS A 479 -34.07 -6.16 -31.22
CA LYS A 479 -33.81 -7.20 -32.24
C LYS A 479 -34.24 -8.60 -31.81
N VAL A 480 -34.11 -8.91 -30.51
CA VAL A 480 -34.45 -10.22 -29.93
C VAL A 480 -35.92 -10.32 -29.52
N GLY A 481 -36.72 -9.29 -29.80
CA GLY A 481 -38.09 -9.15 -29.34
C GLY A 481 -38.19 -8.51 -27.95
N GLU A 482 -39.39 -8.00 -27.65
CA GLU A 482 -39.65 -7.20 -26.45
C GLU A 482 -39.46 -7.99 -25.14
N ASP A 483 -39.88 -9.26 -25.07
CA ASP A 483 -39.81 -10.02 -23.83
C ASP A 483 -38.37 -10.35 -23.41
N GLU A 484 -37.50 -10.71 -24.36
CA GLU A 484 -36.08 -10.91 -24.09
C GLU A 484 -35.36 -9.59 -23.79
N PHE A 485 -35.73 -8.49 -24.47
CA PHE A 485 -35.23 -7.15 -24.14
C PHE A 485 -35.56 -6.76 -22.69
N VAL A 486 -36.80 -7.00 -22.25
CA VAL A 486 -37.24 -6.79 -20.87
C VAL A 486 -36.48 -7.69 -19.88
N ARG A 487 -36.26 -8.97 -20.22
CA ARG A 487 -35.48 -9.90 -19.39
C ARG A 487 -34.05 -9.41 -19.20
N HIS A 488 -33.37 -9.06 -20.29
CA HIS A 488 -32.02 -8.51 -20.25
C HIS A 488 -31.96 -7.23 -19.42
N ALA A 489 -32.89 -6.29 -19.64
CA ALA A 489 -32.95 -5.04 -18.88
C ALA A 489 -33.13 -5.27 -17.37
N LYS A 490 -33.95 -6.24 -16.97
CA LYS A 490 -34.10 -6.59 -15.54
C LYS A 490 -32.80 -7.12 -14.93
N ILE A 491 -32.08 -7.99 -15.64
CA ILE A 491 -30.79 -8.52 -15.17
C ILE A 491 -29.78 -7.38 -15.00
N VAL A 492 -29.63 -6.51 -16.02
CA VAL A 492 -28.72 -5.35 -15.95
C VAL A 492 -29.07 -4.44 -14.76
N LYS A 493 -30.36 -4.19 -14.54
CA LYS A 493 -30.86 -3.42 -13.39
C LYS A 493 -30.53 -4.08 -12.05
N SER A 494 -30.71 -5.40 -11.94
CA SER A 494 -30.41 -6.15 -10.71
C SER A 494 -28.93 -6.15 -10.35
N HIS A 495 -28.02 -6.03 -11.33
CA HIS A 495 -26.58 -5.83 -11.10
C HIS A 495 -26.20 -4.36 -10.85
N GLY A 496 -27.15 -3.43 -11.02
CA GLY A 496 -26.93 -2.01 -10.79
C GLY A 496 -26.14 -1.28 -11.87
N ALA A 497 -26.09 -1.80 -13.10
CA ALA A 497 -25.34 -1.21 -14.21
C ALA A 497 -26.19 -0.24 -15.03
N ALA A 498 -25.53 0.71 -15.68
CA ALA A 498 -26.12 1.51 -16.76
C ALA A 498 -26.18 0.68 -18.06
N VAL A 499 -26.95 1.12 -19.04
CA VAL A 499 -27.21 0.31 -20.25
C VAL A 499 -27.18 1.12 -21.54
N VAL A 500 -26.42 0.64 -22.52
CA VAL A 500 -26.49 1.08 -23.91
C VAL A 500 -27.59 0.30 -24.63
N VAL A 501 -28.50 1.04 -25.25
CA VAL A 501 -29.61 0.52 -26.04
C VAL A 501 -29.39 0.90 -27.49
N MET A 502 -29.06 -0.09 -28.32
CA MET A 502 -28.91 0.16 -29.75
C MET A 502 -30.27 0.38 -30.41
N ALA A 503 -30.32 1.32 -31.37
CA ALA A 503 -31.47 1.56 -32.23
C ALA A 503 -31.61 0.43 -33.28
N PHE A 504 -31.93 -0.76 -32.80
CA PHE A 504 -32.13 -1.98 -33.59
C PHE A 504 -33.39 -2.68 -33.06
N ASP A 505 -34.39 -2.87 -33.91
CA ASP A 505 -35.63 -3.57 -33.57
C ASP A 505 -35.86 -4.80 -34.47
N GLU A 506 -37.04 -5.39 -34.39
CA GLU A 506 -37.42 -6.59 -35.15
C GLU A 506 -37.41 -6.37 -36.67
N TYR A 507 -37.44 -5.11 -37.13
CA TYR A 507 -37.41 -4.73 -38.54
C TYR A 507 -36.01 -4.40 -39.06
N GLY A 508 -35.01 -4.28 -38.18
CA GLY A 508 -33.63 -4.06 -38.57
C GLY A 508 -32.93 -2.93 -37.80
N GLN A 509 -31.77 -2.54 -38.31
CA GLN A 509 -30.97 -1.44 -37.79
C GLN A 509 -31.51 -0.10 -38.31
N ALA A 510 -31.66 0.90 -37.44
CA ALA A 510 -32.14 2.22 -37.85
C ALA A 510 -31.11 3.00 -38.68
N ALA A 511 -31.45 3.28 -39.93
CA ALA A 511 -30.61 4.06 -40.85
C ALA A 511 -31.01 5.55 -40.87
N THR A 512 -32.31 5.84 -40.91
CA THR A 512 -32.83 7.23 -41.06
C THR A 512 -33.09 7.91 -39.72
N GLU A 513 -33.10 9.25 -39.67
CA GLU A 513 -33.46 10.04 -38.47
C GLU A 513 -34.76 9.56 -37.83
N ALA A 514 -35.81 9.38 -38.64
CA ALA A 514 -37.14 8.98 -38.17
C ALA A 514 -37.14 7.60 -37.51
N GLU A 515 -36.40 6.63 -38.05
CA GLU A 515 -36.28 5.30 -37.46
C GLU A 515 -35.48 5.31 -36.17
N LYS A 516 -34.38 6.06 -36.12
CA LYS A 516 -33.55 6.22 -34.91
C LYS A 516 -34.40 6.75 -33.75
N VAL A 517 -35.16 7.83 -33.99
CA VAL A 517 -36.06 8.43 -33.00
C VAL A 517 -37.17 7.45 -32.58
N ARG A 518 -37.83 6.78 -33.54
CA ARG A 518 -38.91 5.82 -33.27
C ARG A 518 -38.45 4.69 -32.35
N ILE A 519 -37.32 4.06 -32.66
CA ILE A 519 -36.82 2.91 -31.89
C ILE A 519 -36.38 3.36 -30.50
N CYS A 520 -35.60 4.44 -30.38
CA CYS A 520 -35.18 4.95 -29.08
C CYS A 520 -36.38 5.31 -28.19
N LYS A 521 -37.42 5.96 -28.74
CA LYS A 521 -38.64 6.28 -28.00
C LYS A 521 -39.37 5.03 -27.51
N ARG A 522 -39.54 4.02 -28.38
CA ARG A 522 -40.17 2.74 -28.01
C ARG A 522 -39.39 2.05 -26.88
N SER A 523 -38.06 1.98 -27.01
CA SER A 523 -37.20 1.38 -26.00
C SER A 523 -37.27 2.14 -24.66
N TYR A 524 -37.28 3.48 -24.69
CA TYR A 524 -37.44 4.31 -23.50
C TYR A 524 -38.74 4.00 -22.74
N ASP A 525 -39.86 3.94 -23.47
CA ASP A 525 -41.18 3.67 -22.87
C ASP A 525 -41.25 2.29 -22.22
N ILE A 526 -40.62 1.28 -22.81
CA ILE A 526 -40.54 -0.07 -22.25
C ILE A 526 -39.67 -0.12 -20.99
N LEU A 527 -38.49 0.53 -21.04
CA LEU A 527 -37.53 0.52 -19.94
C LEU A 527 -38.00 1.33 -18.74
N VAL A 528 -38.48 2.55 -18.95
CA VAL A 528 -38.93 3.43 -17.86
C VAL A 528 -40.33 3.03 -17.37
N GLY A 529 -41.12 2.39 -18.23
CA GLY A 529 -42.43 1.88 -17.90
C GLY A 529 -42.44 0.82 -16.78
N PRO A 530 -43.62 0.48 -16.24
CA PRO A 530 -43.77 -0.37 -15.05
C PRO A 530 -43.30 -1.81 -15.24
N ARG A 531 -43.09 -2.28 -16.49
CA ARG A 531 -42.57 -3.62 -16.77
C ARG A 531 -41.14 -3.80 -16.26
N VAL A 532 -40.33 -2.74 -16.28
CA VAL A 532 -38.90 -2.75 -15.91
C VAL A 532 -38.62 -1.71 -14.82
N GLY A 533 -39.09 -0.47 -14.99
CA GLY A 533 -38.83 0.65 -14.07
C GLY A 533 -37.34 0.99 -13.98
N PHE A 534 -36.65 1.00 -15.12
CA PHE A 534 -35.23 1.33 -15.24
C PHE A 534 -35.02 2.84 -15.01
N PRO A 535 -34.00 3.28 -14.25
CA PRO A 535 -33.71 4.71 -14.07
C PRO A 535 -33.40 5.36 -15.42
N PRO A 536 -34.13 6.41 -15.85
CA PRO A 536 -33.92 7.03 -17.15
C PRO A 536 -32.53 7.66 -17.32
N GLU A 537 -31.92 8.12 -16.22
CA GLU A 537 -30.56 8.66 -16.20
C GLU A 537 -29.48 7.61 -16.52
N ASP A 538 -29.77 6.32 -16.34
CA ASP A 538 -28.85 5.21 -16.59
C ASP A 538 -29.01 4.59 -17.99
N ILE A 539 -29.91 5.15 -18.81
CA ILE A 539 -30.13 4.73 -20.20
C ILE A 539 -29.26 5.56 -21.14
N VAL A 540 -28.42 4.89 -21.91
CA VAL A 540 -27.65 5.43 -23.02
C VAL A 540 -28.26 4.91 -24.31
N PHE A 541 -28.70 5.77 -25.22
CA PHE A 541 -29.07 5.35 -26.57
C PHE A 541 -27.86 5.37 -27.49
N ASP A 542 -27.72 4.33 -28.31
CA ASP A 542 -26.86 4.34 -29.49
C ASP A 542 -27.76 4.36 -30.74
N PRO A 543 -27.99 5.53 -31.36
CA PRO A 543 -28.75 5.67 -32.60
C PRO A 543 -28.09 5.00 -33.83
N ASN A 544 -26.96 4.31 -33.67
CA ASN A 544 -26.08 3.76 -34.70
C ASN A 544 -25.37 4.85 -35.53
N ILE A 545 -24.08 5.03 -35.28
CA ILE A 545 -23.18 5.74 -36.19
C ILE A 545 -22.83 4.80 -37.35
N LEU A 546 -23.23 5.17 -38.57
CA LEU A 546 -23.03 4.39 -39.79
C LEU A 546 -21.98 5.04 -40.69
N THR A 547 -21.34 4.25 -41.55
CA THR A 547 -20.25 4.73 -42.43
C THR A 547 -20.76 5.67 -43.52
N ILE A 548 -20.08 6.81 -43.69
CA ILE A 548 -20.34 7.80 -44.75
C ILE A 548 -19.27 7.71 -45.86
N ALA A 549 -19.46 8.46 -46.95
CA ALA A 549 -18.53 8.52 -48.08
C ALA A 549 -18.16 7.14 -48.67
N THR A 550 -19.16 6.26 -48.76
CA THR A 550 -19.00 4.90 -49.30
C THR A 550 -19.14 4.83 -50.82
N GLY A 551 -19.54 5.93 -51.46
CA GLY A 551 -19.90 5.98 -52.88
C GLY A 551 -21.36 5.60 -53.19
N MET A 552 -22.16 5.31 -52.16
CA MET A 552 -23.61 5.08 -52.29
C MET A 552 -24.37 6.31 -51.78
N GLU A 553 -25.30 6.83 -52.59
CA GLU A 553 -26.03 8.07 -52.29
C GLU A 553 -26.86 7.93 -51.00
N GLU A 554 -27.38 6.74 -50.74
CA GLU A 554 -28.16 6.40 -49.55
C GLU A 554 -27.37 6.58 -48.25
N HIS A 555 -26.04 6.47 -48.29
CA HIS A 555 -25.18 6.53 -47.12
C HIS A 555 -24.68 7.96 -46.82
N ASN A 556 -24.84 8.89 -47.74
CA ASN A 556 -24.30 10.26 -47.61
C ASN A 556 -24.92 11.00 -46.42
N ASN A 557 -26.20 10.74 -46.13
CA ASN A 557 -26.94 11.47 -45.11
C ASN A 557 -26.79 10.89 -43.69
N TYR A 558 -26.13 9.75 -43.51
CA TYR A 558 -26.09 9.04 -42.22
C TYR A 558 -25.48 9.87 -41.07
N GLY A 559 -24.49 10.72 -41.36
CA GLY A 559 -23.93 11.65 -40.36
C GLY A 559 -24.96 12.69 -39.90
N VAL A 560 -25.66 13.31 -40.85
CA VAL A 560 -26.73 14.28 -40.60
C VAL A 560 -27.90 13.65 -39.84
N ASP A 561 -28.35 12.47 -40.28
CA ASP A 561 -29.44 11.72 -39.65
C ASP A 561 -29.15 11.42 -38.18
N PHE A 562 -27.90 11.07 -37.85
CA PHE A 562 -27.49 10.85 -36.45
C PHE A 562 -27.52 12.16 -35.65
N ILE A 563 -26.91 13.24 -36.17
CA ILE A 563 -26.83 14.54 -35.49
C ILE A 563 -28.24 15.08 -35.21
N ASN A 564 -29.14 15.04 -36.19
CA ASN A 564 -30.52 15.49 -36.01
C ASN A 564 -31.28 14.61 -35.02
N ALA A 565 -31.13 13.28 -35.12
CA ALA A 565 -31.77 12.35 -34.19
C ALA A 565 -31.34 12.60 -32.74
N CYS A 566 -30.08 13.00 -32.49
CA CYS A 566 -29.61 13.33 -31.14
C CYS A 566 -30.52 14.35 -30.46
N LYS A 567 -30.78 15.47 -31.15
CA LYS A 567 -31.60 16.55 -30.61
C LYS A 567 -33.02 16.06 -30.26
N VAL A 568 -33.65 15.36 -31.20
CA VAL A 568 -35.03 14.87 -31.03
C VAL A 568 -35.12 13.81 -29.93
N ILE A 569 -34.14 12.90 -29.83
CA ILE A 569 -34.08 11.89 -28.77
C ILE A 569 -33.96 12.56 -27.39
N LYS A 570 -33.10 13.56 -27.24
CA LYS A 570 -32.96 14.30 -25.96
C LYS A 570 -34.22 15.07 -25.58
N GLU A 571 -34.93 15.62 -26.55
CA GLU A 571 -36.20 16.33 -26.32
C GLU A 571 -37.34 15.37 -25.91
N GLN A 572 -37.42 14.18 -26.51
CA GLN A 572 -38.51 13.23 -26.25
C GLN A 572 -38.26 12.29 -25.06
N ASN A 573 -37.00 12.02 -24.73
CA ASN A 573 -36.59 11.04 -23.73
C ASN A 573 -35.76 11.74 -22.64
N PRO A 574 -36.39 12.26 -21.58
CA PRO A 574 -35.67 13.04 -20.57
C PRO A 574 -34.64 12.20 -19.82
N TYR A 575 -33.56 12.86 -19.41
CA TYR A 575 -32.41 12.34 -18.64
C TYR A 575 -31.48 11.35 -19.33
N CYS A 576 -31.96 10.65 -20.37
CA CYS A 576 -31.15 9.68 -21.13
C CYS A 576 -29.89 10.32 -21.71
N LYS A 577 -28.89 9.49 -21.97
CA LYS A 577 -27.65 9.87 -22.65
C LYS A 577 -27.62 9.34 -24.08
N ILE A 578 -26.77 9.91 -24.92
CA ILE A 578 -26.54 9.44 -26.27
C ILE A 578 -25.05 9.10 -26.47
N SER A 579 -24.81 7.93 -27.04
CA SER A 579 -23.50 7.40 -27.40
C SER A 579 -23.47 6.93 -28.86
N GLY A 580 -22.29 6.52 -29.31
CA GLY A 580 -22.09 5.79 -30.54
C GLY A 580 -20.62 5.46 -30.80
N GLY A 581 -20.38 4.42 -31.60
CA GLY A 581 -19.05 4.07 -32.10
C GLY A 581 -18.56 5.06 -33.15
N VAL A 582 -17.79 6.07 -32.75
CA VAL A 582 -17.35 7.18 -33.62
C VAL A 582 -16.46 6.68 -34.76
N SER A 583 -15.65 5.66 -34.47
CA SER A 583 -14.79 4.99 -35.46
C SER A 583 -15.55 4.36 -36.64
N ASN A 584 -16.85 4.07 -36.49
CA ASN A 584 -17.67 3.49 -37.56
C ASN A 584 -17.93 4.46 -38.72
N LEU A 585 -17.95 5.76 -38.42
CA LEU A 585 -18.22 6.81 -39.41
C LEU A 585 -17.17 6.82 -40.54
N SER A 586 -15.90 6.57 -40.18
CA SER A 586 -14.74 6.70 -41.06
C SER A 586 -14.18 5.37 -41.58
N PHE A 587 -14.96 4.27 -41.54
CA PHE A 587 -14.48 2.95 -41.98
C PHE A 587 -14.01 2.89 -43.43
N GLY A 588 -14.59 3.71 -44.33
CA GLY A 588 -14.13 3.81 -45.72
C GLY A 588 -12.67 4.25 -45.88
N PHE A 589 -12.09 4.91 -44.87
CA PHE A 589 -10.75 5.51 -44.91
C PHE A 589 -9.72 4.80 -44.02
N ARG A 590 -9.92 3.51 -43.72
CA ARG A 590 -8.95 2.71 -42.95
C ARG A 590 -7.54 2.82 -43.54
N GLY A 591 -6.56 3.07 -42.66
CA GLY A 591 -5.15 3.23 -43.02
C GLY A 591 -4.70 4.66 -43.32
N VAL A 592 -5.60 5.65 -43.29
CA VAL A 592 -5.27 7.08 -43.45
C VAL A 592 -5.75 7.84 -42.21
N ASN A 593 -4.96 7.79 -41.13
CA ASN A 593 -5.38 8.30 -39.81
C ASN A 593 -5.74 9.78 -39.81
N VAL A 594 -4.95 10.62 -40.49
CA VAL A 594 -5.21 12.08 -40.60
C VAL A 594 -6.63 12.39 -41.07
N ILE A 595 -7.14 11.64 -42.05
CA ILE A 595 -8.52 11.82 -42.56
C ILE A 595 -9.54 11.31 -41.55
N ARG A 596 -9.28 10.16 -40.92
CA ARG A 596 -10.20 9.58 -39.93
C ARG A 596 -10.36 10.47 -38.70
N GLU A 597 -9.25 10.97 -38.18
CA GLU A 597 -9.19 11.88 -37.02
C GLU A 597 -9.95 13.18 -37.34
N ALA A 598 -9.73 13.77 -38.51
CA ALA A 598 -10.47 14.95 -38.94
C ALA A 598 -12.00 14.69 -39.03
N ILE A 599 -12.42 13.55 -39.61
CA ILE A 599 -13.85 13.15 -39.66
C ILE A 599 -14.42 13.01 -38.26
N HIS A 600 -13.68 12.37 -37.33
CA HIS A 600 -14.12 12.17 -35.96
C HIS A 600 -14.31 13.49 -35.23
N SER A 601 -13.34 14.39 -35.31
CA SER A 601 -13.38 15.71 -34.66
C SER A 601 -14.50 16.59 -35.19
N VAL A 602 -14.71 16.64 -36.51
CA VAL A 602 -15.82 17.41 -37.12
C VAL A 602 -17.17 16.82 -36.71
N PHE A 603 -17.33 15.49 -36.77
CA PHE A 603 -18.56 14.85 -36.36
C PHE A 603 -18.88 15.09 -34.89
N LEU A 604 -17.91 14.88 -33.99
CA LEU A 604 -18.09 15.10 -32.56
C LEU A 604 -18.42 16.56 -32.24
N TYR A 605 -17.78 17.52 -32.91
CA TYR A 605 -18.08 18.94 -32.72
C TYR A 605 -19.57 19.25 -32.94
N HIS A 606 -20.17 18.73 -34.02
CA HIS A 606 -21.60 18.93 -34.30
C HIS A 606 -22.51 18.03 -33.46
N ALA A 607 -22.16 16.76 -33.24
CA ALA A 607 -22.97 15.81 -32.49
C ALA A 607 -23.10 16.21 -31.02
N VAL A 608 -22.02 16.68 -30.39
CA VAL A 608 -22.04 17.16 -29.00
C VAL A 608 -22.95 18.39 -28.84
N GLN A 609 -22.89 19.34 -29.78
CA GLN A 609 -23.81 20.48 -29.80
C GLN A 609 -25.27 20.06 -29.98
N ALA A 610 -25.53 18.99 -30.73
CA ALA A 610 -26.85 18.42 -30.91
C ALA A 610 -27.32 17.56 -29.72
N GLY A 611 -26.46 17.27 -28.75
CA GLY A 611 -26.80 16.59 -27.50
C GLY A 611 -26.23 15.20 -27.32
N MET A 612 -25.21 14.80 -28.08
CA MET A 612 -24.40 13.60 -27.81
C MET A 612 -23.59 13.80 -26.52
N ASP A 613 -23.69 12.86 -25.56
CA ASP A 613 -23.10 13.00 -24.23
C ASP A 613 -21.77 12.24 -24.08
N MET A 614 -21.61 11.14 -24.81
CA MET A 614 -20.44 10.26 -24.74
C MET A 614 -20.18 9.57 -26.07
N GLY A 615 -19.03 8.93 -26.25
CA GLY A 615 -18.77 8.14 -27.46
C GLY A 615 -17.61 7.16 -27.28
N ILE A 616 -17.70 6.06 -28.03
CA ILE A 616 -16.64 5.05 -28.10
C ILE A 616 -15.64 5.54 -29.14
N VAL A 617 -14.46 5.96 -28.65
CA VAL A 617 -13.43 6.71 -29.37
C VAL A 617 -12.04 6.16 -29.04
N ASN A 618 -11.09 6.46 -29.90
CA ASN A 618 -9.68 6.36 -29.56
C ASN A 618 -9.24 7.66 -28.86
N ALA A 619 -9.20 7.66 -27.53
CA ALA A 619 -8.98 8.87 -26.72
C ALA A 619 -7.71 9.65 -27.11
N GLY A 620 -6.60 8.95 -27.41
CA GLY A 620 -5.34 9.58 -27.80
C GLY A 620 -5.28 10.13 -29.24
N MET A 621 -6.29 9.90 -30.08
CA MET A 621 -6.30 10.31 -31.50
C MET A 621 -7.33 11.41 -31.83
N LEU A 622 -7.92 12.06 -30.83
CA LEU A 622 -8.86 13.16 -31.07
C LEU A 622 -8.12 14.48 -31.29
N GLN A 623 -8.06 14.93 -32.55
CA GLN A 623 -7.53 16.24 -32.90
C GLN A 623 -8.49 17.36 -32.46
N ILE A 624 -7.97 18.50 -32.02
CA ILE A 624 -8.78 19.70 -31.74
C ILE A 624 -9.35 20.22 -33.06
N TYR A 625 -10.66 20.48 -33.10
CA TYR A 625 -11.39 20.91 -34.31
C TYR A 625 -10.74 22.14 -34.99
N ASP A 626 -10.32 23.13 -34.20
CA ASP A 626 -9.70 24.36 -34.71
C ASP A 626 -8.28 24.16 -35.30
N ASP A 627 -7.62 23.05 -34.95
CA ASP A 627 -6.27 22.71 -35.44
C ASP A 627 -6.30 21.95 -36.78
N ILE A 628 -7.49 21.58 -37.26
CA ILE A 628 -7.64 20.90 -38.55
C ILE A 628 -7.32 21.90 -39.67
N PRO A 629 -6.43 21.56 -40.63
CA PRO A 629 -6.12 22.43 -41.76
C PRO A 629 -7.38 22.88 -42.49
N LYS A 630 -7.54 24.19 -42.71
CA LYS A 630 -8.79 24.79 -43.22
C LYS A 630 -9.29 24.16 -44.54
N ASP A 631 -8.36 23.78 -45.40
CA ASP A 631 -8.66 23.09 -46.67
C ASP A 631 -9.23 21.68 -46.43
N LEU A 632 -8.69 20.93 -45.47
CA LEU A 632 -9.20 19.62 -45.08
C LEU A 632 -10.52 19.74 -44.29
N LEU A 633 -10.59 20.70 -43.36
CA LEU A 633 -11.78 20.95 -42.54
C LEU A 633 -13.01 21.18 -43.40
N GLN A 634 -12.91 22.02 -44.42
CA GLN A 634 -14.02 22.31 -45.34
C GLN A 634 -14.51 21.03 -46.06
N ILE A 635 -13.59 20.23 -46.59
CA ILE A 635 -13.94 18.97 -47.31
C ILE A 635 -14.62 18.00 -46.34
N VAL A 636 -14.09 17.86 -45.13
CA VAL A 636 -14.63 16.95 -44.12
C VAL A 636 -16.00 17.43 -43.63
N GLU A 637 -16.20 18.73 -43.39
CA GLU A 637 -17.52 19.27 -43.05
C GLU A 637 -18.55 19.00 -44.15
N ASP A 638 -18.17 19.20 -45.41
CA ASP A 638 -19.07 19.01 -46.54
C ASP A 638 -19.50 17.54 -46.67
N VAL A 639 -18.62 16.60 -46.32
CA VAL A 639 -18.94 15.16 -46.25
C VAL A 639 -19.79 14.81 -45.03
N VAL A 640 -19.39 15.21 -43.82
CA VAL A 640 -20.08 14.85 -42.57
C VAL A 640 -21.49 15.44 -42.52
N LEU A 641 -21.67 16.66 -43.02
CA LEU A 641 -22.94 17.38 -43.03
C LEU A 641 -23.69 17.29 -44.35
N ASN A 642 -23.19 16.49 -45.31
CA ASN A 642 -23.81 16.26 -46.61
C ASN A 642 -24.19 17.59 -47.34
N ARG A 643 -23.30 18.58 -47.31
CA ARG A 643 -23.56 19.93 -47.87
C ARG A 643 -23.30 20.02 -49.38
N ASN A 644 -22.40 19.18 -49.90
CA ASN A 644 -21.99 19.19 -51.29
C ASN A 644 -22.08 17.77 -51.90
N PRO A 645 -22.81 17.56 -53.01
CA PRO A 645 -22.92 16.25 -53.67
C PRO A 645 -21.57 15.64 -54.10
N GLU A 646 -20.56 16.47 -54.42
CA GLU A 646 -19.24 16.04 -54.86
C GLU A 646 -18.24 15.85 -53.69
N ALA A 647 -18.68 16.05 -52.44
CA ALA A 647 -17.79 16.02 -51.27
C ALA A 647 -17.11 14.66 -51.05
N SER A 648 -17.81 13.56 -51.34
CA SER A 648 -17.26 12.20 -51.20
C SER A 648 -16.09 11.97 -52.17
N GLU A 649 -16.18 12.46 -53.40
CA GLU A 649 -15.10 12.38 -54.40
C GLU A 649 -13.91 13.24 -53.97
N ALA A 650 -14.17 14.48 -53.55
CA ALA A 650 -13.12 15.40 -53.07
C ALA A 650 -12.35 14.83 -51.86
N LEU A 651 -13.04 14.20 -50.91
CA LEU A 651 -12.41 13.56 -49.76
C LEU A 651 -11.61 12.31 -50.15
N LEU A 652 -12.08 11.54 -51.13
CA LEU A 652 -11.35 10.39 -51.67
C LEU A 652 -10.06 10.82 -52.37
N GLU A 653 -10.11 11.86 -53.20
CA GLU A 653 -8.92 12.45 -53.84
C GLU A 653 -7.91 12.93 -52.79
N ARG A 654 -8.37 13.64 -51.75
CA ARG A 654 -7.50 14.05 -50.64
C ARG A 654 -6.93 12.86 -49.88
N SER A 655 -7.72 11.80 -49.65
CA SER A 655 -7.26 10.59 -48.99
C SER A 655 -6.15 9.87 -49.80
N LEU A 656 -6.28 9.83 -51.12
CA LEU A 656 -5.25 9.28 -52.01
C LEU A 656 -3.94 10.08 -51.93
N LEU A 657 -4.02 11.41 -51.95
CA LEU A 657 -2.85 12.29 -51.79
C LEU A 657 -2.14 12.07 -50.44
N GLU A 658 -2.89 11.97 -49.34
CA GLU A 658 -2.30 11.70 -48.02
C GLU A 658 -1.71 10.29 -47.93
N ARG A 659 -2.33 9.30 -48.59
CA ARG A 659 -1.78 7.94 -48.68
C ARG A 659 -0.48 7.91 -49.49
N GLU A 660 -0.41 8.62 -50.61
CA GLU A 660 0.80 8.75 -51.42
C GLU A 660 1.94 9.43 -50.64
N LYS A 661 1.64 10.48 -49.86
CA LYS A 661 2.63 11.10 -48.94
C LYS A 661 3.14 10.10 -47.90
N ALA A 662 2.24 9.34 -47.27
CA ALA A 662 2.60 8.35 -46.26
C ALA A 662 3.43 7.19 -46.86
N ASP A 663 3.12 6.74 -48.07
CA ASP A 663 3.87 5.69 -48.76
C ASP A 663 5.21 6.19 -49.32
N ALA A 664 5.31 7.45 -49.74
CA ALA A 664 6.57 8.08 -50.14
C ALA A 664 7.54 8.19 -48.95
N ALA A 665 7.03 8.53 -47.75
CA ALA A 665 7.82 8.54 -46.52
C ALA A 665 8.36 7.14 -46.14
N LYS A 666 7.66 6.06 -46.50
CA LYS A 666 8.12 4.67 -46.29
C LYS A 666 9.15 4.17 -47.31
N LYS A 667 9.25 4.78 -48.50
CA LYS A 667 10.14 4.33 -49.60
C LYS A 667 11.48 5.08 -49.65
N GLY A 668 11.64 6.18 -48.92
CA GLY A 668 12.89 6.94 -48.85
C GLY A 668 13.73 6.61 -47.62
N GLY A 669 14.62 5.61 -47.71
CA GLY A 669 15.76 5.47 -46.78
C GLY A 669 16.13 4.06 -46.38
N THR A 670 17.21 3.53 -46.98
CA THR A 670 18.04 2.47 -46.38
C THR A 670 18.69 2.98 -45.11
N GLY A 671 18.01 2.75 -44.00
CA GLY A 671 18.56 2.73 -42.66
C GLY A 671 17.76 1.68 -41.91
N VAL A 672 18.44 0.77 -41.24
CA VAL A 672 17.80 -0.03 -40.18
C VAL A 672 16.98 0.96 -39.35
N VAL A 673 15.66 0.82 -39.35
CA VAL A 673 14.82 1.50 -38.36
C VAL A 673 15.10 0.79 -37.04
N VAL A 674 16.28 1.06 -36.47
CA VAL A 674 16.37 1.31 -35.05
C VAL A 674 15.34 2.40 -34.88
N ALA A 675 14.26 2.13 -34.15
CA ALA A 675 13.24 3.11 -33.81
C ALA A 675 13.97 4.43 -33.56
N GLN A 676 13.84 5.40 -34.49
CA GLN A 676 14.45 6.71 -34.30
C GLN A 676 13.76 7.21 -33.05
N GLN A 677 14.51 7.13 -31.94
CA GLN A 677 13.95 7.41 -30.64
C GLN A 677 13.49 8.86 -30.74
N GLU A 678 12.18 9.08 -30.63
CA GLU A 678 11.48 10.33 -30.94
C GLU A 678 12.06 11.53 -30.16
N TRP A 679 12.80 11.27 -29.08
CA TRP A 679 13.55 12.28 -28.34
C TRP A 679 14.80 12.81 -29.07
N ARG A 680 15.42 12.06 -29.99
CA ARG A 680 16.63 12.49 -30.73
C ARG A 680 16.37 13.65 -31.69
N THR A 681 15.11 13.86 -32.10
CA THR A 681 14.69 14.99 -32.94
C THR A 681 14.37 16.25 -32.13
N LYS A 682 14.41 16.18 -30.80
CA LYS A 682 14.21 17.33 -29.90
C LYS A 682 15.44 18.25 -29.86
N PRO A 683 15.29 19.52 -29.42
CA PRO A 683 16.42 20.40 -29.14
C PRO A 683 17.43 19.77 -28.17
N VAL A 684 18.71 20.08 -28.32
CA VAL A 684 19.79 19.43 -27.55
C VAL A 684 19.62 19.51 -26.03
N GLY A 685 19.07 20.61 -25.50
CA GLY A 685 18.75 20.73 -24.07
C GLY A 685 17.76 19.65 -23.60
N GLU A 686 16.64 19.46 -24.33
CA GLU A 686 15.66 18.40 -24.02
C GLU A 686 16.24 16.99 -24.21
N ARG A 687 17.20 16.82 -25.12
CA ARG A 687 17.90 15.53 -25.30
C ARG A 687 18.79 15.20 -24.12
N LEU A 688 19.53 16.19 -23.60
CA LEU A 688 20.37 16.05 -22.40
C LEU A 688 19.52 15.74 -21.17
N THR A 689 18.40 16.45 -20.98
CA THR A 689 17.42 16.16 -19.92
C THR A 689 16.85 14.74 -20.04
N HIS A 690 16.45 14.32 -21.25
CA HIS A 690 15.94 12.97 -21.48
C HIS A 690 17.00 11.89 -21.21
N ALA A 691 18.24 12.10 -21.65
CA ALA A 691 19.34 11.19 -21.44
C ALA A 691 19.69 11.05 -19.94
N LEU A 692 19.63 12.14 -19.18
CA LEU A 692 19.81 12.13 -17.73
C LEU A 692 18.68 11.38 -17.02
N VAL A 693 17.41 11.69 -17.30
CA VAL A 693 16.25 11.04 -16.65
C VAL A 693 16.17 9.54 -16.98
N LYS A 694 16.56 9.12 -18.19
CA LYS A 694 16.53 7.71 -18.61
C LYS A 694 17.86 6.97 -18.41
N GLY A 695 18.91 7.65 -17.95
CA GLY A 695 20.24 7.04 -17.70
C GLY A 695 20.95 6.55 -18.96
N ILE A 696 20.80 7.25 -20.09
CA ILE A 696 21.33 6.89 -21.42
C ILE A 696 22.72 7.52 -21.62
N SER A 697 23.78 6.70 -21.74
CA SER A 697 25.18 7.17 -21.87
C SER A 697 25.73 7.20 -23.30
N ASP A 698 24.97 6.71 -24.28
CA ASP A 698 25.49 6.39 -25.62
C ASP A 698 25.67 7.62 -26.52
N TYR A 699 24.93 8.70 -26.25
CA TYR A 699 24.94 9.94 -27.05
C TYR A 699 25.42 11.18 -26.27
N ILE A 700 25.84 10.99 -25.01
CA ILE A 700 26.12 12.11 -24.10
C ILE A 700 27.27 12.98 -24.58
N ASP A 701 28.37 12.40 -25.09
CA ASP A 701 29.54 13.15 -25.55
C ASP A 701 29.18 14.07 -26.74
N SER A 702 28.36 13.57 -27.68
CA SER A 702 27.90 14.36 -28.83
C SER A 702 26.90 15.45 -28.47
N ASP A 703 25.98 15.16 -27.53
CA ASP A 703 24.95 16.11 -27.13
C ASP A 703 25.53 17.22 -26.24
N VAL A 704 26.50 16.89 -25.39
CA VAL A 704 27.24 17.86 -24.57
C VAL A 704 28.10 18.78 -25.44
N GLU A 705 28.78 18.25 -26.48
CA GLU A 705 29.55 19.07 -27.41
C GLU A 705 28.65 20.02 -28.22
N GLU A 706 27.51 19.53 -28.72
CA GLU A 706 26.56 20.38 -29.44
C GLU A 706 26.02 21.50 -28.54
N MET A 707 25.72 21.21 -27.27
CA MET A 707 25.28 22.23 -26.31
C MET A 707 26.40 23.20 -25.93
N ARG A 708 27.64 22.71 -25.77
CA ARG A 708 28.82 23.54 -25.49
C ARG A 708 29.05 24.60 -26.57
N LEU A 709 28.78 24.28 -27.84
CA LEU A 709 28.88 25.23 -28.95
C LEU A 709 27.75 26.26 -28.97
N LEU A 710 26.63 25.99 -28.31
CA LEU A 710 25.47 26.90 -28.19
C LEU A 710 25.53 27.78 -26.94
N CYS A 711 26.36 27.43 -25.96
CA CYS A 711 26.56 28.18 -24.72
C CYS A 711 27.82 29.06 -24.80
N ASP A 712 27.76 30.27 -24.24
CA ASP A 712 28.90 31.20 -24.21
C ASP A 712 30.09 30.66 -23.38
N ARG A 713 29.81 29.84 -22.36
CA ARG A 713 30.80 29.22 -21.48
C ARG A 713 30.48 27.73 -21.29
N PRO A 714 31.48 26.83 -21.34
CA PRO A 714 31.33 25.41 -20.99
C PRO A 714 30.60 25.16 -19.66
N LEU A 715 30.81 26.02 -18.65
CA LEU A 715 30.12 25.93 -17.35
C LEU A 715 28.59 26.05 -17.47
N HIS A 716 28.08 26.85 -18.41
CA HIS A 716 26.63 27.04 -18.59
C HIS A 716 25.93 25.77 -19.12
N VAL A 717 26.67 24.80 -19.68
CA VAL A 717 26.11 23.48 -20.04
C VAL A 717 25.79 22.69 -18.78
N ILE A 718 26.62 22.82 -17.74
CA ILE A 718 26.42 22.21 -16.43
C ILE A 718 25.26 22.93 -15.71
N GLU A 719 25.38 24.24 -15.52
CA GLU A 719 24.40 25.05 -14.77
C GLU A 719 23.01 25.16 -15.46
N GLY A 720 22.94 24.90 -16.76
CA GLY A 720 21.69 24.90 -17.53
C GLY A 720 21.10 23.49 -17.72
N PRO A 721 21.16 22.91 -18.93
CA PRO A 721 20.37 21.72 -19.29
C PRO A 721 20.73 20.45 -18.49
N LEU A 722 21.97 20.32 -18.01
CA LEU A 722 22.37 19.19 -17.18
C LEU A 722 21.79 19.31 -15.76
N MET A 723 21.87 20.50 -15.14
CA MET A 723 21.23 20.77 -13.85
C MET A 723 19.70 20.70 -13.93
N ASP A 724 19.08 21.22 -14.99
CA ASP A 724 17.64 21.08 -15.21
C ASP A 724 17.22 19.60 -15.30
N GLY A 725 18.05 18.77 -15.97
CA GLY A 725 17.84 17.33 -16.01
C GLY A 725 17.96 16.66 -14.63
N MET A 726 18.94 17.07 -13.81
CA MET A 726 19.12 16.54 -12.46
C MET A 726 18.05 17.02 -11.47
N ASN A 727 17.53 18.24 -11.62
CA ASN A 727 16.39 18.73 -10.85
C ASN A 727 15.15 17.86 -11.11
N VAL A 728 14.89 17.50 -12.38
CA VAL A 728 13.80 16.57 -12.73
C VAL A 728 14.02 15.18 -12.11
N VAL A 729 15.26 14.67 -12.08
CA VAL A 729 15.59 13.41 -11.39
C VAL A 729 15.33 13.54 -9.88
N GLY A 730 15.71 14.66 -9.27
CA GLY A 730 15.45 14.99 -7.86
C GLY A 730 13.97 15.06 -7.54
N ASP A 731 13.17 15.74 -8.37
CA ASP A 731 11.71 15.86 -8.23
C ASP A 731 11.02 14.50 -8.35
N LEU A 732 11.43 13.68 -9.33
CA LEU A 732 10.90 12.34 -9.52
C LEU A 732 11.29 11.39 -8.38
N PHE A 733 12.50 11.52 -7.83
CA PHE A 733 12.96 10.75 -6.68
C PHE A 733 12.22 11.18 -5.39
N GLY A 734 12.10 12.48 -5.14
CA GLY A 734 11.35 13.04 -4.00
C GLY A 734 9.85 12.72 -4.05
N ALA A 735 9.27 12.61 -5.25
CA ALA A 735 7.89 12.18 -5.45
C ALA A 735 7.69 10.65 -5.43
N GLY A 736 8.75 9.86 -5.23
CA GLY A 736 8.70 8.39 -5.22
C GLY A 736 8.42 7.74 -6.58
N LYS A 737 8.65 8.46 -7.68
CA LYS A 737 8.45 8.01 -9.08
C LYS A 737 9.74 7.50 -9.74
N MET A 738 10.88 7.69 -9.10
CA MET A 738 12.19 7.22 -9.51
C MET A 738 12.88 6.61 -8.29
N PHE A 739 13.71 5.59 -8.47
CA PHE A 739 14.35 4.86 -7.36
C PHE A 739 15.87 4.96 -7.39
N LEU A 740 16.52 4.66 -6.26
CA LEU A 740 17.97 4.80 -6.11
C LEU A 740 18.80 4.15 -7.25
N PRO A 741 18.50 2.93 -7.76
CA PRO A 741 19.23 2.36 -8.89
C PRO A 741 19.14 3.19 -10.18
N GLN A 742 18.03 3.90 -10.39
CA GLN A 742 17.81 4.77 -11.54
C GLN A 742 18.52 6.12 -11.34
N VAL A 743 18.47 6.68 -10.14
CA VAL A 743 19.22 7.91 -9.75
C VAL A 743 20.72 7.71 -9.95
N ILE A 744 21.26 6.55 -9.56
CA ILE A 744 22.69 6.21 -9.78
C ILE A 744 23.02 6.12 -11.28
N LYS A 745 22.11 5.61 -12.12
CA LYS A 745 22.31 5.59 -13.59
C LYS A 745 22.33 7.00 -14.19
N SER A 746 21.47 7.90 -13.69
CA SER A 746 21.47 9.32 -14.07
C SER A 746 22.76 10.01 -13.64
N ALA A 747 23.26 9.73 -12.43
CA ALA A 747 24.54 10.21 -11.91
C ALA A 747 25.72 9.88 -12.83
N ARG A 748 25.72 8.65 -13.38
CA ARG A 748 26.76 8.19 -14.31
C ARG A 748 26.77 9.00 -15.60
N VAL A 749 25.58 9.33 -16.14
CA VAL A 749 25.45 10.18 -17.33
C VAL A 749 25.96 11.59 -17.02
N MET A 750 25.63 12.13 -15.84
CA MET A 750 26.10 13.44 -15.35
C MET A 750 27.64 13.48 -15.21
N LYS A 751 28.25 12.52 -14.50
CA LYS A 751 29.71 12.42 -14.33
C LYS A 751 30.43 12.32 -15.68
N LYS A 752 29.90 11.54 -16.63
CA LYS A 752 30.47 11.40 -17.97
C LYS A 752 30.39 12.72 -18.76
N ALA A 753 29.27 13.45 -18.66
CA ALA A 753 29.10 14.77 -19.27
C ALA A 753 30.08 15.81 -18.71
N VAL A 754 30.23 15.89 -17.38
CA VAL A 754 31.18 16.80 -16.72
C VAL A 754 32.62 16.43 -17.07
N ALA A 755 32.98 15.14 -17.07
CA ALA A 755 34.31 14.67 -17.45
C ALA A 755 34.69 15.07 -18.89
N TYR A 756 33.72 15.11 -19.81
CA TYR A 756 33.92 15.60 -21.17
C TYR A 756 34.16 17.12 -21.22
N LEU A 757 33.54 17.91 -20.34
CA LEU A 757 33.67 19.37 -20.29
C LEU A 757 34.94 19.87 -19.60
N LEU A 758 35.54 19.09 -18.69
CA LEU A 758 36.72 19.48 -17.91
C LEU A 758 37.88 20.06 -18.75
N PRO A 759 38.33 19.44 -19.87
CA PRO A 759 39.42 19.98 -20.67
C PRO A 759 39.11 21.37 -21.27
N PHE A 760 37.85 21.62 -21.64
CA PHE A 760 37.41 22.89 -22.20
C PHE A 760 37.30 24.00 -21.15
N MET A 761 36.91 23.63 -19.93
CA MET A 761 36.89 24.54 -18.78
C MET A 761 38.30 24.96 -18.36
N GLU A 762 39.26 24.03 -18.39
CA GLU A 762 40.68 24.33 -18.16
C GLU A 762 41.27 25.26 -19.23
N GLU A 763 40.94 25.03 -20.52
CA GLU A 763 41.38 25.91 -21.61
C GLU A 763 40.78 27.33 -21.52
N GLU A 764 39.49 27.46 -21.17
CA GLU A 764 38.84 28.75 -20.93
C GLU A 764 39.48 29.48 -19.73
N LYS A 765 39.75 28.76 -18.63
CA LYS A 765 40.42 29.31 -17.44
C LYS A 765 41.81 29.84 -17.78
N LEU A 766 42.59 29.10 -18.58
CA LEU A 766 43.91 29.55 -19.06
C LEU A 766 43.80 30.76 -20.00
N ALA A 767 42.79 30.82 -20.86
CA ALA A 767 42.55 31.94 -21.78
C ALA A 767 42.09 33.22 -21.04
N GLN A 768 41.25 33.06 -20.02
CA GLN A 768 40.77 34.15 -19.16
C GLN A 768 41.89 34.68 -18.26
N GLN A 769 42.69 33.80 -17.64
CA GLN A 769 43.89 34.18 -16.89
C GLN A 769 44.95 34.88 -17.77
N ALA A 770 45.04 34.54 -19.06
CA ALA A 770 45.91 35.22 -20.01
C ALA A 770 45.38 36.62 -20.39
N LYS A 771 44.06 36.81 -20.50
CA LYS A 771 43.41 38.12 -20.72
C LYS A 771 43.51 39.02 -19.50
N ASP A 772 43.20 38.51 -18.31
CA ASP A 772 43.25 39.28 -17.06
C ASP A 772 44.68 39.78 -16.75
N ARG A 773 45.70 38.97 -17.06
CA ARG A 773 47.12 39.40 -17.01
C ARG A 773 47.48 40.48 -18.03
N ALA A 774 46.83 40.51 -19.19
CA ALA A 774 47.06 41.52 -20.21
C ALA A 774 46.35 42.85 -19.89
N ASP A 775 45.21 42.80 -19.19
CA ASP A 775 44.41 43.97 -18.80
C ASP A 775 44.77 44.53 -17.40
N GLY A 776 45.73 43.92 -16.70
CA GLY A 776 46.23 44.40 -15.40
C GLY A 776 45.28 44.16 -14.23
N ILE A 777 44.31 43.26 -14.41
CA ILE A 777 43.32 42.87 -13.40
C ILE A 777 43.90 41.69 -12.62
N VAL A 778 43.99 41.83 -11.29
CA VAL A 778 44.28 40.70 -10.40
C VAL A 778 42.97 39.95 -10.23
N SER A 779 42.73 38.91 -11.02
CA SER A 779 41.65 37.98 -10.72
C SER A 779 42.03 37.19 -9.48
N GLU A 780 41.16 37.20 -8.47
CA GLU A 780 41.16 36.15 -7.45
C GLU A 780 40.99 34.82 -8.20
N ASP A 781 41.80 33.82 -7.83
CA ASP A 781 41.72 32.50 -8.43
C ASP A 781 40.27 32.02 -8.34
N MET A 782 39.56 31.95 -9.48
CA MET A 782 38.29 31.23 -9.52
C MET A 782 38.62 29.77 -9.21
N ASP A 783 38.29 29.39 -7.98
CA ASP A 783 38.52 28.08 -7.41
C ASP A 783 37.96 27.01 -8.36
N GLU A 784 38.64 25.85 -8.48
CA GLU A 784 38.07 24.66 -9.13
C GLU A 784 36.67 24.33 -8.58
N ASP A 785 36.39 24.78 -7.36
CA ASP A 785 35.15 24.53 -6.65
C ASP A 785 33.97 25.42 -7.07
N SER A 786 34.19 26.41 -7.93
CA SER A 786 33.13 27.26 -8.49
C SER A 786 32.14 26.52 -9.41
N MET A 787 32.42 25.27 -9.77
CA MET A 787 31.53 24.43 -10.58
C MET A 787 30.45 23.68 -9.77
N TYR A 788 30.58 23.62 -8.44
CA TYR A 788 29.68 22.88 -7.56
C TYR A 788 28.76 23.83 -6.77
N ALA A 789 27.52 23.39 -6.51
CA ALA A 789 26.52 24.16 -5.76
C ALA A 789 26.86 24.30 -4.25
N GLY A 790 27.78 23.48 -3.74
CA GLY A 790 28.26 23.50 -2.35
C GLY A 790 29.17 22.30 -2.05
N LYS A 791 29.92 22.37 -0.95
CA LYS A 791 30.87 21.36 -0.48
C LYS A 791 30.35 20.66 0.77
N VAL A 792 30.27 19.34 0.73
CA VAL A 792 29.81 18.51 1.85
C VAL A 792 30.91 17.54 2.25
N LEU A 793 31.33 17.61 3.52
CA LEU A 793 32.23 16.62 4.13
C LEU A 793 31.39 15.48 4.70
N LEU A 794 31.61 14.25 4.26
CA LEU A 794 30.99 13.06 4.82
C LEU A 794 32.03 12.22 5.56
N ALA A 795 31.74 11.81 6.79
CA ALA A 795 32.63 10.98 7.59
C ALA A 795 31.85 9.92 8.39
N THR A 796 32.32 8.67 8.37
CA THR A 796 31.89 7.68 9.37
C THR A 796 32.72 7.89 10.63
N VAL A 797 32.06 8.14 11.76
CA VAL A 797 32.70 8.60 13.01
C VAL A 797 33.67 7.57 13.59
N LYS A 798 34.53 8.02 14.51
CA LYS A 798 35.58 7.21 15.12
C LYS A 798 35.05 5.87 15.62
N GLY A 799 35.74 4.80 15.23
CA GLY A 799 35.47 3.44 15.68
C GLY A 799 34.25 2.78 15.04
N ASP A 800 33.64 3.39 14.03
CA ASP A 800 32.67 2.77 13.15
C ASP A 800 33.28 2.55 11.75
N VAL A 801 32.99 1.40 11.14
CA VAL A 801 33.56 0.97 9.85
C VAL A 801 32.53 0.90 8.73
N HIS A 802 31.25 1.07 9.04
CA HIS A 802 30.19 0.88 8.08
C HIS A 802 29.97 2.15 7.28
N ASP A 803 29.99 2.02 5.95
CA ASP A 803 29.99 3.16 5.04
C ASP A 803 28.99 3.06 3.89
N ILE A 804 28.22 1.97 3.78
CA ILE A 804 27.28 1.78 2.66
C ILE A 804 26.28 2.95 2.58
N GLY A 805 25.62 3.29 3.69
CA GLY A 805 24.69 4.43 3.75
C GLY A 805 25.37 5.76 3.45
N LYS A 806 26.58 5.99 3.97
CA LYS A 806 27.39 7.18 3.67
C LYS A 806 27.70 7.28 2.17
N ASN A 807 28.09 6.17 1.56
CA ASN A 807 28.44 6.12 0.15
C ASN A 807 27.22 6.40 -0.73
N ILE A 808 26.05 5.88 -0.35
CA ILE A 808 24.77 6.20 -1.02
C ILE A 808 24.47 7.71 -0.92
N VAL A 809 24.56 8.31 0.28
CA VAL A 809 24.37 9.76 0.46
C VAL A 809 25.37 10.56 -0.36
N GLY A 810 26.64 10.15 -0.38
CA GLY A 810 27.68 10.78 -1.19
C GLY A 810 27.38 10.71 -2.69
N VAL A 811 26.92 9.57 -3.18
CA VAL A 811 26.50 9.44 -4.59
C VAL A 811 25.30 10.33 -4.88
N VAL A 812 24.25 10.29 -4.04
CA VAL A 812 23.02 11.07 -4.23
C VAL A 812 23.27 12.59 -4.17
N LEU A 813 24.09 13.07 -3.24
CA LEU A 813 24.47 14.48 -3.20
C LEU A 813 25.37 14.84 -4.40
N GLY A 814 26.28 13.96 -4.79
CA GLY A 814 27.07 14.14 -6.02
C GLY A 814 26.21 14.19 -7.29
N CYS A 815 25.06 13.51 -7.32
CA CYS A 815 24.07 13.62 -8.40
C CYS A 815 23.50 15.04 -8.52
N ASN A 816 23.40 15.76 -7.39
CA ASN A 816 22.78 17.08 -7.32
C ASN A 816 23.82 18.22 -7.34
N ASN A 817 24.96 17.97 -7.99
CA ASN A 817 26.04 18.94 -8.20
C ASN A 817 26.70 19.47 -6.90
N TYR A 818 26.75 18.66 -5.85
CA TYR A 818 27.55 18.95 -4.66
C TYR A 818 28.93 18.29 -4.73
N LYS A 819 29.96 18.98 -4.24
CA LYS A 819 31.30 18.40 -4.08
C LYS A 819 31.35 17.60 -2.79
N ILE A 820 31.56 16.30 -2.91
CA ILE A 820 31.63 15.39 -1.76
C ILE A 820 33.07 15.11 -1.39
N ILE A 821 33.42 15.42 -0.15
CA ILE A 821 34.70 15.04 0.45
C ILE A 821 34.39 13.89 1.39
N ASP A 822 34.75 12.68 0.98
CA ASP A 822 34.59 11.49 1.81
C ASP A 822 35.85 11.29 2.65
N ALA A 823 35.75 11.52 3.96
CA ALA A 823 36.84 11.30 4.90
C ALA A 823 37.08 9.81 5.21
N GLY A 824 36.18 8.93 4.74
CA GLY A 824 36.26 7.49 4.96
C GLY A 824 35.62 7.04 6.27
N VAL A 825 36.20 6.00 6.86
CA VAL A 825 35.68 5.33 8.07
C VAL A 825 36.64 5.40 9.24
N MET A 826 36.10 5.23 10.45
CA MET A 826 36.82 5.38 11.71
C MET A 826 37.51 6.75 11.86
N VAL A 827 36.92 7.81 11.31
CA VAL A 827 37.57 9.12 11.23
C VAL A 827 37.55 9.82 12.60
N PRO A 828 38.72 10.18 13.17
CA PRO A 828 38.77 10.92 14.43
C PRO A 828 38.17 12.33 14.32
N CYS A 829 37.58 12.84 15.40
CA CYS A 829 37.00 14.20 15.43
C CYS A 829 38.00 15.28 14.99
N GLU A 830 39.26 15.21 15.43
CA GLU A 830 40.30 16.17 15.04
C GLU A 830 40.50 16.23 13.52
N GLU A 831 40.44 15.07 12.87
CA GLU A 831 40.61 14.95 11.42
C GLU A 831 39.38 15.48 10.67
N ILE A 832 38.17 15.22 11.17
CA ILE A 832 36.92 15.79 10.61
C ILE A 832 36.98 17.32 10.65
N LEU A 833 37.34 17.90 11.80
CA LEU A 833 37.45 19.35 11.97
C LEU A 833 38.59 19.94 11.13
N ARG A 834 39.70 19.21 10.97
CA ARG A 834 40.83 19.62 10.12
C ARG A 834 40.41 19.66 8.65
N LEU A 835 39.84 18.58 8.13
CA LEU A 835 39.39 18.46 6.73
C LEU A 835 38.30 19.47 6.41
N ALA A 836 37.37 19.71 7.33
CA ALA A 836 36.32 20.72 7.17
C ALA A 836 36.91 22.13 6.94
N LYS A 837 37.94 22.50 7.71
CA LYS A 837 38.65 23.77 7.56
C LYS A 837 39.56 23.80 6.33
N GLU A 838 40.29 22.72 6.07
CA GLU A 838 41.25 22.61 4.96
C GLU A 838 40.56 22.74 3.60
N HIS A 839 39.39 22.10 3.45
CA HIS A 839 38.63 22.13 2.20
C HIS A 839 37.58 23.25 2.12
N ASN A 840 37.45 24.07 3.17
CA ASN A 840 36.42 25.11 3.33
C ASN A 840 35.02 24.56 3.01
N VAL A 841 34.58 23.55 3.76
CA VAL A 841 33.30 22.87 3.50
C VAL A 841 32.11 23.68 4.02
N ASP A 842 30.98 23.58 3.35
CA ASP A 842 29.76 24.29 3.71
C ASP A 842 28.92 23.52 4.74
N ILE A 843 28.96 22.17 4.68
CA ILE A 843 28.19 21.28 5.56
C ILE A 843 29.05 20.07 5.98
N ILE A 844 28.89 19.61 7.22
CA ILE A 844 29.47 18.37 7.72
C ILE A 844 28.36 17.33 7.93
N GLY A 845 28.54 16.13 7.37
CA GLY A 845 27.67 14.97 7.54
C GLY A 845 28.37 13.84 8.27
N LEU A 846 27.77 13.35 9.36
CA LEU A 846 28.29 12.24 10.16
C LEU A 846 27.45 10.99 9.98
N SER A 847 28.10 9.84 9.81
CA SER A 847 27.48 8.53 9.68
C SER A 847 27.84 7.59 10.83
N GLY A 848 26.89 6.79 11.31
CA GLY A 848 27.09 5.76 12.33
C GLY A 848 26.04 4.64 12.29
N LEU A 849 26.48 3.40 12.48
CA LEU A 849 25.68 2.17 12.48
C LEU A 849 25.52 1.57 13.87
N ILE A 850 26.49 1.73 14.78
CA ILE A 850 26.46 1.12 16.11
C ILE A 850 26.13 2.14 17.21
N THR A 851 25.65 1.64 18.34
CA THR A 851 25.26 2.43 19.51
C THR A 851 26.39 3.34 20.04
N PRO A 852 27.66 2.89 20.13
CA PRO A 852 28.80 3.75 20.50
C PRO A 852 29.05 4.94 19.55
N SER A 853 28.67 4.83 18.27
CA SER A 853 28.87 5.90 17.27
C SER A 853 28.04 7.14 17.60
N LEU A 854 26.92 6.97 18.32
CA LEU A 854 26.06 8.08 18.74
C LEU A 854 26.77 9.04 19.70
N ASP A 855 27.51 8.50 20.68
CA ASP A 855 28.29 9.29 21.63
C ASP A 855 29.43 10.05 20.92
N GLU A 856 30.04 9.44 19.89
CA GLU A 856 31.07 10.12 19.07
C GLU A 856 30.46 11.28 18.25
N MET A 857 29.24 11.15 17.73
CA MET A 857 28.55 12.27 17.06
C MET A 857 28.27 13.44 18.03
N VAL A 858 27.85 13.13 19.26
CA VAL A 858 27.67 14.15 20.33
C VAL A 858 29.01 14.83 20.64
N PHE A 859 30.09 14.06 20.70
CA PHE A 859 31.44 14.58 20.93
C PHE A 859 31.88 15.51 19.79
N VAL A 860 31.68 15.12 18.52
CA VAL A 860 31.99 15.98 17.36
C VAL A 860 31.20 17.29 17.42
N ALA A 861 29.90 17.25 17.70
CA ALA A 861 29.08 18.47 17.83
C ALA A 861 29.61 19.41 18.93
N LYS A 862 29.99 18.85 20.08
CA LYS A 862 30.57 19.62 21.20
C LYS A 862 31.92 20.23 20.84
N GLU A 863 32.79 19.51 20.13
CA GLU A 863 34.08 20.04 19.68
C GLU A 863 33.92 21.06 18.54
N MET A 864 32.92 20.91 17.66
CA MET A 864 32.55 21.94 16.67
C MET A 864 32.17 23.26 17.34
N ALA A 865 31.35 23.20 18.40
CA ALA A 865 30.99 24.38 19.20
C ALA A 865 32.22 25.05 19.83
N LYS A 866 33.10 24.26 20.47
CA LYS A 866 34.35 24.77 21.07
C LYS A 866 35.31 25.36 20.05
N ALA A 867 35.37 24.77 18.85
CA ALA A 867 36.24 25.20 17.76
C ALA A 867 35.70 26.41 16.98
N GLY A 868 34.51 26.91 17.34
CA GLY A 868 33.86 28.04 16.69
C GLY A 868 33.47 27.77 15.23
N MET A 869 33.12 26.51 14.91
CA MET A 869 32.64 26.14 13.58
C MET A 869 31.26 26.75 13.32
N THR A 870 30.99 27.18 12.09
CA THR A 870 29.74 27.87 11.70
C THR A 870 28.92 27.11 10.67
N MET A 871 29.26 25.85 10.41
CA MET A 871 28.71 25.04 9.32
C MET A 871 27.61 24.15 9.90
N PRO A 872 26.44 24.01 9.23
CA PRO A 872 25.40 23.08 9.67
C PRO A 872 25.93 21.64 9.80
N LEU A 873 25.34 20.88 10.73
CA LEU A 873 25.71 19.49 11.02
C LEU A 873 24.56 18.55 10.66
N MET A 874 24.80 17.66 9.70
CA MET A 874 23.87 16.57 9.37
C MET A 874 24.32 15.28 10.07
N VAL A 875 23.37 14.54 10.63
CA VAL A 875 23.63 13.23 11.27
C VAL A 875 22.71 12.14 10.71
N GLY A 876 23.26 10.96 10.44
CA GLY A 876 22.53 9.84 9.85
C GLY A 876 23.16 8.46 10.11
N GLY A 877 22.45 7.40 9.74
CA GLY A 877 22.86 6.00 9.92
C GLY A 877 21.93 5.19 10.83
N ALA A 878 22.06 3.86 10.85
CA ALA A 878 21.02 2.96 11.36
C ALA A 878 20.67 3.15 12.85
N THR A 879 21.61 3.57 13.69
CA THR A 879 21.38 3.83 15.11
C THR A 879 20.93 5.25 15.40
N THR A 880 21.03 6.15 14.42
CA THR A 880 20.60 7.54 14.57
C THR A 880 19.08 7.66 14.47
N SER A 881 18.50 8.54 15.27
CA SER A 881 17.08 8.86 15.19
C SER A 881 16.86 10.35 15.38
N LYS A 882 15.72 10.84 14.87
CA LYS A 882 15.30 12.24 15.05
C LYS A 882 15.26 12.61 16.53
N MET A 883 14.78 11.69 17.35
CA MET A 883 14.73 11.86 18.80
C MET A 883 16.13 11.97 19.43
N HIS A 884 17.06 11.08 19.07
CA HIS A 884 18.44 11.15 19.57
C HIS A 884 19.14 12.44 19.18
N ALA A 885 18.96 12.89 17.93
CA ALA A 885 19.51 14.16 17.46
C ALA A 885 18.94 15.35 18.25
N ALA A 886 17.62 15.42 18.43
CA ALA A 886 16.96 16.51 19.17
C ALA A 886 17.37 16.58 20.66
N VAL A 887 17.52 15.44 21.32
CA VAL A 887 17.76 15.35 22.77
C VAL A 887 19.25 15.39 23.14
N LYS A 888 20.14 14.77 22.34
CA LYS A 888 21.55 14.58 22.74
C LYS A 888 22.57 15.34 21.88
N ILE A 889 22.31 15.54 20.58
CA ILE A 889 23.28 16.17 19.66
C ILE A 889 23.00 17.67 19.50
N ALA A 890 21.75 18.02 19.13
CA ALA A 890 21.32 19.39 18.88
C ALA A 890 21.63 20.37 20.04
N PRO A 891 21.44 20.01 21.33
CA PRO A 891 21.77 20.92 22.44
C PRO A 891 23.25 21.30 22.54
N GLN A 892 24.16 20.53 21.90
CA GLN A 892 25.59 20.79 21.96
C GLN A 892 26.07 21.83 20.94
N TYR A 893 25.34 22.02 19.83
CA TYR A 893 25.82 22.80 18.69
C TYR A 893 24.75 23.58 17.91
N SER A 894 23.50 23.11 17.90
CA SER A 894 22.44 23.63 17.01
C SER A 894 22.08 25.07 17.35
N THR A 895 22.10 25.94 16.34
CA THR A 895 21.59 27.31 16.39
C THR A 895 20.84 27.63 15.09
N ILE A 896 20.18 28.79 15.02
CA ILE A 896 19.51 29.24 13.79
C ILE A 896 20.49 29.44 12.62
N ASP A 897 21.75 29.81 12.92
CA ASP A 897 22.79 30.03 11.93
C ASP A 897 23.48 28.73 11.49
N HIS A 898 23.52 27.71 12.35
CA HIS A 898 24.13 26.42 12.08
C HIS A 898 23.35 25.28 12.76
N PRO A 899 22.22 24.85 12.17
CA PRO A 899 21.36 23.84 12.76
C PRO A 899 21.99 22.44 12.71
N VAL A 900 21.63 21.60 13.67
CA VAL A 900 21.89 20.16 13.68
C VAL A 900 20.65 19.44 13.16
N ILE A 901 20.76 18.65 12.09
CA ILE A 901 19.62 18.02 11.43
C ILE A 901 19.85 16.51 11.31
N HIS A 902 18.89 15.73 11.80
CA HIS A 902 18.80 14.29 11.51
C HIS A 902 18.21 14.06 10.12
N VAL A 903 18.92 13.27 9.31
CA VAL A 903 18.46 12.88 7.98
C VAL A 903 18.23 11.38 7.94
N LEU A 904 17.00 10.99 7.65
CA LEU A 904 16.54 9.60 7.75
C LEU A 904 17.16 8.69 6.68
N ASP A 905 17.27 9.19 5.44
CA ASP A 905 17.70 8.44 4.27
C ASP A 905 18.34 9.37 3.22
N ALA A 906 18.95 8.80 2.19
CA ALA A 906 19.67 9.59 1.19
C ALA A 906 18.77 10.43 0.30
N SER A 907 17.48 10.08 0.15
CA SER A 907 16.53 10.88 -0.63
C SER A 907 16.29 12.26 -0.03
N ARG A 908 16.24 12.33 1.30
CA ARG A 908 15.99 13.57 2.03
C ARG A 908 17.23 14.44 2.18
N SER A 909 18.44 13.89 2.00
CA SER A 909 19.67 14.67 2.15
C SER A 909 19.78 15.79 1.12
N VAL A 910 19.23 15.60 -0.09
CA VAL A 910 19.26 16.62 -1.16
C VAL A 910 18.47 17.86 -0.77
N VAL A 911 17.23 17.67 -0.29
CA VAL A 911 16.35 18.77 0.12
C VAL A 911 16.94 19.51 1.32
N VAL A 912 17.47 18.77 2.29
CA VAL A 912 18.11 19.35 3.48
C VAL A 912 19.33 20.19 3.10
N VAL A 913 20.24 19.67 2.28
CA VAL A 913 21.42 20.42 1.82
C VAL A 913 21.01 21.63 0.98
N GLY A 914 20.01 21.49 0.10
CA GLY A 914 19.48 22.58 -0.72
C GLY A 914 18.94 23.75 0.12
N ASN A 915 18.11 23.45 1.12
CA ASN A 915 17.56 24.46 2.02
C ASN A 915 18.65 25.13 2.87
N LEU A 916 19.67 24.38 3.30
CA LEU A 916 20.76 24.90 4.15
C LEU A 916 21.75 25.82 3.42
N LEU A 917 21.89 25.67 2.10
CA LEU A 917 22.82 26.48 1.30
C LEU A 917 22.19 27.78 0.78
N LYS A 918 20.85 27.88 0.75
CA LYS A 918 20.13 29.08 0.32
C LYS A 918 19.85 30.01 1.51
N PRO A 919 20.34 31.27 1.51
CA PRO A 919 20.21 32.16 2.67
C PRO A 919 18.78 32.46 3.13
N GLU A 920 17.84 32.58 2.19
CA GLU A 920 16.43 32.88 2.49
C GLU A 920 15.68 31.67 3.07
N GLU A 921 15.90 30.48 2.51
CA GLU A 921 15.24 29.23 2.96
C GLU A 921 15.88 28.67 4.24
N LYS A 922 17.18 28.95 4.49
CA LYS A 922 17.92 28.45 5.65
C LYS A 922 17.34 28.95 6.98
N ALA A 923 16.96 30.23 7.06
CA ALA A 923 16.48 30.82 8.31
C ALA A 923 15.15 30.21 8.74
N ASP A 924 14.17 30.17 7.83
CA ASP A 924 12.84 29.60 8.07
C ASP A 924 12.94 28.08 8.37
N PHE A 925 13.78 27.36 7.62
CA PHE A 925 13.97 25.93 7.83
C PHE A 925 14.69 25.59 9.14
N ALA A 926 15.66 26.42 9.55
CA ALA A 926 16.32 26.24 10.84
C ALA A 926 15.40 26.52 12.02
N GLU A 927 14.52 27.52 11.91
CA GLU A 927 13.50 27.84 12.94
C GLU A 927 12.50 26.69 13.11
N GLU A 928 11.96 26.16 12.00
CA GLU A 928 11.03 25.01 12.02
C GLU A 928 11.65 23.78 12.71
N ILE A 929 12.90 23.43 12.37
CA ILE A 929 13.58 22.28 12.97
C ILE A 929 13.88 22.51 14.45
N LEU A 930 14.22 23.74 14.84
CA LEU A 930 14.49 24.06 16.24
C LEU A 930 13.23 23.96 17.10
N GLU A 931 12.10 24.49 16.63
CA GLU A 931 10.79 24.36 17.30
C GLU A 931 10.39 22.88 17.42
N GLU A 932 10.50 22.12 16.33
CA GLU A 932 10.19 20.69 16.33
C GLU A 932 11.07 19.92 17.32
N TYR A 933 12.38 20.21 17.37
CA TYR A 933 13.30 19.54 18.29
C TYR A 933 13.10 19.97 19.75
N GLU A 934 12.54 21.16 19.98
CA GLU A 934 12.15 21.62 21.31
C GLU A 934 10.91 20.86 21.80
N GLU A 935 9.84 20.81 21.00
CA GLU A 935 8.62 20.06 21.31
C GLU A 935 8.90 18.58 21.56
N MET A 936 9.62 17.92 20.63
CA MET A 936 9.96 16.50 20.78
C MET A 936 10.78 16.22 22.04
N ARG A 937 11.65 17.16 22.43
CA ARG A 937 12.50 17.01 23.61
C ARG A 937 11.69 17.18 24.89
N ASP A 938 10.77 18.13 24.92
CA ASP A 938 9.86 18.33 26.05
C ASP A 938 8.94 17.11 26.24
N ASP A 939 8.37 16.58 25.16
CA ASP A 939 7.59 15.34 25.16
C ASP A 939 8.41 14.14 25.62
N TYR A 940 9.66 14.03 25.16
CA TYR A 940 10.56 12.94 25.56
C TYR A 940 10.85 12.97 27.07
N TYR A 941 11.18 14.14 27.63
CA TYR A 941 11.42 14.26 29.07
C TYR A 941 10.14 14.03 29.90
N ALA A 942 8.99 14.52 29.43
CA ALA A 942 7.71 14.22 30.06
C ALA A 942 7.40 12.70 30.05
N SER A 943 7.69 12.01 28.94
CA SER A 943 7.46 10.57 28.80
C SER A 943 8.38 9.72 29.68
N ILE A 944 9.62 10.18 29.97
CA ILE A 944 10.54 9.48 30.86
C ILE A 944 10.06 9.55 32.31
N ASP A 945 9.58 10.72 32.74
CA ASP A 945 9.08 10.93 34.10
C ASP A 945 7.87 10.03 34.43
N ASP A 946 7.11 9.64 33.41
CA ASP A 946 5.97 8.72 33.53
C ASP A 946 6.37 7.22 33.55
N ILE A 947 7.59 6.85 33.13
CA ILE A 947 8.05 5.45 33.18
C ILE A 947 8.40 5.08 34.63
N LYS A 948 7.47 4.39 35.29
CA LYS A 948 7.69 3.87 36.63
C LYS A 948 8.68 2.71 36.62
N MET A 949 9.79 2.88 37.33
CA MET A 949 10.90 1.93 37.35
C MET A 949 10.87 1.10 38.63
N ILE A 950 11.01 -0.22 38.47
CA ILE A 950 11.01 -1.14 39.61
C ILE A 950 12.45 -1.34 40.12
N PRO A 951 12.68 -1.32 41.45
CA PRO A 951 14.01 -1.57 42.01
C PRO A 951 14.63 -2.90 41.55
N TYR A 952 15.93 -2.90 41.26
CA TYR A 952 16.66 -4.03 40.68
C TYR A 952 16.46 -5.34 41.45
N GLU A 953 16.47 -5.29 42.78
CA GLU A 953 16.24 -6.47 43.63
C GLU A 953 14.85 -7.10 43.41
N LYS A 954 13.82 -6.27 43.21
CA LYS A 954 12.44 -6.74 43.02
C LYS A 954 12.23 -7.38 41.65
N ILE A 955 12.82 -6.83 40.59
CA ILE A 955 12.75 -7.44 39.26
C ILE A 955 13.54 -8.75 39.19
N CYS A 956 14.65 -8.87 39.93
CA CYS A 956 15.39 -10.13 40.05
C CYS A 956 14.55 -11.21 40.74
N ALA A 957 13.76 -10.85 41.76
CA ALA A 957 12.85 -11.76 42.46
C ALA A 957 11.67 -12.20 41.57
N LYS A 958 11.20 -11.34 40.66
CA LYS A 958 10.18 -11.62 39.63
C LYS A 958 10.81 -12.05 38.28
N SER A 959 11.89 -12.83 38.32
CA SER A 959 12.54 -13.39 37.13
C SER A 959 11.66 -14.44 36.44
N PHE A 960 11.93 -14.68 35.16
CA PHE A 960 11.33 -15.79 34.42
C PHE A 960 11.82 -17.12 35.00
N LYS A 961 10.90 -18.05 35.25
CA LYS A 961 11.20 -19.33 35.91
C LYS A 961 10.82 -20.49 35.01
N ILE A 962 11.83 -21.15 34.46
CA ILE A 962 11.67 -22.43 33.78
C ILE A 962 11.46 -23.52 34.83
N ASN A 963 10.48 -24.38 34.59
CA ASN A 963 10.32 -25.60 35.37
C ASN A 963 11.29 -26.67 34.87
N TRP A 964 12.52 -26.64 35.38
CA TRP A 964 13.61 -27.55 35.00
C TRP A 964 13.31 -29.04 35.23
N ALA A 965 12.32 -29.37 36.06
CA ALA A 965 11.90 -30.76 36.26
C ALA A 965 11.06 -31.29 35.08
N THR A 966 10.27 -30.42 34.45
CA THR A 966 9.43 -30.77 33.29
C THR A 966 10.10 -30.45 31.96
N ASN A 967 11.02 -29.49 31.94
CA ASN A 967 11.75 -29.04 30.76
C ASN A 967 13.25 -28.89 31.09
N PRO A 968 14.00 -30.00 31.21
CA PRO A 968 15.42 -29.95 31.53
C PRO A 968 16.25 -29.44 30.33
N PRO A 969 17.45 -28.87 30.57
CA PRO A 969 18.31 -28.43 29.49
C PRO A 969 18.81 -29.63 28.67
N PHE A 970 19.20 -29.37 27.43
CA PHE A 970 19.77 -30.39 26.56
C PHE A 970 21.21 -30.71 26.99
N GLY A 971 21.34 -31.68 27.90
CA GLY A 971 22.61 -31.97 28.58
C GLY A 971 23.66 -32.75 27.79
N LYS A 972 23.38 -33.16 26.53
CA LYS A 972 24.32 -33.99 25.74
C LYS A 972 24.72 -33.30 24.44
N THR A 973 25.90 -32.65 24.41
CA THR A 973 26.47 -32.10 23.17
C THR A 973 27.31 -33.14 22.41
N ASN A 974 27.34 -33.05 21.08
CA ASN A 974 28.20 -33.90 20.24
C ASN A 974 29.66 -33.39 20.20
N GLN A 975 29.88 -32.10 20.46
CA GLN A 975 31.21 -31.49 20.50
C GLN A 975 31.29 -30.35 21.52
N LEU A 976 32.33 -30.36 22.36
CA LEU A 976 32.68 -29.26 23.27
C LEU A 976 33.91 -28.50 22.77
N GLY A 977 33.99 -27.22 23.10
CA GLY A 977 35.07 -26.33 22.72
C GLY A 977 34.94 -25.79 21.29
N ASN A 978 36.02 -25.21 20.79
CA ASN A 978 36.02 -24.47 19.53
C ASN A 978 36.08 -25.41 18.32
N ARG A 979 35.31 -25.05 17.29
CA ARG A 979 35.33 -25.64 15.96
C ARG A 979 35.51 -24.53 14.94
N VAL A 980 36.68 -24.51 14.31
CA VAL A 980 36.92 -23.69 13.12
C VAL A 980 36.13 -24.29 11.96
N ILE A 981 35.41 -23.43 11.27
CA ILE A 981 34.66 -23.72 10.05
C ILE A 981 35.26 -22.82 8.97
N ASP A 982 36.24 -23.37 8.27
CA ASP A 982 36.92 -22.78 7.13
C ASP A 982 36.57 -23.54 5.84
N ASP A 983 36.73 -22.87 4.70
CA ASP A 983 36.57 -23.46 3.35
C ASP A 983 35.17 -23.99 3.03
N VAL A 984 34.12 -23.32 3.52
CA VAL A 984 32.74 -23.60 3.11
C VAL A 984 32.52 -23.05 1.71
N PRO A 985 32.10 -23.87 0.73
CA PRO A 985 31.73 -23.40 -0.60
C PRO A 985 30.62 -22.36 -0.51
N LEU A 986 30.77 -21.24 -1.22
CA LEU A 986 29.73 -20.21 -1.24
C LEU A 986 28.39 -20.77 -1.75
N ASP A 987 28.42 -21.75 -2.67
CA ASP A 987 27.23 -22.45 -3.15
C ASP A 987 26.40 -23.11 -2.03
N ASP A 988 27.04 -23.57 -0.96
CA ASP A 988 26.37 -24.23 0.16
C ASP A 988 25.66 -23.23 1.09
N ILE A 989 26.08 -21.96 1.08
CA ILE A 989 25.48 -20.89 1.90
C ILE A 989 24.47 -20.03 1.13
N VAL A 990 24.54 -19.98 -0.21
CA VAL A 990 23.58 -19.21 -1.05
C VAL A 990 22.11 -19.50 -0.71
N PRO A 991 21.69 -20.76 -0.47
CA PRO A 991 20.31 -21.07 -0.08
C PRO A 991 19.86 -20.49 1.26
N PHE A 992 20.76 -19.89 2.06
CA PHE A 992 20.43 -19.27 3.34
C PHE A 992 20.34 -17.74 3.28
N ILE A 993 20.55 -17.14 2.10
CA ILE A 993 20.49 -15.69 1.94
C ILE A 993 19.06 -15.18 2.16
N ASP A 994 18.89 -14.26 3.12
CA ASP A 994 17.72 -13.37 3.18
C ASP A 994 17.96 -12.14 2.31
N TRP A 995 17.18 -12.04 1.23
CA TRP A 995 17.24 -10.93 0.28
C TRP A 995 16.49 -9.69 0.78
N ASN A 996 15.69 -9.76 1.85
CA ASN A 996 14.96 -8.59 2.34
C ASN A 996 15.89 -7.43 2.72
N PRO A 997 16.94 -7.62 3.54
CA PRO A 997 17.84 -6.51 3.85
C PRO A 997 18.68 -6.08 2.64
N PHE A 998 18.90 -6.94 1.63
CA PHE A 998 19.55 -6.53 0.39
C PHE A 998 18.74 -5.44 -0.32
N PHE A 999 17.42 -5.62 -0.49
CA PHE A 999 16.57 -4.58 -1.09
C PHE A 999 16.46 -3.32 -0.22
N GLN A 1000 16.49 -3.47 1.10
CA GLN A 1000 16.51 -2.33 2.02
C GLN A 1000 17.76 -1.48 1.86
N THR A 1001 18.94 -2.10 1.66
CA THR A 1001 20.19 -1.40 1.37
C THR A 1001 20.09 -0.52 0.12
N TRP A 1002 19.31 -0.95 -0.88
CA TRP A 1002 19.08 -0.20 -2.12
C TRP A 1002 17.86 0.73 -2.07
N GLU A 1003 17.33 1.00 -0.86
CA GLU A 1003 16.12 1.81 -0.62
C GLU A 1003 14.88 1.36 -1.41
N LEU A 1004 14.85 0.12 -1.89
CA LEU A 1004 13.68 -0.50 -2.50
C LEU A 1004 12.77 -1.01 -1.37
N ARG A 1005 11.99 -0.09 -0.80
CA ARG A 1005 10.96 -0.39 0.19
C ARG A 1005 9.63 -0.63 -0.53
N GLY A 1006 9.08 -1.84 -0.40
CA GLY A 1006 7.70 -2.11 -0.83
C GLY A 1006 6.69 -1.39 0.08
N ARG A 1007 5.56 -0.94 -0.48
CA ARG A 1007 4.41 -0.51 0.34
C ARG A 1007 3.85 -1.74 1.05
N TYR A 1008 3.48 -1.59 2.33
CA TYR A 1008 2.85 -2.69 3.08
C TYR A 1008 1.61 -3.17 2.29
N PRO A 1009 1.47 -4.48 2.01
CA PRO A 1009 2.08 -5.64 2.68
C PRO A 1009 3.34 -6.24 2.02
N ASN A 1010 3.91 -5.65 0.97
CA ASN A 1010 4.93 -6.27 0.09
C ASN A 1010 6.39 -6.15 0.59
N ARG A 1011 6.63 -6.30 1.89
CA ARG A 1011 7.98 -6.15 2.49
C ARG A 1011 8.88 -7.40 2.41
N GLY A 1012 8.48 -8.42 1.65
CA GLY A 1012 9.16 -9.73 1.62
C GLY A 1012 9.64 -10.11 0.22
N TYR A 1013 10.83 -10.70 0.10
CA TYR A 1013 11.30 -11.41 -1.08
C TYR A 1013 10.65 -12.79 -1.15
N PRO A 1014 10.19 -13.26 -2.32
CA PRO A 1014 10.23 -12.58 -3.64
C PRO A 1014 9.07 -11.61 -3.91
N LYS A 1015 8.11 -11.43 -2.99
CA LYS A 1015 6.93 -10.54 -3.17
C LYS A 1015 7.25 -9.09 -3.55
N ILE A 1016 8.46 -8.60 -3.24
CA ILE A 1016 8.93 -7.28 -3.69
C ILE A 1016 9.07 -7.19 -5.22
N PHE A 1017 9.26 -8.30 -5.93
CA PHE A 1017 9.28 -8.32 -7.40
C PHE A 1017 7.93 -8.03 -8.02
N ASP A 1018 6.86 -8.26 -7.25
CA ASP A 1018 5.48 -8.04 -7.65
C ASP A 1018 4.95 -6.69 -7.15
N ASP A 1019 5.82 -5.83 -6.57
CA ASP A 1019 5.44 -4.47 -6.17
C ASP A 1019 5.21 -3.59 -7.41
N GLU A 1020 4.05 -2.93 -7.46
CA GLU A 1020 3.58 -2.12 -8.58
C GLU A 1020 4.53 -0.97 -8.95
N ASN A 1021 5.30 -0.46 -7.98
CA ASN A 1021 6.18 0.70 -8.18
C ASN A 1021 7.65 0.28 -8.28
N VAL A 1022 8.12 -0.61 -7.38
CA VAL A 1022 9.54 -1.01 -7.34
C VAL A 1022 9.82 -2.37 -7.97
N GLY A 1023 8.83 -3.19 -8.30
CA GLY A 1023 9.00 -4.61 -8.61
C GLY A 1023 9.84 -4.90 -9.85
N ALA A 1024 9.63 -4.17 -10.94
CA ALA A 1024 10.45 -4.31 -12.15
C ALA A 1024 11.93 -3.96 -11.91
N GLU A 1025 12.20 -2.91 -11.12
CA GLU A 1025 13.57 -2.51 -10.77
C GLU A 1025 14.17 -3.44 -9.70
N ALA A 1026 13.36 -3.95 -8.75
CA ALA A 1026 13.79 -4.95 -7.77
C ALA A 1026 14.20 -6.26 -8.45
N LYS A 1027 13.43 -6.71 -9.45
CA LYS A 1027 13.76 -7.89 -10.25
C LYS A 1027 15.04 -7.70 -11.05
N LYS A 1028 15.21 -6.54 -11.68
CA LYS A 1028 16.42 -6.19 -12.41
C LYS A 1028 17.66 -6.10 -11.52
N LEU A 1029 17.54 -5.42 -10.37
CA LEU A 1029 18.59 -5.33 -9.36
C LEU A 1029 18.97 -6.72 -8.83
N PHE A 1030 17.99 -7.59 -8.64
CA PHE A 1030 18.23 -8.97 -8.25
C PHE A 1030 18.94 -9.77 -9.34
N ASP A 1031 18.54 -9.65 -10.60
CA ASP A 1031 19.21 -10.32 -11.72
C ASP A 1031 20.68 -9.87 -11.85
N ASP A 1032 20.95 -8.58 -11.64
CA ASP A 1032 22.32 -8.03 -11.59
C ASP A 1032 23.10 -8.62 -10.40
N ALA A 1033 22.47 -8.70 -9.21
CA ALA A 1033 23.07 -9.30 -8.02
C ALA A 1033 23.36 -10.79 -8.21
N GLN A 1034 22.45 -11.55 -8.82
CA GLN A 1034 22.63 -12.96 -9.16
C GLN A 1034 23.79 -13.16 -10.14
N THR A 1035 23.92 -12.27 -11.12
CA THR A 1035 25.03 -12.29 -12.07
C THR A 1035 26.37 -12.10 -11.36
N MET A 1036 26.50 -11.05 -10.54
CA MET A 1036 27.73 -10.81 -9.76
C MET A 1036 27.98 -11.92 -8.74
N LEU A 1037 26.94 -12.45 -8.10
CA LEU A 1037 27.04 -13.58 -7.16
C LEU A 1037 27.62 -14.81 -7.85
N HIS A 1038 27.14 -15.18 -9.04
CA HIS A 1038 27.71 -16.28 -9.81
C HIS A 1038 29.16 -16.02 -10.24
N GLU A 1039 29.52 -14.78 -10.60
CA GLU A 1039 30.90 -14.42 -10.91
C GLU A 1039 31.82 -14.53 -9.68
N ILE A 1040 31.36 -14.10 -8.50
CA ILE A 1040 32.10 -14.21 -7.24
C ILE A 1040 32.37 -15.67 -6.90
N ILE A 1041 31.36 -16.54 -7.04
CA ILE A 1041 31.47 -17.97 -6.80
C ILE A 1041 32.44 -18.63 -7.79
N ALA A 1042 32.27 -18.35 -9.09
CA ALA A 1042 33.09 -18.95 -10.14
C ALA A 1042 34.57 -18.57 -10.03
N ASN A 1043 34.85 -17.30 -9.68
CA ASN A 1043 36.21 -16.78 -9.57
C ASN A 1043 36.79 -16.89 -8.16
N LYS A 1044 36.00 -17.33 -7.18
CA LYS A 1044 36.37 -17.40 -5.75
C LYS A 1044 36.93 -16.08 -5.21
N SER A 1045 36.35 -14.96 -5.63
CA SER A 1045 36.82 -13.62 -5.24
C SER A 1045 36.45 -13.24 -3.80
N MET A 1046 35.47 -13.92 -3.20
CA MET A 1046 35.12 -13.82 -1.79
C MET A 1046 35.19 -15.18 -1.11
N GLN A 1047 35.43 -15.20 0.21
CA GLN A 1047 35.48 -16.41 1.03
C GLN A 1047 34.88 -16.15 2.41
N VAL A 1048 34.07 -17.07 2.91
CA VAL A 1048 33.57 -17.02 4.29
C VAL A 1048 34.46 -17.86 5.22
N ARG A 1049 34.69 -17.36 6.44
CA ARG A 1049 35.39 -18.09 7.51
C ARG A 1049 34.76 -17.78 8.85
N GLY A 1050 34.76 -18.77 9.73
CA GLY A 1050 34.18 -18.60 11.05
C GLY A 1050 34.64 -19.62 12.06
N VAL A 1051 34.27 -19.36 13.30
CA VAL A 1051 34.49 -20.24 14.44
C VAL A 1051 33.23 -20.27 15.28
N CYS A 1052 32.86 -21.45 15.73
CA CYS A 1052 31.84 -21.64 16.75
C CYS A 1052 32.42 -22.40 17.94
N GLY A 1053 31.85 -22.20 19.11
CA GLY A 1053 32.26 -22.85 20.35
C GLY A 1053 31.04 -23.21 21.17
N ILE A 1054 31.07 -24.39 21.80
CA ILE A 1054 30.04 -24.83 22.75
C ILE A 1054 30.73 -25.12 24.07
N TYR A 1055 30.29 -24.44 25.12
CA TYR A 1055 30.88 -24.53 26.45
C TYR A 1055 29.84 -24.96 27.45
N ARG A 1056 30.28 -25.70 28.47
CA ARG A 1056 29.45 -25.95 29.66
C ARG A 1056 29.15 -24.62 30.31
N ALA A 1057 27.89 -24.39 30.63
CA ALA A 1057 27.43 -23.14 31.20
C ALA A 1057 26.50 -23.41 32.38
N ALA A 1058 26.53 -22.54 33.37
CA ALA A 1058 25.51 -22.48 34.40
C ALA A 1058 25.20 -21.04 34.73
N ARG A 1059 23.95 -20.79 35.11
CA ARG A 1059 23.54 -19.49 35.64
C ARG A 1059 24.02 -19.38 37.08
N LYS A 1060 24.77 -18.33 37.37
CA LYS A 1060 25.19 -17.92 38.72
C LYS A 1060 24.64 -16.52 38.96
N ASP A 1061 23.68 -16.43 39.88
CA ASP A 1061 22.88 -15.22 40.14
C ASP A 1061 22.19 -14.66 38.88
N GLN A 1062 22.77 -13.63 38.26
CA GLN A 1062 22.23 -12.91 37.10
C GLN A 1062 23.12 -13.03 35.85
N ASP A 1063 24.18 -13.85 35.93
CA ASP A 1063 25.16 -14.00 34.87
C ASP A 1063 25.28 -15.47 34.43
N VAL A 1064 25.88 -15.67 33.25
CA VAL A 1064 26.15 -17.00 32.69
C VAL A 1064 27.64 -17.30 32.78
N VAL A 1065 28.00 -18.27 33.62
CA VAL A 1065 29.39 -18.68 33.85
C VAL A 1065 29.72 -19.87 32.96
N LEU A 1066 30.86 -19.81 32.27
CA LEU A 1066 31.36 -20.89 31.42
C LEU A 1066 32.46 -21.68 32.11
N TYR A 1067 32.48 -22.99 31.88
CA TYR A 1067 33.44 -23.91 32.48
C TYR A 1067 34.38 -24.54 31.44
N ASP A 1068 35.57 -24.89 31.91
CA ASP A 1068 36.61 -25.53 31.11
C ASP A 1068 36.12 -26.91 30.61
N PRO A 1069 36.19 -27.20 29.29
CA PRO A 1069 35.78 -28.48 28.72
C PRO A 1069 36.50 -29.69 29.33
N GLU A 1070 37.76 -29.51 29.73
CA GLU A 1070 38.62 -30.56 30.30
C GLU A 1070 38.53 -30.61 31.84
N HIS A 1071 38.23 -29.48 32.49
CA HIS A 1071 38.19 -29.34 33.96
C HIS A 1071 36.85 -28.80 34.46
N ARG A 1072 35.97 -29.71 34.89
CA ARG A 1072 34.55 -29.44 35.22
C ARG A 1072 34.29 -28.35 36.29
N ASP A 1073 35.27 -28.04 37.13
CA ASP A 1073 35.14 -27.07 38.24
C ASP A 1073 35.88 -25.74 37.98
N ARG A 1074 36.48 -25.55 36.80
CA ARG A 1074 37.25 -24.34 36.48
C ARG A 1074 36.42 -23.37 35.64
N GLU A 1075 36.10 -22.20 36.21
CA GLU A 1075 35.45 -21.09 35.48
C GLU A 1075 36.42 -20.49 34.43
N LEU A 1076 35.96 -20.36 33.18
CA LEU A 1076 36.71 -19.78 32.06
C LEU A 1076 36.40 -18.29 31.86
N ALA A 1077 35.10 -17.95 31.86
CA ALA A 1077 34.60 -16.60 31.62
C ALA A 1077 33.17 -16.48 32.18
N SER A 1078 32.70 -15.24 32.34
CA SER A 1078 31.32 -14.95 32.73
C SER A 1078 30.75 -13.90 31.79
N PHE A 1079 29.56 -14.16 31.24
CA PHE A 1079 28.79 -13.19 30.47
C PHE A 1079 27.76 -12.54 31.39
N CYS A 1080 27.86 -11.21 31.54
CA CYS A 1080 26.92 -10.49 32.38
C CYS A 1080 25.64 -10.17 31.61
N MET A 1081 24.47 -10.39 32.23
CA MET A 1081 23.18 -10.18 31.56
C MET A 1081 22.38 -9.06 32.23
N LEU A 1082 21.75 -8.24 31.39
CA LEU A 1082 20.80 -7.20 31.82
C LEU A 1082 19.38 -7.79 31.92
N ARG A 1083 18.52 -7.12 32.68
CA ARG A 1083 17.14 -7.53 32.94
C ARG A 1083 16.18 -6.37 32.68
N GLN A 1084 15.00 -6.68 32.15
CA GLN A 1084 13.90 -5.73 32.01
C GLN A 1084 13.58 -5.06 33.35
N GLN A 1085 13.35 -3.74 33.37
CA GLN A 1085 13.18 -2.99 34.61
C GLN A 1085 12.00 -2.00 34.66
N ALA A 1086 11.44 -1.62 33.51
CA ALA A 1086 10.22 -0.82 33.44
C ALA A 1086 9.01 -1.60 33.96
N GLU A 1087 8.16 -0.97 34.78
CA GLU A 1087 6.94 -1.58 35.32
C GLU A 1087 6.05 -2.11 34.20
N LYS A 1088 5.63 -3.36 34.31
CA LYS A 1088 4.68 -3.99 33.40
C LYS A 1088 3.25 -3.85 33.95
N GLU A 1089 2.30 -3.57 33.07
CA GLU A 1089 0.87 -3.49 33.42
C GLU A 1089 0.27 -4.87 33.76
N THR A 1090 0.91 -5.94 33.28
CA THR A 1090 0.57 -7.34 33.55
C THR A 1090 1.50 -7.92 34.62
N ASP A 1091 1.11 -9.03 35.28
CA ASP A 1091 1.97 -9.74 36.24
C ASP A 1091 3.03 -10.63 35.53
N GLU A 1092 3.46 -10.22 34.34
CA GLU A 1092 4.48 -10.91 33.57
C GLU A 1092 5.86 -10.83 34.25
N PRO A 1093 6.70 -11.86 34.08
CA PRO A 1093 8.06 -11.87 34.61
C PRO A 1093 8.95 -10.86 33.89
N TYR A 1094 9.97 -10.37 34.59
CA TYR A 1094 10.99 -9.47 34.05
C TYR A 1094 12.10 -10.31 33.45
N MET A 1095 12.22 -10.34 32.12
CA MET A 1095 13.09 -11.29 31.41
C MET A 1095 14.57 -10.88 31.46
N SER A 1096 15.47 -11.87 31.53
CA SER A 1096 16.91 -11.75 31.27
C SER A 1096 17.41 -12.99 30.52
N LEU A 1097 18.44 -12.84 29.66
CA LEU A 1097 18.96 -13.96 28.88
C LEU A 1097 19.55 -15.08 29.75
N CYS A 1098 20.03 -14.75 30.95
CA CYS A 1098 20.51 -15.75 31.90
C CYS A 1098 19.41 -16.66 32.43
N ASP A 1099 18.12 -16.28 32.32
CA ASP A 1099 17.00 -17.10 32.77
C ASP A 1099 16.85 -18.39 31.94
N PHE A 1100 17.41 -18.43 30.72
CA PHE A 1100 17.36 -19.58 29.82
C PHE A 1100 18.49 -20.59 30.01
N ILE A 1101 19.35 -20.40 31.03
CA ILE A 1101 20.42 -21.33 31.40
C ILE A 1101 20.15 -21.89 32.80
N ALA A 1102 20.36 -23.19 32.98
CA ALA A 1102 20.13 -23.87 34.24
C ALA A 1102 20.97 -23.27 35.39
N PRO A 1103 20.35 -22.93 36.54
CA PRO A 1103 21.07 -22.46 37.72
C PRO A 1103 22.01 -23.51 38.31
N VAL A 1104 23.16 -23.08 38.85
CA VAL A 1104 24.16 -23.97 39.49
C VAL A 1104 23.53 -24.86 40.57
N GLU A 1105 22.53 -24.36 41.30
CA GLU A 1105 21.85 -25.07 42.38
C GLU A 1105 21.02 -26.27 41.90
N THR A 1106 20.66 -26.31 40.61
CA THR A 1106 19.90 -27.43 40.03
C THR A 1106 20.75 -28.67 39.80
N GLY A 1107 22.08 -28.51 39.68
CA GLY A 1107 23.01 -29.59 39.34
C GLY A 1107 22.83 -30.18 37.93
N LEU A 1108 22.01 -29.56 37.08
CA LEU A 1108 21.80 -29.96 35.69
C LEU A 1108 22.97 -29.49 34.81
N GLU A 1109 23.32 -30.29 33.80
CA GLU A 1109 24.37 -29.92 32.84
C GLU A 1109 23.73 -29.15 31.68
N ASP A 1110 24.09 -27.87 31.56
CA ASP A 1110 23.63 -26.97 30.49
C ASP A 1110 24.84 -26.37 29.75
N HIS A 1111 24.58 -25.73 28.62
CA HIS A 1111 25.59 -25.24 27.71
C HIS A 1111 25.23 -23.87 27.13
N LEU A 1112 26.25 -23.10 26.77
CA LEU A 1112 26.12 -21.89 25.98
C LEU A 1112 26.96 -22.03 24.73
N GLY A 1113 26.34 -21.83 23.57
CA GLY A 1113 27.03 -21.75 22.30
C GLY A 1113 27.44 -20.31 22.00
N MET A 1114 28.43 -20.12 21.14
CA MET A 1114 28.73 -18.83 20.54
C MET A 1114 29.45 -19.00 19.20
N PHE A 1115 29.35 -18.01 18.32
CA PHE A 1115 30.11 -18.00 17.07
C PHE A 1115 30.54 -16.59 16.65
N ALA A 1116 31.54 -16.55 15.78
CA ALA A 1116 31.97 -15.36 15.04
C ALA A 1116 32.31 -15.77 13.59
N VAL A 1117 31.75 -15.05 12.62
CA VAL A 1117 31.89 -15.31 11.18
C VAL A 1117 32.23 -14.01 10.44
N GLY A 1118 32.90 -14.12 9.30
CA GLY A 1118 33.14 -13.00 8.40
C GLY A 1118 33.31 -13.40 6.94
N CYS A 1119 33.07 -12.45 6.05
CA CYS A 1119 33.30 -12.56 4.60
C CYS A 1119 34.53 -11.75 4.20
N PHE A 1120 35.53 -12.42 3.63
CA PHE A 1120 36.81 -11.85 3.19
C PHE A 1120 36.83 -11.69 1.67
N GLY A 1121 37.58 -10.70 1.14
CA GLY A 1121 37.62 -10.39 -0.30
C GLY A 1121 36.69 -9.24 -0.73
N VAL A 1122 35.80 -8.78 0.16
CA VAL A 1122 34.82 -7.72 -0.11
C VAL A 1122 35.51 -6.38 -0.35
N GLU A 1123 36.46 -6.01 0.52
CA GLU A 1123 37.18 -4.73 0.44
C GLU A 1123 38.05 -4.64 -0.81
N GLU A 1124 38.74 -5.73 -1.18
CA GLU A 1124 39.57 -5.80 -2.38
C GLU A 1124 38.74 -5.66 -3.66
N LEU A 1125 37.56 -6.31 -3.70
CA LEU A 1125 36.66 -6.22 -4.85
C LEU A 1125 36.02 -4.83 -4.94
N ALA A 1126 35.59 -4.25 -3.82
CA ALA A 1126 35.04 -2.90 -3.76
C ALA A 1126 36.06 -1.85 -4.23
N ALA A 1127 37.32 -1.94 -3.77
CA ALA A 1127 38.40 -1.06 -4.20
C ALA A 1127 38.71 -1.18 -5.71
N ALA A 1128 38.60 -2.38 -6.28
CA ALA A 1128 38.80 -2.61 -7.71
C ALA A 1128 37.71 -1.96 -8.58
N TYR A 1129 36.46 -1.89 -8.11
CA TYR A 1129 35.37 -1.17 -8.78
C TYR A 1129 35.47 0.35 -8.57
N ASP A 1130 35.89 0.79 -7.39
CA ASP A 1130 36.14 2.20 -7.07
C ASP A 1130 37.20 2.81 -8.01
N ALA A 1131 38.30 2.10 -8.24
CA ALA A 1131 39.36 2.51 -9.19
C ALA A 1131 38.89 2.62 -10.65
N LYS A 1132 37.75 2.01 -10.99
CA LYS A 1132 37.10 2.10 -12.31
C LYS A 1132 35.96 3.11 -12.35
N HIS A 1133 35.72 3.83 -11.25
CA HIS A 1133 34.59 4.73 -11.05
C HIS A 1133 33.23 4.03 -11.21
N ASP A 1134 33.13 2.76 -10.82
CA ASP A 1134 31.91 1.95 -10.87
C ASP A 1134 31.28 1.83 -9.47
N ASP A 1135 30.64 2.92 -9.04
CA ASP A 1135 29.99 3.04 -7.73
C ASP A 1135 28.88 1.98 -7.54
N TYR A 1136 28.18 1.60 -8.62
CA TYR A 1136 27.13 0.59 -8.57
C TYR A 1136 27.69 -0.80 -8.24
N SER A 1137 28.72 -1.23 -8.96
CA SER A 1137 29.35 -2.53 -8.71
C SER A 1137 30.08 -2.59 -7.37
N LYS A 1138 30.62 -1.45 -6.91
CA LYS A 1138 31.21 -1.32 -5.57
C LYS A 1138 30.17 -1.60 -4.47
N ILE A 1139 29.03 -0.89 -4.50
CA ILE A 1139 27.95 -1.05 -3.51
C ILE A 1139 27.33 -2.45 -3.62
N MET A 1140 27.18 -2.99 -4.84
CA MET A 1140 26.69 -4.34 -5.07
C MET A 1140 27.60 -5.41 -4.43
N ALA A 1141 28.92 -5.29 -4.60
CA ALA A 1141 29.89 -6.20 -3.99
C ALA A 1141 29.83 -6.16 -2.45
N GLN A 1142 29.71 -4.98 -1.86
CA GLN A 1142 29.54 -4.82 -0.40
C GLN A 1142 28.22 -5.44 0.08
N ALA A 1143 27.11 -5.16 -0.59
CA ALA A 1143 25.79 -5.70 -0.24
C ALA A 1143 25.73 -7.23 -0.34
N ILE A 1144 26.36 -7.83 -1.37
CA ILE A 1144 26.48 -9.28 -1.51
C ILE A 1144 27.38 -9.86 -0.41
N GLY A 1145 28.49 -9.18 -0.06
CA GLY A 1145 29.34 -9.57 1.08
C GLY A 1145 28.57 -9.69 2.39
N ASP A 1146 27.69 -8.72 2.68
CA ASP A 1146 26.81 -8.74 3.85
C ASP A 1146 25.78 -9.87 3.78
N ARG A 1147 25.25 -10.18 2.59
CA ARG A 1147 24.35 -11.33 2.41
C ARG A 1147 25.05 -12.66 2.67
N PHE A 1148 26.29 -12.82 2.20
CA PHE A 1148 27.05 -14.05 2.44
C PHE A 1148 27.35 -14.26 3.93
N VAL A 1149 27.72 -13.22 4.68
CA VAL A 1149 28.02 -13.41 6.10
C VAL A 1149 26.77 -13.71 6.95
N GLU A 1150 25.63 -13.08 6.65
CA GLU A 1150 24.35 -13.37 7.32
C GLU A 1150 23.86 -14.79 7.01
N ALA A 1151 23.95 -15.19 5.74
CA ALA A 1151 23.64 -16.56 5.32
C ALA A 1151 24.56 -17.58 6.00
N PHE A 1152 25.84 -17.24 6.16
CA PHE A 1152 26.80 -18.10 6.84
C PHE A 1152 26.55 -18.17 8.36
N ALA A 1153 26.07 -17.10 8.99
CA ALA A 1153 25.63 -17.12 10.38
C ALA A 1153 24.44 -18.07 10.58
N GLU A 1154 23.44 -18.06 9.69
CA GLU A 1154 22.31 -19.01 9.73
C GLU A 1154 22.78 -20.45 9.48
N TYR A 1155 23.68 -20.65 8.52
CA TYR A 1155 24.30 -21.94 8.23
C TYR A 1155 25.01 -22.51 9.46
N ILE A 1156 25.89 -21.73 10.11
CA ILE A 1156 26.59 -22.17 11.33
C ILE A 1156 25.61 -22.43 12.45
N HIS A 1157 24.60 -21.58 12.64
CA HIS A 1157 23.62 -21.80 13.69
C HIS A 1157 22.88 -23.13 13.47
N ARG A 1158 22.44 -23.42 12.25
CA ARG A 1158 21.85 -24.72 11.89
C ARG A 1158 22.82 -25.89 12.13
N GLU A 1159 24.09 -25.77 11.76
CA GLU A 1159 25.11 -26.79 12.04
C GLU A 1159 25.27 -27.00 13.56
N MET A 1160 25.20 -25.93 14.36
CA MET A 1160 25.20 -26.03 15.82
C MET A 1160 23.96 -26.78 16.32
N ARG A 1161 22.75 -26.41 15.89
CA ARG A 1161 21.50 -27.06 16.35
C ARG A 1161 21.43 -28.54 15.98
N THR A 1162 21.81 -28.88 14.75
CA THR A 1162 21.59 -30.21 14.17
C THR A 1162 22.76 -31.17 14.37
N LYS A 1163 24.01 -30.68 14.34
CA LYS A 1163 25.21 -31.54 14.35
C LYS A 1163 26.12 -31.31 15.55
N LEU A 1164 26.56 -30.07 15.82
CA LEU A 1164 27.62 -29.82 16.81
C LEU A 1164 27.08 -29.87 18.25
N TRP A 1165 26.05 -29.08 18.54
CA TRP A 1165 25.30 -29.16 19.80
C TRP A 1165 24.30 -30.30 19.73
N GLY A 1166 23.58 -30.41 18.60
CA GLY A 1166 22.76 -31.57 18.28
C GLY A 1166 21.50 -31.71 19.13
N TYR A 1167 20.91 -30.60 19.57
CA TYR A 1167 19.62 -30.59 20.27
C TYR A 1167 18.41 -30.71 19.34
N ALA A 1168 18.61 -30.51 18.04
CA ALA A 1168 17.56 -30.62 17.01
C ALA A 1168 18.03 -31.51 15.83
N GLN A 1169 18.42 -32.76 16.09
CA GLN A 1169 19.02 -33.64 15.07
C GLN A 1169 18.08 -33.99 13.91
N ASP A 1170 16.77 -34.05 14.19
CA ASP A 1170 15.73 -34.37 13.22
C ASP A 1170 15.15 -33.11 12.54
N GLU A 1171 15.80 -31.93 12.69
CA GLU A 1171 15.36 -30.66 12.09
C GLU A 1171 15.39 -30.74 10.55
N SER A 1172 14.21 -30.71 9.93
CA SER A 1172 14.02 -30.66 8.49
C SER A 1172 13.34 -29.35 8.04
N LEU A 1173 13.74 -28.22 8.62
CA LEU A 1173 13.16 -26.92 8.31
C LEU A 1173 13.57 -26.45 6.92
N VAL A 1174 12.61 -25.84 6.20
CA VAL A 1174 12.87 -25.13 4.95
C VAL A 1174 13.37 -23.71 5.25
N GLN A 1175 14.00 -23.06 4.26
CA GLN A 1175 14.58 -21.72 4.42
C GLN A 1175 13.60 -20.70 5.00
N GLU A 1176 12.35 -20.69 4.52
CA GLU A 1176 11.32 -19.75 5.00
C GLU A 1176 11.02 -19.93 6.50
N ASP A 1177 11.11 -21.17 7.00
CA ASP A 1177 10.91 -21.47 8.41
C ASP A 1177 12.10 -21.05 9.28
N LEU A 1178 13.32 -21.10 8.73
CA LEU A 1178 14.52 -20.55 9.38
C LEU A 1178 14.43 -19.03 9.55
N LEU A 1179 13.96 -18.32 8.52
CA LEU A 1179 13.77 -16.86 8.58
C LEU A 1179 12.67 -16.44 9.57
N LYS A 1180 11.68 -17.31 9.80
CA LYS A 1180 10.61 -17.11 10.81
C LYS A 1180 11.01 -17.58 12.22
N VAL A 1181 12.26 -18.01 12.43
CA VAL A 1181 12.78 -18.48 13.72
C VAL A 1181 11.92 -19.63 14.27
N LYS A 1182 11.49 -20.56 13.42
CA LYS A 1182 10.70 -21.74 13.83
C LYS A 1182 11.54 -22.92 14.35
N TYR A 1183 12.81 -22.67 14.66
CA TYR A 1183 13.68 -23.63 15.34
C TYR A 1183 13.68 -23.36 16.84
N ASP A 1184 13.95 -24.40 17.62
CA ASP A 1184 14.20 -24.25 19.05
C ASP A 1184 15.51 -23.47 19.29
N GLY A 1185 15.49 -22.60 20.30
CA GLY A 1185 16.64 -21.79 20.65
C GLY A 1185 16.74 -20.44 19.94
N ILE A 1186 17.62 -19.58 20.45
CA ILE A 1186 17.88 -18.23 19.91
C ILE A 1186 19.37 -17.96 19.79
N ARG A 1187 19.73 -16.95 18.99
CA ARG A 1187 21.11 -16.49 18.82
C ARG A 1187 21.30 -14.97 19.04
N PRO A 1188 21.07 -14.42 20.25
CA PRO A 1188 21.29 -12.99 20.52
C PRO A 1188 22.74 -12.60 20.33
N ALA A 1189 22.96 -11.45 19.71
CA ALA A 1189 24.28 -10.88 19.49
C ALA A 1189 24.49 -9.65 20.38
N PRO A 1190 25.70 -9.46 20.96
CA PRO A 1190 26.03 -8.23 21.66
C PRO A 1190 25.82 -7.00 20.76
N GLY A 1191 25.06 -6.03 21.25
CA GLY A 1191 24.55 -4.86 20.52
C GLY A 1191 23.06 -4.93 20.16
N TYR A 1192 22.43 -6.11 20.22
CA TYR A 1192 20.99 -6.25 19.97
C TYR A 1192 20.18 -5.77 21.19
N PRO A 1193 18.89 -5.41 21.03
CA PRO A 1193 18.05 -5.00 22.16
C PRO A 1193 17.97 -6.02 23.32
N SER A 1194 18.16 -7.31 23.03
CA SER A 1194 18.23 -8.39 24.03
C SER A 1194 19.55 -8.45 24.79
N GLN A 1195 20.62 -7.89 24.22
CA GLN A 1195 21.97 -7.86 24.79
C GLN A 1195 22.71 -6.59 24.33
N PRO A 1196 22.33 -5.40 24.83
CA PRO A 1196 22.79 -4.13 24.27
C PRO A 1196 24.27 -3.82 24.57
N ASP A 1197 24.91 -4.52 25.51
CA ASP A 1197 26.32 -4.31 25.85
C ASP A 1197 27.28 -4.90 24.80
N HIS A 1198 27.88 -4.03 23.98
CA HIS A 1198 28.89 -4.42 22.98
C HIS A 1198 30.18 -4.98 23.59
N THR A 1199 30.50 -4.67 24.85
CA THR A 1199 31.77 -5.09 25.46
C THR A 1199 31.86 -6.61 25.67
N GLU A 1200 30.73 -7.31 25.68
CA GLU A 1200 30.65 -8.77 25.73
C GLU A 1200 31.32 -9.44 24.51
N LYS A 1201 31.45 -8.74 23.37
CA LYS A 1201 32.18 -9.27 22.20
C LYS A 1201 33.63 -9.58 22.53
N LYS A 1202 34.27 -8.81 23.42
CA LYS A 1202 35.66 -9.07 23.80
C LYS A 1202 35.83 -10.48 24.38
N ILE A 1203 34.91 -10.87 25.26
CA ILE A 1203 34.91 -12.19 25.88
C ILE A 1203 34.73 -13.27 24.81
N MET A 1204 33.82 -13.05 23.86
CA MET A 1204 33.63 -13.98 22.73
C MET A 1204 34.91 -14.11 21.88
N TRP A 1205 35.58 -12.99 21.57
CA TRP A 1205 36.80 -12.98 20.77
C TRP A 1205 37.94 -13.74 21.44
N ASP A 1206 38.12 -13.53 22.74
CA ASP A 1206 39.14 -14.20 23.54
C ASP A 1206 38.88 -15.71 23.64
N LEU A 1207 37.62 -16.11 23.87
CA LEU A 1207 37.21 -17.52 23.98
C LEU A 1207 37.29 -18.28 22.65
N LEU A 1208 36.77 -17.68 21.57
CA LEU A 1208 36.75 -18.29 20.24
C LEU A 1208 38.11 -18.24 19.54
N GLN A 1209 39.04 -17.41 20.04
CA GLN A 1209 40.28 -17.04 19.35
C GLN A 1209 40.03 -16.51 17.94
N ALA A 1210 39.01 -15.67 17.80
CA ALA A 1210 38.52 -15.18 16.50
C ALA A 1210 39.59 -14.42 15.70
N GLU A 1211 40.51 -13.72 16.38
CA GLU A 1211 41.63 -13.00 15.71
C GLU A 1211 42.54 -13.93 14.91
N ALA A 1212 42.71 -15.18 15.33
CA ALA A 1212 43.53 -16.15 14.61
C ALA A 1212 42.95 -16.51 13.21
N LEU A 1213 41.66 -16.23 13.00
CA LEU A 1213 40.98 -16.42 11.72
C LEU A 1213 40.88 -15.14 10.88
N GLY A 1214 41.48 -14.04 11.35
CA GLY A 1214 41.45 -12.74 10.68
C GLY A 1214 40.28 -11.84 11.09
N LEU A 1215 39.40 -12.30 12.01
CA LEU A 1215 38.30 -11.50 12.57
C LEU A 1215 38.83 -10.60 13.69
N LYS A 1216 38.80 -9.29 13.53
CA LYS A 1216 39.33 -8.33 14.50
C LYS A 1216 38.23 -7.51 15.16
N LEU A 1217 38.50 -6.98 16.34
CA LEU A 1217 37.67 -5.94 16.98
C LEU A 1217 38.39 -4.60 16.96
N SER A 1218 37.66 -3.54 16.64
CA SER A 1218 38.12 -2.16 16.83
C SER A 1218 38.12 -1.76 18.31
N GLU A 1219 38.67 -0.58 18.63
CA GLU A 1219 38.58 0.03 19.97
C GLU A 1219 37.12 0.19 20.45
N ASN A 1220 36.17 0.30 19.51
CA ASN A 1220 34.74 0.43 19.78
C ASN A 1220 33.94 -0.87 19.60
N PHE A 1221 34.63 -2.02 19.61
CA PHE A 1221 34.03 -3.36 19.45
C PHE A 1221 33.29 -3.58 18.13
N VAL A 1222 33.69 -2.86 17.07
CA VAL A 1222 33.26 -3.15 15.70
C VAL A 1222 34.07 -4.30 15.14
N MET A 1223 33.40 -5.20 14.43
CA MET A 1223 33.98 -6.40 13.87
C MET A 1223 34.59 -6.09 12.50
N MET A 1224 35.78 -6.63 12.21
CA MET A 1224 36.45 -6.50 10.91
C MET A 1224 36.79 -7.89 10.35
N PRO A 1225 36.54 -8.18 9.06
CA PRO A 1225 36.01 -7.27 8.02
C PRO A 1225 34.58 -6.79 8.31
N ALA A 1226 34.14 -5.69 7.69
CA ALA A 1226 32.84 -5.06 7.98
C ALA A 1226 31.66 -6.05 7.86
N SER A 1227 31.70 -6.93 6.85
CA SER A 1227 30.76 -8.05 6.71
C SER A 1227 31.11 -9.17 7.70
N SER A 1228 30.80 -8.96 8.98
CA SER A 1228 31.01 -9.91 10.09
C SER A 1228 29.77 -10.04 10.99
N VAL A 1229 29.52 -11.23 11.52
CA VAL A 1229 28.42 -11.51 12.47
C VAL A 1229 28.95 -12.34 13.64
N SER A 1230 28.49 -12.04 14.86
CA SER A 1230 28.78 -12.85 16.05
C SER A 1230 27.56 -12.94 16.94
N ALA A 1231 27.32 -14.10 17.56
CA ALA A 1231 26.20 -14.28 18.49
C ALA A 1231 26.51 -15.30 19.59
N LEU A 1232 25.81 -15.18 20.72
CA LEU A 1232 25.63 -16.23 21.71
C LEU A 1232 24.44 -17.09 21.32
N CYS A 1233 24.47 -18.40 21.54
CA CYS A 1233 23.42 -19.33 21.18
C CYS A 1233 22.86 -20.01 22.44
N PHE A 1234 21.53 -19.97 22.60
CA PHE A 1234 20.79 -20.60 23.69
C PHE A 1234 19.92 -21.72 23.11
N ALA A 1235 19.97 -22.91 23.69
CA ALA A 1235 19.28 -24.09 23.17
C ALA A 1235 17.88 -24.31 23.78
N HIS A 1236 17.56 -23.66 24.90
CA HIS A 1236 16.31 -23.95 25.60
C HIS A 1236 15.09 -23.53 24.74
N PRO A 1237 14.05 -24.38 24.59
CA PRO A 1237 12.92 -24.10 23.70
C PRO A 1237 12.07 -22.90 24.15
N GLU A 1238 12.09 -22.56 25.44
CA GLU A 1238 11.42 -21.34 25.97
C GLU A 1238 12.27 -20.06 25.81
N SER A 1239 13.46 -20.15 25.21
CA SER A 1239 14.27 -18.96 24.94
C SER A 1239 13.63 -18.11 23.83
N GLN A 1240 13.58 -16.81 24.04
CA GLN A 1240 12.94 -15.86 23.14
C GLN A 1240 13.71 -14.54 23.05
N TYR A 1241 13.60 -13.86 21.91
CA TYR A 1241 14.09 -12.49 21.76
C TYR A 1241 13.17 -11.51 22.48
N PHE A 1242 13.73 -10.72 23.39
CA PHE A 1242 13.02 -9.63 24.08
C PHE A 1242 13.93 -8.41 24.16
N ALA A 1243 13.37 -7.19 24.22
CA ALA A 1243 14.18 -6.00 24.47
C ALA A 1243 14.38 -5.81 25.98
N VAL A 1244 15.60 -5.50 26.40
CA VAL A 1244 15.92 -5.13 27.80
C VAL A 1244 15.16 -3.86 28.21
N GLY A 1245 14.94 -2.93 27.28
CA GLY A 1245 14.25 -1.67 27.54
C GLY A 1245 15.09 -0.71 28.38
N LYS A 1246 14.42 0.23 29.06
CA LYS A 1246 15.10 1.24 29.90
C LYS A 1246 15.56 0.63 31.22
N VAL A 1247 16.76 1.01 31.68
CA VAL A 1247 17.39 0.53 32.92
C VAL A 1247 17.74 1.70 33.85
N GLY A 1248 17.58 1.47 35.16
CA GLY A 1248 17.84 2.42 36.22
C GLY A 1248 19.27 2.35 36.77
N LYS A 1249 19.66 3.40 37.50
CA LYS A 1249 21.01 3.56 38.07
C LYS A 1249 21.41 2.44 39.04
N ASP A 1250 20.43 1.86 39.73
CA ASP A 1250 20.62 0.71 40.63
C ASP A 1250 21.06 -0.56 39.88
N GLN A 1251 20.42 -0.88 38.76
CA GLN A 1251 20.84 -2.00 37.90
C GLN A 1251 22.19 -1.72 37.23
N ILE A 1252 22.45 -0.50 36.77
CA ILE A 1252 23.74 -0.13 36.16
C ILE A 1252 24.89 -0.25 37.17
N THR A 1253 24.68 0.20 38.41
CA THR A 1253 25.68 0.07 39.47
C THR A 1253 25.99 -1.41 39.76
N ALA A 1254 24.95 -2.23 39.89
CA ALA A 1254 25.12 -3.68 40.08
C ALA A 1254 25.83 -4.33 38.88
N TYR A 1255 25.46 -3.95 37.65
CA TYR A 1255 26.08 -4.48 36.43
C TYR A 1255 27.56 -4.11 36.32
N ALA A 1256 27.92 -2.85 36.61
CA ALA A 1256 29.30 -2.37 36.63
C ALA A 1256 30.17 -3.13 37.65
N GLU A 1257 29.62 -3.41 38.85
CA GLU A 1257 30.28 -4.20 39.87
C GLU A 1257 30.55 -5.64 39.39
N ARG A 1258 29.55 -6.31 38.79
CA ARG A 1258 29.72 -7.67 38.25
C ARG A 1258 30.73 -7.74 37.10
N LYS A 1259 30.75 -6.73 36.23
CA LYS A 1259 31.72 -6.59 35.13
C LYS A 1259 33.11 -6.16 35.58
N GLN A 1260 33.27 -5.76 36.84
CA GLN A 1260 34.51 -5.16 37.38
C GLN A 1260 34.97 -3.92 36.59
N GLN A 1261 33.99 -3.08 36.22
CA GLN A 1261 34.20 -1.84 35.47
C GLN A 1261 33.71 -0.63 36.28
N SER A 1262 34.12 0.58 35.92
CA SER A 1262 33.54 1.78 36.52
C SER A 1262 32.10 1.98 36.06
N VAL A 1263 31.28 2.58 36.93
CA VAL A 1263 29.90 2.98 36.59
C VAL A 1263 29.90 3.90 35.38
N GLU A 1264 30.79 4.89 35.35
CA GLU A 1264 30.92 5.85 34.23
C GLU A 1264 31.25 5.14 32.89
N PHE A 1265 32.12 4.13 32.92
CA PHE A 1265 32.42 3.34 31.71
C PHE A 1265 31.20 2.54 31.27
N THR A 1266 30.49 1.92 32.21
CA THR A 1266 29.27 1.15 31.94
C THR A 1266 28.15 2.03 31.38
N GLU A 1267 27.95 3.21 31.96
CA GLU A 1267 26.99 4.23 31.50
C GLU A 1267 27.33 4.74 30.10
N LYS A 1268 28.62 4.81 29.73
CA LYS A 1268 29.02 5.13 28.36
C LYS A 1268 28.51 4.08 27.37
N TRP A 1269 28.75 2.79 27.62
CA TRP A 1269 28.35 1.73 26.68
C TRP A 1269 26.86 1.44 26.67
N LEU A 1270 26.16 1.71 27.77
CA LEU A 1270 24.72 1.50 27.91
C LEU A 1270 23.89 2.79 27.80
N SER A 1271 24.51 3.89 27.39
CA SER A 1271 23.91 5.24 27.29
C SER A 1271 22.49 5.22 26.67
N PRO A 1272 22.22 4.50 25.56
CA PRO A 1272 20.90 4.56 24.92
C PRO A 1272 19.75 3.88 25.68
N ILE A 1273 20.08 2.98 26.63
CA ILE A 1273 19.09 2.28 27.43
C ILE A 1273 18.93 2.86 28.84
N LEU A 1274 19.64 3.92 29.21
CA LEU A 1274 19.48 4.55 30.53
C LEU A 1274 18.12 5.24 30.64
N ASN A 1275 17.49 5.14 31.83
CA ASN A 1275 16.28 5.86 32.20
C ASN A 1275 16.55 7.24 32.85
N TYR A 1276 17.83 7.58 33.02
CA TYR A 1276 18.29 8.73 33.78
C TYR A 1276 19.40 9.44 33.01
N ASP A 1277 19.59 10.73 33.30
CA ASP A 1277 20.70 11.48 32.72
C ASP A 1277 22.02 11.18 33.44
N ARG A 1278 23.09 11.17 32.65
CA ARG A 1278 24.46 11.03 33.13
C ARG A 1278 24.88 12.36 33.78
N ASP A 1279 25.39 12.27 35.00
CA ASP A 1279 25.92 13.43 35.75
C ASP A 1279 27.24 13.95 35.14
#